data_AF-R7ZSQ4-F1
#
_entry.id   AF-R7ZSQ4-F1
#
_cell.length_a   1.000
_cell.length_b   1.000
_cell.length_c   1.000
_cell.angle_alpha   90.00
_cell.angle_beta   90.00
_cell.angle_gamma   90.00
#
_symmetry.space_group_name_H-M   'P 1'
#
loop_
_entity.id
_entity.type
_entity.pdbx_description
1 polymer ?
#
loop_
_entity_poly.entity_id
_entity_poly.type
_entity_poly.pdbx_seq_one_letter_code
_entity_poly.pdbx_strand_id
1 'polypeptide(L)'
;MKSFLVPFFCALALVACNRGVSSEKDAALSVSELTISIDPDGVALQVIRKGESDPILTQVAKDDFRPYLHPLSSPDGISELTEFSPGHHKHQTGIYWGFTRVNGRDYFHNPQADYWRRVALNPIDREGESVSWQTVYDLLDEAGTAILRETQTWTLREEGGEFLLDLVWKGEAIVPVTIGKYDYGGLFVRMPWRDGIDGEVVNAARQKNEKAEGQPAMWVKVGMQLDGRTDYAQIALFDHPANKGYPQRWRVDGQLGVGPAYTRTEDWHIAAGESLQLQHRLLVFTGDKSDMELGEAWSAFSGKSGMYSTTELWGIAQAEGRSAKFLTPEEAVAEMTVKKGYRANVFAAEPMITQPMAFCWDDRGRLWVAENRDYESRGHGFSNAGDSRILILEDTNGDGQADSQKVFMEGIAFPAAIAVGFDGLYLGAPPNLLFVPDKNGDDQADLDDIEILLTGWGIRDRHETLNSLHWGPDGWLYGLQGFATPSKIRKPNADTKLYFHKDPFPEDLLEAEGVDINGGVWRYHPTKDIFEVVAHGFSNPWGIDYDRKGNLFITACVIPHLWHVIPGGIYHRQGGQHFNPYVYEDIKTIADHRHRSAHGGARIYQSDAFPAEEQGRIFMANIHEHAVLSDILVPSGSGFIGKDGDDFLMANNAQWVGFSMEIGPDGGLYVLDWHDADICGQEVLLGETGRIFRVMPEQNQAENWTNRYVDLNTLTDKELVDLQRSKSDWHSRRARGILQKRAYQGKLETATVNLLKQMLAKSDDPDHRLKAMWSLHLTGGFRAEELVNLLRDKDEHIRSWAIQLLCEDKTPPKAALEMFTRLAKSDPSPVVRLYLAQSLQRVPVASQWEIATELIRHQKDEADHNLPKMIWFGISHLIEEDAERFLAMAAQAELSSVARFMARRAVDADMTDKLVAMLEKDPKHRDWILQGMLAGIEGRSDLKMPEKWPELSRKLQRNPSSRELANYISELFGDAEATQRALTTLTSANAAAVNRIQALKALTAQQNPVLSTKLTQLYTDDVLREEVIRSMAAFDQEIFGRHLIRAYGQMNDSEKALALQTLSSRPRYGNLLMEEIKTGRIPKREIPASVARQMLRVVGSGFIEIWGPIEEVAYDEAAYAKYRGYLSAESLQNADLKKGKRLFQQSCGACHKMFGEGGELGPDLTGSNRTDVNYILLNVLEPSAEIQDAYKMVVITTRDGRTYTGNIIAETHRHLTLRVVGQDPVILNKSAIQSRETTDVSMMPSGLFEHLSEAEVVNLVAYLQTQRVID
;
A
#
# COMPACT_ATOMS: atom_id res chain seq x y z
N MET A 1 -64.90 -23.28 -0.55
CA MET A 1 -64.39 -24.64 -0.86
C MET A 1 -62.89 -24.57 -0.66
N LYS A 2 -62.45 -24.85 0.57
CA LYS A 2 -61.74 -26.06 1.03
C LYS A 2 -60.24 -25.99 0.70
N SER A 3 -59.27 -26.08 1.62
CA SER A 3 -59.18 -26.26 3.08
C SER A 3 -57.65 -26.20 3.37
N PHE A 4 -57.14 -25.32 4.25
CA PHE A 4 -56.77 -25.58 5.68
C PHE A 4 -55.53 -26.51 5.86
N LEU A 5 -54.64 -26.44 6.85
CA LEU A 5 -54.51 -25.78 8.17
C LEU A 5 -53.06 -26.03 8.67
N VAL A 6 -52.47 -25.11 9.44
CA VAL A 6 -51.34 -25.33 10.39
C VAL A 6 -51.91 -25.98 11.68
N PRO A 7 -51.20 -26.79 12.52
CA PRO A 7 -50.71 -26.25 13.82
C PRO A 7 -49.53 -26.97 14.55
N PHE A 8 -48.71 -26.15 15.24
CA PHE A 8 -48.25 -26.19 16.66
C PHE A 8 -47.64 -27.45 17.37
N PHE A 9 -46.42 -27.22 17.90
CA PHE A 9 -45.90 -27.31 19.30
C PHE A 9 -45.79 -28.61 20.14
N CYS A 10 -44.71 -28.60 20.96
CA CYS A 10 -44.38 -29.34 22.21
C CYS A 10 -43.72 -30.73 22.08
N ALA A 11 -42.77 -31.20 22.93
CA ALA A 11 -41.90 -30.62 23.97
C ALA A 11 -40.95 -31.74 24.47
N LEU A 12 -39.71 -31.35 24.86
CA LEU A 12 -38.79 -31.93 25.88
C LEU A 12 -38.60 -33.46 26.04
N ALA A 13 -37.35 -33.96 25.92
CA ALA A 13 -36.43 -34.21 27.06
C ALA A 13 -35.31 -35.25 26.76
N LEU A 14 -34.06 -34.82 26.93
CA LEU A 14 -32.90 -35.51 27.57
C LEU A 14 -32.53 -36.96 27.13
N VAL A 15 -31.35 -37.15 26.51
CA VAL A 15 -30.06 -37.48 27.18
C VAL A 15 -28.96 -37.66 26.11
N ALA A 16 -27.89 -36.89 26.31
CA ALA A 16 -26.51 -36.98 25.82
C ALA A 16 -26.07 -38.16 24.91
N CYS A 17 -25.56 -37.79 23.71
CA CYS A 17 -24.28 -38.27 23.21
C CYS A 17 -23.65 -37.18 22.32
N ASN A 18 -22.57 -36.59 22.84
CA ASN A 18 -21.67 -35.68 22.12
C ASN A 18 -21.17 -36.34 20.83
N ARG A 19 -21.58 -35.84 19.67
CA ARG A 19 -20.74 -35.82 18.48
C ARG A 19 -20.45 -34.37 18.17
N GLY A 20 -19.24 -33.93 18.51
CA GLY A 20 -18.75 -32.60 18.21
C GLY A 20 -18.77 -32.39 16.70
N VAL A 21 -19.48 -31.34 16.28
CA VAL A 21 -19.26 -30.68 15.00
C VAL A 21 -18.05 -29.78 15.25
N SER A 22 -16.88 -30.21 14.79
CA SER A 22 -15.68 -29.37 14.74
C SER A 22 -15.87 -28.31 13.67
N SER A 23 -15.65 -27.06 14.06
CA SER A 23 -15.55 -25.89 13.18
C SER A 23 -14.38 -26.04 12.19
N GLU A 24 -14.67 -25.96 10.90
CA GLU A 24 -13.70 -25.96 9.77
C GLU A 24 -12.83 -24.68 9.68
N LYS A 25 -12.42 -24.09 10.82
CA LYS A 25 -11.51 -22.94 10.83
C LYS A 25 -10.27 -23.10 11.70
N ASP A 26 -10.01 -24.32 12.20
CA ASP A 26 -8.76 -24.71 12.87
C ASP A 26 -8.15 -25.98 12.25
N ALA A 27 -8.09 -26.06 10.91
CA ALA A 27 -7.15 -26.97 10.27
C ALA A 27 -5.78 -26.26 10.24
N ALA A 28 -4.95 -26.55 11.24
CA ALA A 28 -3.54 -26.24 11.17
C ALA A 28 -3.00 -26.71 9.81
N LEU A 29 -2.31 -25.82 9.09
CA LEU A 29 -1.55 -26.10 7.87
C LEU A 29 -0.67 -27.34 8.10
N SER A 30 -1.16 -28.52 7.71
CA SER A 30 -0.35 -29.73 7.75
C SER A 30 0.58 -29.70 6.55
N VAL A 31 1.87 -29.49 6.77
CA VAL A 31 2.88 -29.71 5.75
C VAL A 31 2.94 -31.21 5.46
N SER A 32 2.75 -31.60 4.20
CA SER A 32 2.81 -33.01 3.80
C SER A 32 4.26 -33.49 3.81
N GLU A 33 4.53 -34.67 4.38
CA GLU A 33 5.82 -35.33 4.18
C GLU A 33 5.85 -36.00 2.80
N LEU A 34 6.90 -35.72 2.03
CA LEU A 34 7.15 -36.25 0.69
C LEU A 34 8.27 -37.29 0.73
N THR A 35 8.30 -38.19 -0.25
CA THR A 35 9.37 -39.18 -0.40
C THR A 35 9.71 -39.41 -1.88
N ILE A 36 10.99 -39.60 -2.16
CA ILE A 36 11.50 -39.98 -3.48
C ILE A 36 11.66 -41.50 -3.59
N SER A 37 11.04 -42.08 -4.61
CA SER A 37 11.27 -43.44 -5.08
C SER A 37 11.99 -43.43 -6.43
N ILE A 38 12.92 -44.37 -6.66
CA ILE A 38 13.62 -44.51 -7.94
C ILE A 38 13.31 -45.89 -8.50
N ASP A 39 13.04 -45.97 -9.79
CA ASP A 39 12.77 -47.23 -10.46
C ASP A 39 14.02 -48.15 -10.48
N PRO A 40 13.85 -49.47 -10.65
CA PRO A 40 14.96 -50.41 -10.62
C PRO A 40 16.03 -50.17 -11.68
N ASP A 41 15.64 -49.62 -12.82
CA ASP A 41 16.52 -49.30 -13.94
C ASP A 41 17.23 -47.95 -13.75
N GLY A 42 16.86 -47.18 -12.72
CA GLY A 42 17.43 -45.88 -12.39
C GLY A 42 17.17 -44.83 -13.47
N VAL A 43 16.14 -44.96 -14.29
CA VAL A 43 15.78 -44.03 -15.37
C VAL A 43 14.59 -43.14 -15.02
N ALA A 44 13.86 -43.45 -13.94
CA ALA A 44 12.74 -42.66 -13.46
C ALA A 44 12.79 -42.46 -11.94
N LEU A 45 12.48 -41.24 -11.51
CA LEU A 45 12.37 -40.83 -10.11
C LEU A 45 10.97 -40.29 -9.87
N GLN A 46 10.28 -40.84 -8.88
CA GLN A 46 8.91 -40.48 -8.51
C GLN A 46 8.91 -39.78 -7.16
N VAL A 47 8.21 -38.65 -7.07
CA VAL A 47 7.88 -38.00 -5.81
C VAL A 47 6.48 -38.40 -5.39
N ILE A 48 6.33 -38.89 -4.17
CA ILE A 48 5.08 -39.46 -3.66
C ILE A 48 4.81 -38.85 -2.27
N ARG A 49 3.53 -38.62 -1.92
CA ARG A 49 3.16 -38.30 -0.54
C ARG A 49 3.39 -39.51 0.35
N LYS A 50 3.89 -39.30 1.56
CA LYS A 50 4.16 -40.39 2.50
C LYS A 50 2.86 -41.13 2.84
N GLY A 51 2.80 -42.41 2.46
CA GLY A 51 1.63 -43.27 2.68
C GLY A 51 0.68 -43.42 1.49
N GLU A 52 0.92 -42.67 0.40
CA GLU A 52 0.21 -42.83 -0.87
C GLU A 52 1.02 -43.69 -1.85
N SER A 53 0.36 -44.20 -2.90
CA SER A 53 0.99 -44.98 -3.97
C SER A 53 1.15 -44.20 -5.27
N ASP A 54 0.34 -43.16 -5.46
CA ASP A 54 0.27 -42.43 -6.72
C ASP A 54 1.31 -41.29 -6.71
N PRO A 55 2.16 -41.18 -7.74
CA PRO A 55 3.19 -40.15 -7.77
C PRO A 55 2.56 -38.78 -8.06
N ILE A 56 3.00 -37.76 -7.30
CA ILE A 56 2.71 -36.35 -7.60
C ILE A 56 3.41 -35.94 -8.90
N LEU A 57 4.68 -36.34 -9.02
CA LEU A 57 5.56 -35.94 -10.10
C LEU A 57 6.53 -37.07 -10.44
N THR A 58 6.78 -37.28 -11.73
CA THR A 58 7.84 -38.19 -12.19
C THR A 58 8.89 -37.47 -13.02
N GLN A 59 10.15 -37.52 -12.58
CA GLN A 59 11.32 -37.18 -13.38
C GLN A 59 11.76 -38.38 -14.19
N VAL A 60 11.69 -38.28 -15.52
CA VAL A 60 12.25 -39.28 -16.43
C VAL A 60 13.60 -38.79 -16.95
N ALA A 61 14.59 -39.68 -16.94
CA ALA A 61 16.00 -39.40 -17.26
C ALA A 61 16.63 -40.61 -17.97
N LYS A 62 16.15 -40.91 -19.18
CA LYS A 62 16.65 -42.02 -20.00
C LYS A 62 17.95 -41.65 -20.72
N ASP A 63 18.70 -42.66 -21.16
CA ASP A 63 19.92 -42.43 -21.95
C ASP A 63 19.62 -42.01 -23.40
N ASP A 64 18.43 -42.35 -23.90
CA ASP A 64 18.00 -42.14 -25.29
C ASP A 64 17.07 -40.94 -25.51
N PHE A 65 16.78 -40.17 -24.45
CA PHE A 65 15.89 -39.01 -24.51
C PHE A 65 16.29 -37.93 -23.49
N ARG A 66 15.97 -36.66 -23.76
CA ARG A 66 16.18 -35.55 -22.78
C ARG A 66 15.48 -35.86 -21.46
N PRO A 67 15.99 -35.42 -20.31
CA PRO A 67 15.20 -35.39 -19.09
C PRO A 67 13.95 -34.52 -19.25
N TYR A 68 12.83 -34.99 -18.70
CA TYR A 68 11.58 -34.24 -18.58
C TYR A 68 10.83 -34.63 -17.30
N LEU A 69 9.91 -33.77 -16.88
CA LEU A 69 8.97 -34.07 -15.80
C LEU A 69 7.59 -34.37 -16.38
N HIS A 70 7.13 -35.61 -16.20
CA HIS A 70 5.79 -36.06 -16.55
C HIS A 70 5.56 -37.48 -16.00
N PRO A 71 4.37 -37.78 -15.44
CA PRO A 71 3.25 -36.86 -15.22
C PRO A 71 3.51 -35.94 -14.01
N LEU A 72 2.82 -34.79 -13.99
CA LEU A 72 2.62 -33.92 -12.83
C LEU A 72 1.11 -33.87 -12.53
N SER A 73 0.70 -34.29 -11.33
CA SER A 73 -0.70 -34.19 -10.90
C SER A 73 -1.04 -32.80 -10.39
N SER A 74 -2.32 -32.41 -10.42
CA SER A 74 -2.80 -31.25 -9.67
C SER A 74 -2.74 -31.51 -8.15
N PRO A 75 -2.62 -30.47 -7.30
CA PRO A 75 -2.58 -30.63 -5.84
C PRO A 75 -3.73 -31.43 -5.24
N ASP A 76 -4.93 -31.28 -5.78
CA ASP A 76 -6.13 -32.05 -5.41
C ASP A 76 -6.14 -33.51 -5.92
N GLY A 77 -5.17 -33.89 -6.76
CA GLY A 77 -5.06 -35.23 -7.37
C GLY A 77 -6.09 -35.53 -8.47
N ILE A 78 -6.90 -34.56 -8.90
CA ILE A 78 -8.02 -34.79 -9.84
C ILE A 78 -7.54 -34.91 -11.29
N SER A 79 -6.55 -34.12 -11.69
CA SER A 79 -6.15 -33.94 -13.09
C SER A 79 -4.64 -34.04 -13.29
N GLU A 80 -4.21 -34.47 -14.48
CA GLU A 80 -2.81 -34.46 -14.91
C GLU A 80 -2.49 -33.17 -15.65
N LEU A 81 -1.51 -32.41 -15.18
CA LEU A 81 -1.22 -31.05 -15.63
C LEU A 81 -0.26 -30.95 -16.82
N THR A 82 0.41 -32.04 -17.18
CA THR A 82 1.51 -32.03 -18.15
C THR A 82 1.27 -33.06 -19.24
N GLU A 83 1.46 -32.69 -20.52
CA GLU A 83 1.17 -33.59 -21.64
C GLU A 83 2.35 -34.49 -22.03
N PHE A 84 2.08 -35.78 -22.28
CA PHE A 84 3.10 -36.70 -22.79
C PHE A 84 3.25 -36.61 -24.32
N SER A 85 4.44 -36.24 -24.80
CA SER A 85 4.83 -36.32 -26.21
C SER A 85 3.75 -35.84 -27.20
N PRO A 86 3.37 -34.55 -27.15
CA PRO A 86 2.27 -34.01 -27.95
C PRO A 86 2.50 -34.27 -29.45
N GLY A 87 1.43 -34.62 -30.17
CA GLY A 87 1.50 -35.04 -31.57
C GLY A 87 2.16 -34.02 -32.50
N HIS A 88 2.09 -32.73 -32.14
CA HIS A 88 2.67 -31.61 -32.89
C HIS A 88 4.11 -31.24 -32.46
N HIS A 89 4.52 -31.57 -31.23
CA HIS A 89 5.83 -31.21 -30.67
C HIS A 89 6.39 -32.29 -29.72
N LYS A 90 6.65 -33.50 -30.23
CA LYS A 90 7.05 -34.68 -29.41
C LYS A 90 8.20 -34.47 -28.42
N HIS A 91 9.08 -33.48 -28.66
CA HIS A 91 10.19 -33.12 -27.79
C HIS A 91 9.75 -32.33 -26.54
N GLN A 92 8.64 -31.60 -26.59
CA GLN A 92 8.10 -30.79 -25.49
C GLN A 92 7.18 -31.64 -24.58
N THR A 93 7.75 -32.70 -24.01
CA THR A 93 7.02 -33.59 -23.08
C THR A 93 6.96 -32.94 -21.70
N GLY A 94 5.75 -32.66 -21.21
CA GLY A 94 5.45 -32.10 -19.90
C GLY A 94 6.23 -30.82 -19.58
N ILE A 95 7.09 -30.89 -18.57
CA ILE A 95 8.08 -29.84 -18.29
C ILE A 95 9.42 -30.28 -18.86
N TYR A 96 9.90 -29.53 -19.83
CA TYR A 96 11.07 -29.84 -20.64
C TYR A 96 12.11 -28.72 -20.55
N TRP A 97 13.37 -29.06 -20.83
CA TRP A 97 14.45 -28.08 -20.92
C TRP A 97 15.29 -28.27 -22.19
N GLY A 98 15.64 -27.18 -22.88
CA GLY A 98 16.70 -27.20 -23.89
C GLY A 98 16.91 -25.87 -24.61
N PHE A 99 18.16 -25.44 -24.79
CA PHE A 99 18.43 -24.28 -25.65
C PHE A 99 18.29 -24.66 -27.13
N THR A 100 17.81 -23.72 -27.94
CA THR A 100 17.76 -23.91 -29.38
C THR A 100 19.18 -23.95 -29.93
N ARG A 101 19.88 -22.82 -30.07
CA ARG A 101 21.20 -22.79 -30.73
C ARG A 101 22.33 -22.77 -29.71
N VAL A 102 23.09 -23.85 -29.57
CA VAL A 102 24.33 -23.86 -28.77
C VAL A 102 25.50 -24.20 -29.69
N ASN A 103 26.45 -23.27 -29.84
CA ASN A 103 27.53 -23.33 -30.83
C ASN A 103 27.02 -23.64 -32.26
N GLY A 104 25.84 -23.13 -32.60
CA GLY A 104 25.20 -23.31 -33.91
C GLY A 104 24.39 -24.61 -34.06
N ARG A 105 24.43 -25.54 -33.09
CA ARG A 105 23.66 -26.80 -33.12
C ARG A 105 22.34 -26.68 -32.35
N ASP A 106 21.29 -27.36 -32.83
CA ASP A 106 19.92 -27.28 -32.29
C ASP A 106 19.63 -28.33 -31.21
N TYR A 107 19.64 -27.95 -29.93
CA TYR A 107 19.38 -28.86 -28.79
C TYR A 107 17.94 -28.81 -28.27
N PHE A 108 17.07 -27.99 -28.85
CA PHE A 108 15.67 -27.89 -28.42
C PHE A 108 14.79 -28.88 -29.17
N HIS A 109 14.94 -28.95 -30.50
CA HIS A 109 14.08 -29.77 -31.35
C HIS A 109 14.57 -31.22 -31.52
N ASN A 110 15.80 -31.54 -31.10
CA ASN A 110 16.44 -32.83 -31.33
C ASN A 110 16.68 -33.60 -30.02
N PRO A 111 15.71 -34.42 -29.56
CA PRO A 111 15.76 -34.99 -28.23
C PRO A 111 16.64 -36.26 -28.06
N GLN A 112 17.44 -36.61 -29.07
CA GLN A 112 18.06 -37.93 -29.22
C GLN A 112 19.43 -38.02 -28.53
N ALA A 113 19.90 -39.23 -28.21
CA ALA A 113 21.15 -39.49 -27.47
C ALA A 113 22.45 -38.96 -28.11
N ASP A 114 22.46 -38.62 -29.40
CA ASP A 114 23.64 -38.07 -30.08
C ASP A 114 23.84 -36.57 -29.81
N TYR A 115 22.88 -35.91 -29.17
CA TYR A 115 22.97 -34.52 -28.73
C TYR A 115 23.35 -34.39 -27.25
N TRP A 116 23.22 -35.45 -26.47
CA TRP A 116 23.54 -35.42 -25.03
C TRP A 116 23.87 -36.78 -24.47
N ARG A 117 24.64 -36.76 -23.39
CA ARG A 117 24.96 -37.94 -22.61
C ARG A 117 24.51 -37.73 -21.17
N ARG A 118 23.66 -38.64 -20.67
CA ARG A 118 23.32 -38.71 -19.25
C ARG A 118 24.58 -38.97 -18.42
N VAL A 119 24.78 -38.16 -17.39
CA VAL A 119 25.87 -38.31 -16.42
C VAL A 119 25.33 -38.86 -15.10
N ALA A 120 24.25 -38.28 -14.57
CA ALA A 120 23.70 -38.70 -13.28
C ALA A 120 22.21 -38.34 -13.10
N LEU A 121 21.54 -39.12 -12.24
CA LEU A 121 20.25 -38.81 -11.61
C LEU A 121 20.44 -39.06 -10.10
N ASN A 122 20.54 -38.00 -9.32
CA ASN A 122 20.90 -38.05 -7.91
C ASN A 122 19.73 -37.53 -7.07
N PRO A 123 19.08 -38.35 -6.23
CA PRO A 123 18.24 -37.82 -5.17
C PRO A 123 19.14 -37.16 -4.12
N ILE A 124 18.84 -35.92 -3.74
CA ILE A 124 19.60 -35.15 -2.74
C ILE A 124 18.89 -35.32 -1.39
N ASP A 125 17.67 -34.79 -1.26
CA ASP A 125 16.82 -34.96 -0.08
C ASP A 125 15.69 -35.94 -0.40
N ARG A 126 15.78 -37.15 0.15
CA ARG A 126 14.89 -38.27 -0.21
C ARG A 126 13.56 -38.28 0.53
N GLU A 127 13.47 -37.66 1.70
CA GLU A 127 12.27 -37.64 2.53
C GLU A 127 12.22 -36.37 3.38
N GLY A 128 11.02 -35.84 3.63
CA GLY A 128 10.80 -34.67 4.48
C GLY A 128 9.70 -33.76 3.95
N GLU A 129 9.58 -32.56 4.54
CA GLU A 129 8.66 -31.50 4.10
C GLU A 129 8.99 -30.92 2.72
N SER A 130 10.23 -31.11 2.28
CA SER A 130 10.71 -30.83 0.93
C SER A 130 11.61 -31.96 0.48
N VAL A 131 11.51 -32.34 -0.78
CA VAL A 131 12.41 -33.30 -1.41
C VAL A 131 13.12 -32.66 -2.59
N SER A 132 14.35 -33.10 -2.86
CA SER A 132 15.17 -32.51 -3.90
C SER A 132 15.96 -33.57 -4.66
N TRP A 133 16.15 -33.33 -5.96
CA TRP A 133 16.93 -34.21 -6.84
C TRP A 133 17.68 -33.42 -7.89
N GLN A 134 18.66 -34.06 -8.49
CA GLN A 134 19.51 -33.48 -9.51
C GLN A 134 19.62 -34.40 -10.72
N THR A 135 19.54 -33.81 -11.90
CA THR A 135 19.95 -34.47 -13.14
C THR A 135 21.15 -33.77 -13.75
N VAL A 136 22.10 -34.56 -14.29
CA VAL A 136 23.33 -34.04 -14.90
C VAL A 136 23.51 -34.64 -16.29
N TYR A 137 23.73 -33.79 -17.28
CA TYR A 137 23.90 -34.16 -18.69
C TYR A 137 25.06 -33.40 -19.32
N ASP A 138 25.81 -34.06 -20.20
CA ASP A 138 26.74 -33.38 -21.11
C ASP A 138 26.02 -33.12 -22.44
N LEU A 139 25.98 -31.88 -22.93
CA LEU A 139 25.62 -31.57 -24.31
C LEU A 139 26.81 -31.91 -25.22
N LEU A 140 26.54 -32.58 -26.34
CA LEU A 140 27.56 -33.13 -27.23
C LEU A 140 27.64 -32.36 -28.56
N ASP A 141 28.83 -32.17 -29.10
CA ASP A 141 29.03 -31.71 -30.47
C ASP A 141 28.84 -32.82 -31.53
N GLU A 142 29.07 -32.52 -32.81
CA GLU A 142 28.96 -33.50 -33.92
C GLU A 142 29.94 -34.67 -33.81
N ALA A 143 31.03 -34.51 -33.08
CA ALA A 143 32.01 -35.56 -32.83
C ALA A 143 31.66 -36.39 -31.57
N GLY A 144 30.57 -36.07 -30.86
CA GLY A 144 30.20 -36.72 -29.60
C GLY A 144 31.03 -36.24 -28.39
N THR A 145 31.70 -35.09 -28.50
CA THR A 145 32.50 -34.48 -27.43
C THR A 145 31.63 -33.54 -26.60
N ALA A 146 31.77 -33.60 -25.27
CA ALA A 146 31.01 -32.75 -24.37
C ALA A 146 31.45 -31.27 -24.48
N ILE A 147 30.50 -30.36 -24.73
CA ILE A 147 30.74 -28.92 -24.86
C ILE A 147 30.19 -28.09 -23.69
N LEU A 148 29.12 -28.56 -23.05
CA LEU A 148 28.47 -27.92 -21.91
C LEU A 148 27.99 -29.02 -20.96
N ARG A 149 28.29 -28.91 -19.67
CA ARG A 149 27.70 -29.76 -18.64
C ARG A 149 26.50 -29.03 -18.02
N GLU A 150 25.32 -29.58 -18.25
CA GLU A 150 24.05 -29.13 -17.72
C GLU A 150 23.74 -29.87 -16.41
N THR A 151 23.35 -29.12 -15.38
CA THR A 151 22.87 -29.62 -14.10
C THR A 151 21.53 -28.97 -13.79
N GLN A 152 20.49 -29.78 -13.59
CA GLN A 152 19.17 -29.32 -13.15
C GLN A 152 18.96 -29.83 -11.73
N THR A 153 18.88 -28.92 -10.76
CA THR A 153 18.49 -29.23 -9.38
C THR A 153 17.04 -28.81 -9.20
N TRP A 154 16.19 -29.78 -8.86
CA TRP A 154 14.77 -29.59 -8.60
C TRP A 154 14.47 -29.79 -7.13
N THR A 155 13.61 -28.94 -6.57
CA THR A 155 13.11 -29.07 -5.19
C THR A 155 11.59 -28.95 -5.21
N LEU A 156 10.90 -29.89 -4.58
CA LEU A 156 9.44 -29.89 -4.47
C LEU A 156 9.02 -29.79 -3.00
N ARG A 157 8.10 -28.87 -2.72
CA ARG A 157 7.37 -28.72 -1.45
C ARG A 157 5.87 -28.67 -1.71
N GLU A 158 5.07 -29.21 -0.78
CA GLU A 158 3.62 -28.98 -0.71
C GLU A 158 3.30 -28.06 0.47
N GLU A 159 2.65 -26.93 0.20
CA GLU A 159 2.29 -25.93 1.22
C GLU A 159 0.90 -25.38 0.93
N GLY A 160 -0.01 -25.38 1.91
CA GLY A 160 -1.35 -24.80 1.75
C GLY A 160 -2.24 -25.45 0.68
N GLY A 161 -1.94 -26.68 0.24
CA GLY A 161 -2.64 -27.34 -0.88
C GLY A 161 -2.11 -26.92 -2.26
N GLU A 162 -0.87 -26.43 -2.33
CA GLU A 162 -0.18 -26.01 -3.56
C GLU A 162 1.17 -26.70 -3.67
N PHE A 163 1.67 -26.86 -4.90
CA PHE A 163 3.03 -27.34 -5.12
C PHE A 163 3.98 -26.21 -5.50
N LEU A 164 5.09 -26.11 -4.76
CA LEU A 164 6.19 -25.20 -5.03
C LEU A 164 7.33 -26.04 -5.62
N LEU A 165 7.51 -25.94 -6.93
CA LEU A 165 8.54 -26.67 -7.67
C LEU A 165 9.64 -25.71 -8.13
N ASP A 166 10.77 -25.72 -7.42
CA ASP A 166 11.92 -24.87 -7.70
C ASP A 166 12.90 -25.56 -8.65
N LEU A 167 13.43 -24.80 -9.61
CA LEU A 167 14.49 -25.20 -10.53
C LEU A 167 15.69 -24.27 -10.37
N VAL A 168 16.84 -24.87 -10.09
CA VAL A 168 18.15 -24.24 -10.31
C VAL A 168 18.85 -24.98 -11.45
N TRP A 169 18.94 -24.32 -12.60
CA TRP A 169 19.71 -24.79 -13.74
C TRP A 169 21.12 -24.20 -13.71
N LYS A 170 22.14 -25.02 -13.94
CA LYS A 170 23.54 -24.61 -14.08
C LYS A 170 24.14 -25.22 -15.34
N GLY A 171 24.63 -24.39 -16.25
CA GLY A 171 25.41 -24.82 -17.42
C GLY A 171 26.87 -24.44 -17.27
N GLU A 172 27.75 -25.42 -17.15
CA GLU A 172 29.21 -25.26 -17.06
C GLU A 172 29.87 -25.52 -18.41
N ALA A 173 30.50 -24.50 -18.99
CA ALA A 173 31.07 -24.56 -20.33
C ALA A 173 32.40 -25.33 -20.32
N ILE A 174 32.46 -26.47 -21.01
CA ILE A 174 33.67 -27.29 -21.13
C ILE A 174 34.62 -26.69 -22.18
N VAL A 175 34.03 -26.14 -23.24
CA VAL A 175 34.66 -25.30 -24.26
C VAL A 175 33.95 -23.95 -24.30
N PRO A 176 34.45 -22.91 -24.98
CA PRO A 176 33.68 -21.69 -25.16
C PRO A 176 32.31 -22.00 -25.79
N VAL A 177 31.23 -21.57 -25.15
CA VAL A 177 29.85 -21.81 -25.57
C VAL A 177 29.18 -20.50 -25.93
N THR A 178 28.56 -20.47 -27.11
CA THR A 178 27.64 -19.42 -27.53
C THR A 178 26.24 -19.99 -27.63
N ILE A 179 25.34 -19.52 -26.78
CA ILE A 179 23.91 -19.74 -26.90
C ILE A 179 23.39 -18.66 -27.84
N GLY A 180 23.07 -19.02 -29.07
CA GLY A 180 22.70 -18.09 -30.13
C GLY A 180 21.30 -17.52 -29.94
N LYS A 181 21.10 -16.32 -30.50
CA LYS A 181 19.84 -15.60 -30.50
C LYS A 181 18.72 -16.42 -31.14
N TYR A 182 17.61 -16.56 -30.41
CA TYR A 182 16.43 -17.28 -30.87
C TYR A 182 15.18 -16.90 -30.07
N ASP A 183 13.99 -17.00 -30.67
CA ASP A 183 12.73 -16.54 -30.07
C ASP A 183 12.23 -17.38 -28.89
N TYR A 184 12.81 -18.58 -28.70
CA TYR A 184 12.49 -19.53 -27.64
C TYR A 184 13.64 -20.53 -27.39
N GLY A 185 13.55 -21.25 -26.28
CA GLY A 185 14.53 -22.27 -25.87
C GLY A 185 14.97 -22.05 -24.42
N GLY A 186 15.03 -23.13 -23.66
CA GLY A 186 15.18 -23.11 -22.21
C GLY A 186 14.18 -24.03 -21.54
N LEU A 187 13.73 -23.64 -20.35
CA LEU A 187 12.56 -24.22 -19.68
C LEU A 187 11.31 -24.04 -20.54
N PHE A 188 10.48 -25.08 -20.62
CA PHE A 188 9.20 -25.01 -21.32
C PHE A 188 8.16 -25.91 -20.64
N VAL A 189 6.95 -25.38 -20.46
CA VAL A 189 5.81 -26.09 -19.85
C VAL A 189 4.75 -26.33 -20.92
N ARG A 190 4.33 -27.60 -21.03
CA ARG A 190 3.25 -28.02 -21.93
C ARG A 190 2.15 -28.74 -21.14
N MET A 191 1.00 -28.08 -21.06
CA MET A 191 -0.24 -28.65 -20.52
C MET A 191 -1.02 -29.42 -21.61
N PRO A 192 -1.95 -30.33 -21.25
CA PRO A 192 -2.77 -31.12 -22.19
C PRO A 192 -3.72 -30.28 -23.06
N TRP A 193 -3.17 -29.62 -24.08
CA TRP A 193 -3.92 -28.74 -24.96
C TRP A 193 -4.64 -29.51 -26.06
N ARG A 194 -5.85 -29.05 -26.41
CA ARG A 194 -6.60 -29.50 -27.59
C ARG A 194 -7.38 -28.33 -28.16
N ASP A 195 -7.65 -28.37 -29.46
CA ASP A 195 -8.43 -27.32 -30.13
C ASP A 195 -9.79 -27.12 -29.44
N GLY A 196 -10.12 -25.86 -29.13
CA GLY A 196 -11.33 -25.48 -28.40
C GLY A 196 -11.34 -25.75 -26.89
N ILE A 197 -10.23 -26.15 -26.26
CA ILE A 197 -10.14 -26.20 -24.79
C ILE A 197 -10.23 -24.80 -24.19
N ASP A 198 -10.92 -24.67 -23.07
CA ASP A 198 -10.95 -23.43 -22.31
C ASP A 198 -9.64 -23.28 -21.51
N GLY A 199 -8.86 -22.25 -21.83
CA GLY A 199 -7.58 -22.00 -21.23
C GLY A 199 -6.96 -20.68 -21.67
N GLU A 200 -6.05 -20.16 -20.84
CA GLU A 200 -5.38 -18.89 -21.10
C GLU A 200 -3.97 -18.86 -20.52
N VAL A 201 -3.17 -17.94 -21.06
CA VAL A 201 -1.89 -17.52 -20.50
C VAL A 201 -1.99 -16.06 -20.10
N VAL A 202 -1.55 -15.71 -18.89
CA VAL A 202 -1.56 -14.35 -18.35
C VAL A 202 -0.19 -14.05 -17.75
N ASN A 203 0.37 -12.86 -18.01
CA ASN A 203 1.63 -12.44 -17.38
C ASN A 203 1.40 -11.40 -16.27
N ALA A 204 2.47 -11.03 -15.57
CA ALA A 204 2.44 -10.04 -14.49
C ALA A 204 1.97 -8.63 -14.90
N ALA A 205 1.87 -8.35 -16.20
CA ALA A 205 1.32 -7.13 -16.77
C ALA A 205 -0.14 -7.30 -17.25
N ARG A 206 -0.80 -8.40 -16.86
CA ARG A 206 -2.16 -8.81 -17.29
C ARG A 206 -2.33 -8.99 -18.80
N GLN A 207 -1.23 -9.04 -19.56
CA GLN A 207 -1.28 -9.34 -20.98
C GLN A 207 -1.66 -10.81 -21.15
N LYS A 208 -2.64 -11.07 -22.02
CA LYS A 208 -3.21 -12.40 -22.25
C LYS A 208 -2.79 -13.02 -23.58
N ASN A 209 -2.49 -14.32 -23.57
CA ASN A 209 -2.21 -15.14 -24.75
C ASN A 209 -1.18 -14.49 -25.69
N GLU A 210 -1.55 -14.21 -26.94
CA GLU A 210 -0.68 -13.57 -27.93
C GLU A 210 -0.10 -12.23 -27.47
N LYS A 211 -0.80 -11.49 -26.60
CA LYS A 211 -0.26 -10.22 -26.06
C LYS A 211 0.89 -10.43 -25.08
N ALA A 212 0.96 -11.59 -24.42
CA ALA A 212 2.07 -11.93 -23.51
C ALA A 212 3.31 -12.45 -24.27
N GLU A 213 3.18 -12.79 -25.56
CA GLU A 213 4.27 -13.32 -26.36
C GLU A 213 5.41 -12.31 -26.53
N GLY A 214 6.62 -12.72 -26.18
CA GLY A 214 7.83 -11.92 -26.25
C GLY A 214 7.93 -10.81 -25.21
N GLN A 215 6.97 -10.69 -24.30
CA GLN A 215 6.95 -9.62 -23.30
C GLN A 215 7.80 -9.97 -22.07
N PRO A 216 8.54 -9.00 -21.50
CA PRO A 216 9.22 -9.19 -20.23
C PRO A 216 8.22 -9.27 -19.09
N ALA A 217 8.34 -10.27 -18.21
CA ALA A 217 7.50 -10.35 -17.01
C ALA A 217 8.19 -11.10 -15.86
N MET A 218 7.89 -10.71 -14.62
CA MET A 218 8.37 -11.40 -13.42
C MET A 218 7.74 -12.79 -13.25
N TRP A 219 6.52 -12.98 -13.77
CA TRP A 219 5.86 -14.27 -13.84
C TRP A 219 4.92 -14.36 -15.04
N VAL A 220 4.69 -15.59 -15.50
CA VAL A 220 3.66 -15.98 -16.47
C VAL A 220 2.90 -17.18 -15.93
N LYS A 221 1.57 -17.14 -16.01
CA LYS A 221 0.69 -18.22 -15.60
C LYS A 221 -0.03 -18.80 -16.81
N VAL A 222 -0.08 -20.12 -16.89
CA VAL A 222 -0.95 -20.85 -17.81
C VAL A 222 -2.01 -21.61 -17.01
N GLY A 223 -3.26 -21.54 -17.45
CA GLY A 223 -4.38 -22.25 -16.84
C GLY A 223 -5.28 -22.89 -17.89
N MET A 224 -5.78 -24.10 -17.60
CA MET A 224 -6.72 -24.81 -18.48
C MET A 224 -7.78 -25.55 -17.68
N GLN A 225 -9.00 -25.61 -18.21
CA GLN A 225 -10.07 -26.47 -17.69
C GLN A 225 -9.87 -27.91 -18.22
N LEU A 226 -9.11 -28.70 -17.47
CA LEU A 226 -8.78 -30.09 -17.83
C LEU A 226 -9.96 -31.05 -17.61
N ASP A 227 -9.84 -32.29 -18.10
CA ASP A 227 -10.89 -33.30 -17.94
C ASP A 227 -11.10 -33.65 -16.46
N GLY A 228 -12.37 -33.74 -16.05
CA GLY A 228 -12.75 -34.11 -14.68
C GLY A 228 -12.93 -32.95 -13.69
N ARG A 229 -12.75 -31.69 -14.12
CA ARG A 229 -12.90 -30.50 -13.27
C ARG A 229 -13.75 -29.40 -13.92
N THR A 230 -14.33 -28.53 -13.08
CA THR A 230 -15.13 -27.36 -13.51
C THR A 230 -14.38 -26.04 -13.39
N ASP A 231 -13.29 -26.02 -12.64
CA ASP A 231 -12.37 -24.91 -12.44
C ASP A 231 -11.07 -25.12 -13.23
N TYR A 232 -10.17 -24.13 -13.23
CA TYR A 232 -8.88 -24.24 -13.91
C TYR A 232 -7.85 -24.97 -13.04
N ALA A 233 -7.02 -25.76 -13.71
CA ALA A 233 -5.76 -26.24 -13.17
C ALA A 233 -4.64 -25.34 -13.72
N GLN A 234 -3.75 -24.82 -12.87
CA GLN A 234 -2.86 -23.73 -13.25
C GLN A 234 -1.40 -23.98 -12.85
N ILE A 235 -0.48 -23.50 -13.69
CA ILE A 235 0.96 -23.46 -13.43
C ILE A 235 1.44 -22.01 -13.65
N ALA A 236 1.93 -21.36 -12.59
CA ALA A 236 2.60 -20.07 -12.68
C ALA A 236 4.12 -20.26 -12.65
N LEU A 237 4.80 -19.76 -13.69
CA LEU A 237 6.24 -19.77 -13.86
C LEU A 237 6.80 -18.43 -13.41
N PHE A 238 7.71 -18.46 -12.45
CA PHE A 238 8.35 -17.28 -11.88
C PHE A 238 9.77 -17.15 -12.44
N ASP A 239 10.13 -15.94 -12.84
CA ASP A 239 11.51 -15.57 -13.16
C ASP A 239 12.20 -14.99 -11.91
N HIS A 240 13.51 -15.21 -11.79
CA HIS A 240 14.26 -14.77 -10.62
C HIS A 240 15.16 -13.58 -10.97
N PRO A 241 15.23 -12.52 -10.13
CA PRO A 241 16.10 -11.35 -10.38
C PRO A 241 17.60 -11.64 -10.53
N ALA A 242 18.06 -12.80 -10.06
CA ALA A 242 19.45 -13.23 -10.25
C ALA A 242 19.74 -13.76 -11.67
N ASN A 243 18.71 -13.99 -12.49
CA ASN A 243 18.87 -14.51 -13.84
C ASN A 243 19.45 -13.45 -14.78
N LYS A 244 20.37 -13.85 -15.65
CA LYS A 244 20.91 -12.98 -16.70
C LYS A 244 19.76 -12.54 -17.62
N GLY A 245 19.54 -11.25 -17.81
CA GLY A 245 18.45 -10.74 -18.66
C GLY A 245 17.08 -10.71 -17.99
N TYR A 246 17.02 -10.72 -16.65
CA TYR A 246 15.78 -10.50 -15.90
C TYR A 246 15.18 -9.09 -16.14
N PRO A 247 13.84 -8.94 -16.16
CA PRO A 247 12.89 -10.04 -16.31
C PRO A 247 12.97 -10.65 -17.71
N GLN A 248 12.98 -11.98 -17.78
CA GLN A 248 13.01 -12.71 -19.05
C GLN A 248 11.81 -12.32 -19.90
N ARG A 249 12.04 -12.26 -21.21
CA ARG A 249 10.96 -12.29 -22.19
C ARG A 249 10.38 -13.70 -22.24
N TRP A 250 9.07 -13.82 -22.36
CA TRP A 250 8.40 -15.11 -22.35
C TRP A 250 7.97 -15.53 -23.75
N ARG A 251 8.14 -16.81 -24.06
CA ARG A 251 7.47 -17.46 -25.18
C ARG A 251 6.08 -17.91 -24.71
N VAL A 252 5.05 -17.50 -25.42
CA VAL A 252 3.65 -17.92 -25.33
C VAL A 252 3.22 -18.29 -26.75
N ASP A 253 3.06 -19.59 -27.03
CA ASP A 253 2.61 -20.03 -28.35
C ASP A 253 1.09 -20.18 -28.47
N GLY A 254 0.60 -20.33 -29.69
CA GLY A 254 -0.84 -20.46 -29.98
C GLY A 254 -1.49 -21.74 -29.45
N GLN A 255 -0.73 -22.63 -28.81
CA GLN A 255 -1.22 -23.84 -28.12
C GLN A 255 -1.00 -23.71 -26.60
N LEU A 256 -0.87 -22.47 -26.11
CA LEU A 256 -0.70 -22.10 -24.69
C LEU A 256 0.55 -22.74 -24.05
N GLY A 257 1.57 -23.03 -24.84
CA GLY A 257 2.88 -23.43 -24.35
C GLY A 257 3.66 -22.23 -23.88
N VAL A 258 4.26 -22.35 -22.69
CA VAL A 258 4.93 -21.23 -22.02
C VAL A 258 6.35 -21.57 -21.60
N GLY A 259 7.28 -20.62 -21.78
CA GLY A 259 8.65 -20.75 -21.28
C GLY A 259 9.49 -19.49 -21.49
N PRO A 260 10.50 -19.24 -20.66
CA PRO A 260 11.40 -18.11 -20.86
C PRO A 260 12.18 -18.21 -22.18
N ALA A 261 12.34 -17.08 -22.86
CA ALA A 261 13.05 -16.93 -24.12
C ALA A 261 14.38 -16.19 -23.91
N TYR A 262 15.33 -16.88 -23.25
CA TYR A 262 16.56 -16.29 -22.70
C TYR A 262 17.40 -15.48 -23.70
N THR A 263 17.56 -15.96 -24.93
CA THR A 263 18.40 -15.32 -25.96
C THR A 263 17.56 -14.63 -27.04
N ARG A 264 16.34 -14.17 -26.73
CA ARG A 264 15.47 -13.53 -27.73
C ARG A 264 16.04 -12.24 -28.31
N THR A 265 16.78 -11.47 -27.51
CA THR A 265 17.31 -10.16 -27.90
C THR A 265 18.72 -10.26 -28.49
N GLU A 266 19.57 -11.13 -27.93
CA GLU A 266 21.00 -11.22 -28.23
C GLU A 266 21.59 -12.62 -27.97
N ASP A 267 22.81 -12.84 -28.47
CA ASP A 267 23.61 -14.04 -28.18
C ASP A 267 24.16 -14.01 -26.75
N TRP A 268 24.22 -15.17 -26.10
CA TRP A 268 24.88 -15.32 -24.80
C TRP A 268 26.15 -16.13 -24.92
N HIS A 269 27.26 -15.60 -24.39
CA HIS A 269 28.54 -16.28 -24.35
C HIS A 269 28.88 -16.75 -22.94
N ILE A 270 29.44 -17.96 -22.84
CA ILE A 270 29.98 -18.56 -21.62
C ILE A 270 31.41 -19.01 -21.93
N ALA A 271 32.40 -18.45 -21.23
CA ALA A 271 33.80 -18.83 -21.45
C ALA A 271 34.07 -20.25 -20.92
N ALA A 272 35.09 -20.91 -21.48
CA ALA A 272 35.47 -22.24 -21.01
C ALA A 272 35.86 -22.21 -19.51
N GLY A 273 35.27 -23.11 -18.72
CA GLY A 273 35.43 -23.19 -17.27
C GLY A 273 34.48 -22.29 -16.47
N GLU A 274 33.69 -21.42 -17.13
CA GLU A 274 32.66 -20.63 -16.47
C GLU A 274 31.31 -21.35 -16.45
N SER A 275 30.42 -20.89 -15.57
CA SER A 275 29.06 -21.41 -15.49
C SER A 275 28.01 -20.31 -15.49
N LEU A 276 26.92 -20.54 -16.20
CA LEU A 276 25.70 -19.76 -16.12
C LEU A 276 24.69 -20.47 -15.21
N GLN A 277 24.04 -19.74 -14.31
CA GLN A 277 23.00 -20.25 -13.43
C GLN A 277 21.69 -19.51 -13.70
N LEU A 278 20.58 -20.25 -13.75
CA LEU A 278 19.22 -19.74 -13.95
C LEU A 278 18.30 -20.37 -12.89
N GLN A 279 17.38 -19.57 -12.34
CA GLN A 279 16.50 -19.95 -11.25
C GLN A 279 15.04 -19.69 -11.61
N HIS A 280 14.16 -20.66 -11.40
CA HIS A 280 12.73 -20.54 -11.64
C HIS A 280 11.94 -21.25 -10.55
N ARG A 281 10.70 -20.79 -10.31
CA ARG A 281 9.70 -21.52 -9.53
C ARG A 281 8.49 -21.78 -10.39
N LEU A 282 7.97 -22.99 -10.33
CA LEU A 282 6.66 -23.34 -10.84
C LEU A 282 5.72 -23.48 -9.64
N LEU A 283 4.79 -22.55 -9.50
CA LEU A 283 3.71 -22.63 -8.53
C LEU A 283 2.52 -23.33 -9.17
N VAL A 284 2.14 -24.48 -8.63
CA VAL A 284 1.07 -25.33 -9.15
C VAL A 284 -0.11 -25.29 -8.20
N PHE A 285 -1.28 -24.94 -8.72
CA PHE A 285 -2.48 -24.75 -7.91
C PHE A 285 -3.76 -25.00 -8.73
N THR A 286 -4.87 -25.06 -8.01
CA THR A 286 -6.22 -25.28 -8.54
C THR A 286 -7.16 -24.16 -8.10
N GLY A 287 -8.19 -23.87 -8.89
CA GLY A 287 -9.02 -22.70 -8.70
C GLY A 287 -8.28 -21.42 -9.08
N ASP A 288 -8.85 -20.27 -8.75
CA ASP A 288 -8.30 -18.96 -9.12
C ASP A 288 -7.42 -18.39 -8.01
N LYS A 289 -6.24 -17.90 -8.42
CA LYS A 289 -5.43 -16.98 -7.62
C LYS A 289 -5.46 -15.61 -8.27
N SER A 290 -5.66 -14.60 -7.45
CA SER A 290 -5.51 -13.20 -7.83
C SER A 290 -4.07 -12.89 -8.23
N ASP A 291 -3.89 -11.88 -9.08
CA ASP A 291 -2.56 -11.38 -9.44
C ASP A 291 -1.77 -10.89 -8.21
N MET A 292 -2.48 -10.49 -7.15
CA MET A 292 -1.90 -10.15 -5.85
C MET A 292 -1.25 -11.37 -5.18
N GLU A 293 -1.97 -12.49 -5.09
CA GLU A 293 -1.44 -13.73 -4.50
C GLU A 293 -0.24 -14.26 -5.30
N LEU A 294 -0.29 -14.16 -6.64
CA LEU A 294 0.83 -14.53 -7.50
C LEU A 294 2.03 -13.59 -7.33
N GLY A 295 1.79 -12.28 -7.24
CA GLY A 295 2.82 -11.28 -6.96
C GLY A 295 3.47 -11.46 -5.59
N GLU A 296 2.69 -11.82 -4.56
CA GLU A 296 3.18 -12.14 -3.22
C GLU A 296 3.97 -13.45 -3.22
N ALA A 297 3.49 -14.50 -3.90
CA ALA A 297 4.20 -15.76 -4.05
C ALA A 297 5.53 -15.59 -4.80
N TRP A 298 5.55 -14.76 -5.85
CA TRP A 298 6.78 -14.37 -6.54
C TRP A 298 7.72 -13.56 -5.64
N SER A 299 7.18 -12.63 -4.85
CA SER A 299 7.96 -11.80 -3.92
C SER A 299 8.63 -12.66 -2.85
N ALA A 300 7.92 -13.69 -2.36
CA ALA A 300 8.45 -14.68 -1.43
C ALA A 300 9.54 -15.54 -2.08
N PHE A 301 9.37 -15.96 -3.34
CA PHE A 301 10.39 -16.71 -4.10
C PHE A 301 11.65 -15.89 -4.37
N SER A 302 11.51 -14.64 -4.80
CA SER A 302 12.63 -13.77 -5.17
C SER A 302 13.36 -13.12 -3.98
N GLY A 303 12.82 -13.26 -2.77
CA GLY A 303 13.30 -12.54 -1.58
C GLY A 303 13.02 -11.03 -1.61
N LYS A 304 12.16 -10.54 -2.51
CA LYS A 304 11.82 -9.13 -2.73
C LYS A 304 10.41 -8.79 -2.24
N SER A 305 10.15 -8.84 -0.93
CA SER A 305 8.83 -8.57 -0.34
C SER A 305 8.55 -7.07 -0.11
N GLY A 306 7.29 -6.65 -0.25
CA GLY A 306 6.84 -5.29 0.08
C GLY A 306 6.97 -4.28 -1.06
N MET A 307 7.47 -3.07 -0.77
CA MET A 307 7.55 -1.93 -1.72
C MET A 307 8.44 -2.20 -2.96
N TYR A 308 9.16 -3.31 -2.97
CA TYR A 308 10.05 -3.78 -4.04
C TYR A 308 9.40 -4.04 -5.38
N SER A 309 8.25 -4.74 -5.37
CA SER A 309 7.52 -5.03 -6.60
C SER A 309 7.07 -3.73 -7.27
N THR A 310 6.63 -2.74 -6.47
CA THR A 310 6.22 -1.43 -6.96
C THR A 310 7.37 -0.67 -7.63
N THR A 311 8.56 -0.65 -7.04
CA THR A 311 9.70 0.09 -7.61
C THR A 311 10.25 -0.55 -8.88
N GLU A 312 10.30 -1.88 -8.97
CA GLU A 312 10.69 -2.55 -10.22
C GLU A 312 9.69 -2.28 -11.34
N LEU A 313 8.39 -2.34 -11.03
CA LEU A 313 7.33 -2.00 -11.99
C LEU A 313 7.44 -0.53 -12.44
N TRP A 314 7.83 0.39 -11.56
CA TRP A 314 8.08 1.79 -11.93
C TRP A 314 9.26 1.94 -12.89
N GLY A 315 10.39 1.28 -12.60
CA GLY A 315 11.57 1.34 -13.48
C GLY A 315 11.30 0.76 -14.86
N ILE A 316 10.48 -0.30 -14.93
CA ILE A 316 10.02 -0.87 -16.21
C ILE A 316 9.13 0.12 -16.95
N ALA A 317 8.11 0.69 -16.29
CA ALA A 317 7.20 1.64 -16.93
C ALA A 317 7.92 2.89 -17.47
N GLN A 318 8.91 3.43 -16.75
CA GLN A 318 9.73 4.54 -17.22
C GLN A 318 10.56 4.19 -18.46
N ALA A 319 11.18 3.00 -18.48
CA ALA A 319 11.94 2.53 -19.63
C ALA A 319 11.02 2.30 -20.85
N GLU A 320 9.82 1.77 -20.63
CA GLU A 320 8.77 1.62 -21.65
C GLU A 320 8.40 2.98 -22.25
N GLY A 321 8.12 4.00 -21.41
CA GLY A 321 7.78 5.36 -21.86
C GLY A 321 8.88 6.02 -22.70
N ARG A 322 10.14 5.96 -22.24
CA ARG A 322 11.28 6.55 -22.97
C ARG A 322 11.61 5.85 -24.28
N SER A 323 11.28 4.56 -24.42
CA SER A 323 11.54 3.77 -25.62
C SER A 323 10.37 3.71 -26.60
N ALA A 324 9.17 4.10 -26.17
CA ALA A 324 7.98 4.09 -27.00
C ALA A 324 8.05 5.11 -28.15
N LYS A 325 7.38 4.76 -29.26
CA LYS A 325 7.19 5.67 -30.39
C LYS A 325 6.22 6.77 -29.98
N PHE A 326 6.60 8.02 -30.24
CA PHE A 326 5.67 9.15 -30.20
C PHE A 326 4.57 8.98 -31.26
N LEU A 327 3.31 9.05 -30.83
CA LEU A 327 2.14 8.94 -31.71
C LEU A 327 1.47 10.29 -31.87
N THR A 328 0.99 10.63 -33.07
CA THR A 328 0.03 11.74 -33.22
C THR A 328 -1.31 11.40 -32.53
N PRO A 329 -2.19 12.38 -32.27
CA PRO A 329 -3.50 12.10 -31.66
C PRO A 329 -4.31 11.04 -32.42
N GLU A 330 -4.32 11.08 -33.76
CA GLU A 330 -5.04 10.12 -34.59
C GLU A 330 -4.36 8.75 -34.63
N GLU A 331 -3.02 8.71 -34.64
CA GLU A 331 -2.26 7.46 -34.51
C GLU A 331 -2.53 6.80 -33.15
N ALA A 332 -2.64 7.58 -32.07
CA ALA A 332 -2.96 7.07 -30.74
C ALA A 332 -4.36 6.43 -30.71
N VAL A 333 -5.37 7.06 -31.30
CA VAL A 333 -6.72 6.46 -31.43
C VAL A 333 -6.69 5.19 -32.28
N ALA A 334 -5.89 5.15 -33.35
CA ALA A 334 -5.76 3.97 -34.19
C ALA A 334 -5.08 2.79 -33.49
N GLU A 335 -4.16 3.08 -32.56
CA GLU A 335 -3.44 2.07 -31.78
C GLU A 335 -4.28 1.55 -30.58
N MET A 336 -5.25 2.33 -30.10
CA MET A 336 -6.11 1.96 -28.97
C MET A 336 -6.90 0.68 -29.20
N THR A 337 -6.91 -0.21 -28.20
CA THR A 337 -7.89 -1.30 -28.11
C THR A 337 -9.01 -0.88 -27.16
N VAL A 338 -10.21 -0.66 -27.69
CA VAL A 338 -11.39 -0.29 -26.90
C VAL A 338 -12.32 -1.50 -26.75
N LYS A 339 -13.04 -1.60 -25.63
CA LYS A 339 -14.09 -2.61 -25.42
C LYS A 339 -15.02 -2.69 -26.64
N LYS A 340 -15.37 -3.91 -27.06
CA LYS A 340 -16.24 -4.15 -28.21
C LYS A 340 -17.57 -3.39 -28.06
N GLY A 341 -18.02 -2.73 -29.14
CA GLY A 341 -19.24 -1.93 -29.15
C GLY A 341 -19.01 -0.47 -28.75
N TYR A 342 -17.77 -0.05 -28.54
CA TYR A 342 -17.36 1.33 -28.27
C TYR A 342 -16.33 1.81 -29.29
N ARG A 343 -16.21 3.14 -29.40
CA ARG A 343 -15.19 3.83 -30.19
C ARG A 343 -14.60 4.98 -29.39
N ALA A 344 -13.31 5.24 -29.61
CA ALA A 344 -12.63 6.44 -29.13
C ALA A 344 -12.44 7.44 -30.28
N ASN A 345 -12.48 8.73 -29.99
CA ASN A 345 -12.04 9.79 -30.88
C ASN A 345 -11.27 10.86 -30.11
N VAL A 346 -10.43 11.63 -30.80
CA VAL A 346 -9.81 12.84 -30.23
C VAL A 346 -10.90 13.88 -30.06
N PHE A 347 -11.13 14.38 -28.84
CA PHE A 347 -12.01 15.53 -28.60
C PHE A 347 -11.24 16.83 -28.73
N ALA A 348 -10.07 16.92 -28.08
CA ALA A 348 -9.14 18.03 -28.19
C ALA A 348 -7.70 17.49 -28.12
N ALA A 349 -6.77 18.15 -28.79
CA ALA A 349 -5.36 17.79 -28.78
C ALA A 349 -4.45 19.01 -29.03
N GLU A 350 -3.14 18.84 -28.89
CA GLU A 350 -2.17 19.85 -29.30
C GLU A 350 -2.38 20.31 -30.77
N PRO A 351 -2.19 21.61 -31.09
CA PRO A 351 -1.75 22.69 -30.21
C PRO A 351 -2.87 23.40 -29.43
N MET A 352 -4.14 22.93 -29.51
CA MET A 352 -5.28 23.56 -28.82
C MET A 352 -5.11 23.50 -27.30
N ILE A 353 -4.56 22.39 -26.81
CA ILE A 353 -4.30 22.12 -25.40
C ILE A 353 -2.93 21.48 -25.20
N THR A 354 -2.34 21.67 -24.03
CA THR A 354 -0.99 21.27 -23.64
C THR A 354 -0.86 21.17 -22.12
N GLN A 355 -0.14 20.16 -21.61
CA GLN A 355 0.00 19.85 -20.18
C GLN A 355 -1.31 19.97 -19.37
N PRO A 356 -2.42 19.38 -19.85
CA PRO A 356 -3.68 19.46 -19.12
C PRO A 356 -3.53 18.70 -17.79
N MET A 357 -3.91 19.33 -16.68
CA MET A 357 -3.82 18.74 -15.33
C MET A 357 -5.20 18.33 -14.80
N ALA A 358 -6.21 19.15 -15.04
CA ALA A 358 -7.58 18.90 -14.60
C ALA A 358 -8.56 19.53 -15.59
N PHE A 359 -9.78 18.99 -15.65
CA PHE A 359 -10.84 19.56 -16.47
C PHE A 359 -12.22 19.27 -15.87
N CYS A 360 -13.23 20.08 -16.22
CA CYS A 360 -14.61 19.91 -15.79
C CYS A 360 -15.60 20.47 -16.82
N TRP A 361 -16.90 20.18 -16.65
CA TRP A 361 -17.97 20.72 -17.49
C TRP A 361 -18.70 21.89 -16.82
N ASP A 362 -19.01 22.94 -17.59
CA ASP A 362 -19.84 24.06 -17.14
C ASP A 362 -21.35 23.83 -17.36
N ASP A 363 -22.19 24.82 -17.01
CA ASP A 363 -23.66 24.76 -17.19
C ASP A 363 -24.12 24.83 -18.65
N ARG A 364 -23.21 25.11 -19.59
CA ARG A 364 -23.45 25.21 -21.03
C ARG A 364 -23.00 23.96 -21.79
N GLY A 365 -22.41 22.99 -21.09
CA GLY A 365 -21.87 21.80 -21.73
C GLY A 365 -20.54 22.06 -22.44
N ARG A 366 -19.75 23.04 -21.99
CA ARG A 366 -18.40 23.33 -22.49
C ARG A 366 -17.36 22.76 -21.53
N LEU A 367 -16.20 22.38 -22.05
CA LEU A 367 -15.11 21.80 -21.26
C LEU A 367 -14.16 22.89 -20.79
N TRP A 368 -13.93 22.98 -19.49
CA TRP A 368 -12.95 23.87 -18.90
C TRP A 368 -11.71 23.08 -18.54
N VAL A 369 -10.53 23.53 -18.95
CA VAL A 369 -9.25 22.82 -18.76
C VAL A 369 -8.27 23.70 -18.02
N ALA A 370 -7.67 23.17 -16.96
CA ALA A 370 -6.50 23.74 -16.30
C ALA A 370 -5.23 23.18 -16.96
N GLU A 371 -4.50 24.01 -17.70
CA GLU A 371 -3.19 23.69 -18.22
C GLU A 371 -2.12 24.13 -17.22
N ASN A 372 -1.32 23.18 -16.75
CA ASN A 372 -0.28 23.42 -15.76
C ASN A 372 1.10 23.31 -16.42
N ARG A 373 1.53 24.40 -17.07
CA ARG A 373 2.90 24.52 -17.62
C ARG A 373 3.94 24.82 -16.54
N ASP A 374 3.52 24.90 -15.27
CA ASP A 374 4.43 25.13 -14.15
C ASP A 374 5.07 23.85 -13.57
N TYR A 375 4.96 22.73 -14.30
CA TYR A 375 5.39 21.41 -13.86
C TYR A 375 6.88 21.10 -14.17
N GLU A 376 7.82 21.96 -13.75
CA GLU A 376 9.26 21.79 -14.09
C GLU A 376 10.16 21.18 -13.00
N SER A 377 9.77 21.19 -11.73
CA SER A 377 10.56 20.61 -10.63
C SER A 377 9.69 19.91 -9.60
N ARG A 378 10.23 19.03 -8.76
CA ARG A 378 9.42 18.19 -7.86
C ARG A 378 9.13 18.79 -6.49
N GLY A 379 9.85 19.84 -6.04
CA GLY A 379 9.76 20.26 -4.64
C GLY A 379 10.06 21.72 -4.28
N HIS A 380 10.47 22.59 -5.23
CA HIS A 380 10.81 23.98 -4.90
C HIS A 380 10.22 25.01 -5.87
N GLY A 381 9.62 26.07 -5.31
CA GLY A 381 9.14 27.25 -6.04
C GLY A 381 8.10 26.98 -7.11
N PHE A 382 7.69 28.03 -7.81
CA PHE A 382 6.93 27.93 -9.07
C PHE A 382 7.89 27.89 -10.26
N SER A 383 7.44 27.33 -11.39
CA SER A 383 8.21 27.20 -12.64
C SER A 383 8.58 28.55 -13.26
N ASN A 384 9.50 28.49 -14.23
CA ASN A 384 9.87 29.64 -15.05
C ASN A 384 8.93 29.93 -16.23
N ALA A 385 8.07 28.99 -16.63
CA ALA A 385 7.22 29.11 -17.81
C ALA A 385 6.24 30.30 -17.70
N GLY A 386 5.49 30.37 -16.60
CA GLY A 386 4.61 31.49 -16.27
C GLY A 386 3.43 31.73 -17.22
N ASP A 387 3.13 30.75 -18.05
CA ASP A 387 2.11 30.76 -19.11
C ASP A 387 1.07 29.64 -18.90
N SER A 388 0.86 29.19 -17.65
CA SER A 388 -0.26 28.33 -17.27
C SER A 388 -1.60 29.03 -17.55
N ARG A 389 -2.57 28.30 -18.12
CA ARG A 389 -3.85 28.86 -18.61
C ARG A 389 -5.05 28.08 -18.09
N ILE A 390 -6.17 28.77 -18.01
CA ILE A 390 -7.49 28.15 -17.96
C ILE A 390 -8.16 28.33 -19.32
N LEU A 391 -8.51 27.22 -19.96
CA LEU A 391 -9.12 27.19 -21.28
C LEU A 391 -10.59 26.79 -21.21
N ILE A 392 -11.37 27.28 -22.18
CA ILE A 392 -12.75 26.84 -22.45
C ILE A 392 -12.79 26.27 -23.86
N LEU A 393 -13.16 25.00 -23.97
CA LEU A 393 -13.28 24.25 -25.22
C LEU A 393 -14.75 23.94 -25.51
N GLU A 394 -15.14 24.08 -26.77
CA GLU A 394 -16.52 23.87 -27.21
C GLU A 394 -16.54 23.12 -28.54
N ASP A 395 -17.44 22.13 -28.63
CA ASP A 395 -17.84 21.49 -29.87
C ASP A 395 -19.11 22.21 -30.35
N THR A 396 -18.94 23.19 -31.25
CA THR A 396 -20.06 24.06 -31.66
C THR A 396 -20.99 23.38 -32.68
N ASN A 397 -20.59 22.24 -33.22
CA ASN A 397 -21.32 21.55 -34.28
C ASN A 397 -21.89 20.17 -33.85
N GLY A 398 -21.46 19.64 -32.71
CA GLY A 398 -21.94 18.41 -32.09
C GLY A 398 -21.37 17.12 -32.69
N ASP A 399 -20.24 17.17 -33.41
CA ASP A 399 -19.60 16.00 -34.02
C ASP A 399 -18.72 15.19 -33.06
N GLY A 400 -18.55 15.69 -31.82
CA GLY A 400 -17.73 15.09 -30.79
C GLY A 400 -16.27 15.52 -30.83
N GLN A 401 -15.93 16.62 -31.52
CA GLN A 401 -14.62 17.25 -31.55
C GLN A 401 -14.74 18.74 -31.20
N ALA A 402 -13.86 19.25 -30.34
CA ALA A 402 -13.81 20.67 -30.05
C ALA A 402 -13.32 21.44 -31.29
N ASP A 403 -14.05 22.49 -31.66
CA ASP A 403 -13.73 23.38 -32.79
C ASP A 403 -13.54 24.84 -32.36
N SER A 404 -13.70 25.12 -31.07
CA SER A 404 -13.55 26.44 -30.46
C SER A 404 -12.73 26.34 -29.17
N GLN A 405 -11.82 27.30 -29.00
CA GLN A 405 -10.97 27.47 -27.81
C GLN A 405 -10.97 28.95 -27.39
N LYS A 406 -11.16 29.20 -26.09
CA LYS A 406 -10.96 30.50 -25.46
C LYS A 406 -10.02 30.38 -24.26
N VAL A 407 -9.23 31.43 -24.00
CA VAL A 407 -8.44 31.56 -22.76
C VAL A 407 -9.27 32.39 -21.78
N PHE A 408 -9.69 31.79 -20.67
CA PHE A 408 -10.45 32.46 -19.61
C PHE A 408 -9.53 33.31 -18.72
N MET A 409 -8.37 32.76 -18.36
CA MET A 409 -7.30 33.45 -17.63
C MET A 409 -5.94 32.80 -17.86
N GLU A 410 -4.87 33.55 -17.58
CA GLU A 410 -3.47 33.12 -17.76
C GLU A 410 -2.58 33.68 -16.63
N GLY A 411 -1.52 32.95 -16.29
CA GLY A 411 -0.42 33.42 -15.45
C GLY A 411 -0.51 33.07 -13.96
N ILE A 412 -1.65 32.57 -13.46
CA ILE A 412 -1.73 32.01 -12.10
C ILE A 412 -0.83 30.78 -12.01
N ALA A 413 0.00 30.75 -10.96
CA ALA A 413 0.94 29.66 -10.78
C ALA A 413 0.23 28.36 -10.37
N PHE A 414 0.64 27.27 -11.01
CA PHE A 414 0.30 25.89 -10.63
C PHE A 414 -1.23 25.61 -10.51
N PRO A 415 -2.03 25.79 -11.59
CA PRO A 415 -3.44 25.42 -11.56
C PRO A 415 -3.59 23.89 -11.52
N ALA A 416 -3.92 23.34 -10.36
CA ALA A 416 -3.94 21.90 -10.09
C ALA A 416 -5.35 21.27 -10.15
N ALA A 417 -6.40 22.07 -9.94
CA ALA A 417 -7.76 21.57 -9.78
C ALA A 417 -8.79 22.61 -10.22
N ILE A 418 -9.92 22.19 -10.82
CA ILE A 418 -10.88 23.12 -11.41
C ILE A 418 -12.34 22.64 -11.24
N ALA A 419 -13.25 23.55 -10.91
CA ALA A 419 -14.69 23.32 -10.92
C ALA A 419 -15.46 24.60 -11.25
N VAL A 420 -16.45 24.54 -12.15
CA VAL A 420 -17.29 25.69 -12.51
C VAL A 420 -18.60 25.69 -11.72
N GLY A 421 -19.01 26.84 -11.21
CA GLY A 421 -20.27 27.05 -10.50
C GLY A 421 -20.39 28.46 -9.93
N PHE A 422 -21.58 28.86 -9.49
CA PHE A 422 -21.80 30.18 -8.87
C PHE A 422 -21.38 31.38 -9.74
N ASP A 423 -21.54 31.28 -11.06
CA ASP A 423 -21.15 32.33 -12.04
C ASP A 423 -19.64 32.61 -12.05
N GLY A 424 -18.83 31.57 -11.85
CA GLY A 424 -17.39 31.66 -11.93
C GLY A 424 -16.69 30.31 -11.81
N LEU A 425 -15.40 30.40 -11.51
CA LEU A 425 -14.47 29.29 -11.46
C LEU A 425 -13.91 29.12 -10.04
N TYR A 426 -14.02 27.90 -9.51
CA TYR A 426 -13.24 27.48 -8.35
C TYR A 426 -11.93 26.86 -8.85
N LEU A 427 -10.81 27.47 -8.48
CA LEU A 427 -9.47 27.09 -8.93
C LEU A 427 -8.61 26.69 -7.74
N GLY A 428 -8.16 25.45 -7.73
CA GLY A 428 -7.12 24.99 -6.82
C GLY A 428 -5.75 25.35 -7.37
N ALA A 429 -5.07 26.30 -6.72
CA ALA A 429 -3.75 26.79 -7.10
C ALA A 429 -2.90 26.96 -5.82
N PRO A 430 -2.20 25.90 -5.38
CA PRO A 430 -1.47 25.89 -4.10
C PRO A 430 -0.56 27.12 -3.96
N PRO A 431 -0.55 27.80 -2.80
CA PRO A 431 -1.13 27.38 -1.53
C PRO A 431 -2.61 27.72 -1.35
N ASN A 432 -3.32 28.18 -2.39
CA ASN A 432 -4.65 28.77 -2.30
C ASN A 432 -5.75 27.93 -2.98
N LEU A 433 -6.97 28.07 -2.46
CA LEU A 433 -8.21 27.82 -3.18
C LEU A 433 -8.82 29.16 -3.56
N LEU A 434 -9.05 29.39 -4.85
CA LEU A 434 -9.52 30.64 -5.41
C LEU A 434 -10.96 30.52 -5.93
N PHE A 435 -11.70 31.62 -5.89
CA PHE A 435 -12.88 31.84 -6.73
C PHE A 435 -12.59 32.98 -7.70
N VAL A 436 -12.75 32.71 -8.99
CA VAL A 436 -12.51 33.64 -10.10
C VAL A 436 -13.86 33.93 -10.77
N PRO A 437 -14.46 35.11 -10.57
CA PRO A 437 -15.78 35.42 -11.11
C PRO A 437 -15.78 35.63 -12.63
N ASP A 438 -16.94 35.38 -13.25
CA ASP A 438 -17.33 35.84 -14.58
C ASP A 438 -18.72 36.49 -14.47
N LYS A 439 -18.77 37.67 -13.85
CA LYS A 439 -20.04 38.32 -13.48
C LYS A 439 -20.82 38.80 -14.69
N ASN A 440 -20.14 39.06 -15.80
CA ASN A 440 -20.73 39.62 -17.02
C ASN A 440 -21.04 38.53 -18.07
N GLY A 441 -20.56 37.30 -17.89
CA GLY A 441 -20.79 36.15 -18.76
C GLY A 441 -20.09 36.27 -20.11
N ASP A 442 -18.97 36.99 -20.19
CA ASP A 442 -18.22 37.22 -21.42
C ASP A 442 -17.11 36.18 -21.70
N ASP A 443 -17.02 35.16 -20.84
CA ASP A 443 -15.99 34.11 -20.85
C ASP A 443 -14.56 34.65 -20.59
N GLN A 444 -14.42 35.75 -19.85
CA GLN A 444 -13.14 36.26 -19.33
C GLN A 444 -13.18 36.42 -17.82
N ALA A 445 -12.05 36.15 -17.16
CA ALA A 445 -11.93 36.31 -15.72
C ALA A 445 -12.02 37.78 -15.29
N ASP A 446 -12.84 38.05 -14.28
CA ASP A 446 -12.83 39.32 -13.54
C ASP A 446 -11.60 39.36 -12.62
N LEU A 447 -10.40 39.62 -13.18
CA LEU A 447 -9.10 39.49 -12.47
C LEU A 447 -9.00 40.34 -11.20
N ASP A 448 -9.64 41.52 -11.18
CA ASP A 448 -9.63 42.43 -10.03
C ASP A 448 -10.54 41.92 -8.87
N ASP A 449 -11.42 40.96 -9.15
CA ASP A 449 -12.40 40.43 -8.22
C ASP A 449 -12.07 38.98 -7.76
N ILE A 450 -10.87 38.48 -8.02
CA ILE A 450 -10.45 37.14 -7.57
C ILE A 450 -10.46 37.09 -6.04
N GLU A 451 -11.16 36.08 -5.49
CA GLU A 451 -11.24 35.83 -4.06
C GLU A 451 -10.36 34.65 -3.67
N ILE A 452 -9.53 34.83 -2.63
CA ILE A 452 -8.82 33.73 -1.99
C ILE A 452 -9.75 33.17 -0.91
N LEU A 453 -10.35 32.01 -1.15
CA LEU A 453 -11.31 31.41 -0.22
C LEU A 453 -10.61 30.75 0.96
N LEU A 454 -9.52 30.02 0.67
CA LEU A 454 -8.72 29.29 1.65
C LEU A 454 -7.25 29.33 1.23
N THR A 455 -6.37 29.15 2.20
CA THR A 455 -4.93 29.01 1.99
C THR A 455 -4.34 27.93 2.90
N GLY A 456 -3.07 27.58 2.72
CA GLY A 456 -2.34 26.66 3.60
C GLY A 456 -1.95 25.32 2.98
N TRP A 457 -2.20 25.11 1.68
CA TRP A 457 -1.77 23.91 0.97
C TRP A 457 -0.28 23.95 0.62
N GLY A 458 0.42 22.83 0.79
CA GLY A 458 1.83 22.69 0.41
C GLY A 458 2.03 22.26 -1.06
N ILE A 459 3.31 22.21 -1.47
CA ILE A 459 3.76 21.67 -2.78
C ILE A 459 5.00 20.77 -2.67
N ARG A 460 5.24 20.16 -1.50
CA ARG A 460 6.47 19.40 -1.22
C ARG A 460 6.70 18.27 -2.23
N ASP A 461 5.65 17.54 -2.60
CA ASP A 461 5.60 16.76 -3.83
C ASP A 461 4.46 17.31 -4.69
N ARG A 462 4.81 17.83 -5.87
CA ARG A 462 3.86 18.42 -6.81
C ARG A 462 2.86 17.40 -7.40
N HIS A 463 3.14 16.09 -7.32
CA HIS A 463 2.19 15.02 -7.65
C HIS A 463 1.10 14.83 -6.57
N GLU A 464 1.35 15.30 -5.35
CA GLU A 464 0.56 15.00 -4.14
C GLU A 464 -0.12 16.24 -3.54
N THR A 465 -0.34 17.28 -4.36
CA THR A 465 -0.98 18.53 -3.90
C THR A 465 -2.52 18.47 -3.97
N LEU A 466 -3.18 19.59 -3.68
CA LEU A 466 -4.64 19.70 -3.75
C LEU A 466 -5.15 19.45 -5.18
N ASN A 467 -6.18 18.62 -5.31
CA ASN A 467 -6.63 18.17 -6.62
C ASN A 467 -8.11 17.75 -6.64
N SER A 468 -8.60 17.34 -7.82
CA SER A 468 -9.90 16.69 -8.04
C SER A 468 -11.11 17.43 -7.44
N LEU A 469 -11.31 18.70 -7.79
CA LEU A 469 -12.50 19.44 -7.34
C LEU A 469 -13.78 18.84 -7.90
N HIS A 470 -14.77 18.60 -7.04
CA HIS A 470 -16.03 17.96 -7.43
C HIS A 470 -17.21 18.40 -6.57
N TRP A 471 -18.36 18.66 -7.19
CA TRP A 471 -19.58 19.06 -6.49
C TRP A 471 -20.27 17.85 -5.85
N GLY A 472 -20.42 17.88 -4.53
CA GLY A 472 -21.18 16.87 -3.79
C GLY A 472 -22.69 17.00 -4.00
N PRO A 473 -23.47 15.92 -3.79
CA PRO A 473 -24.93 15.99 -3.84
C PRO A 473 -25.51 16.95 -2.79
N ASP A 474 -24.79 17.18 -1.69
CA ASP A 474 -25.09 18.12 -0.61
C ASP A 474 -24.55 19.54 -0.87
N GLY A 475 -24.13 19.86 -2.10
CA GLY A 475 -23.80 21.22 -2.54
C GLY A 475 -22.53 21.81 -1.93
N TRP A 476 -21.72 20.97 -1.27
CA TRP A 476 -20.34 21.28 -0.91
C TRP A 476 -19.42 21.03 -2.11
N LEU A 477 -18.35 21.81 -2.20
CA LEU A 477 -17.24 21.55 -3.11
C LEU A 477 -16.24 20.63 -2.41
N TYR A 478 -16.03 19.44 -2.93
CA TYR A 478 -15.07 18.47 -2.41
C TYR A 478 -13.76 18.54 -3.18
N GLY A 479 -12.66 18.17 -2.51
CA GLY A 479 -11.35 18.00 -3.13
C GLY A 479 -10.49 16.98 -2.38
N LEU A 480 -9.38 16.64 -3.00
CA LEU A 480 -8.41 15.66 -2.50
C LEU A 480 -7.07 16.32 -2.20
N GLN A 481 -6.23 15.64 -1.43
CA GLN A 481 -4.84 16.02 -1.20
C GLN A 481 -4.01 14.76 -0.92
N GLY A 482 -2.77 14.72 -1.41
CA GLY A 482 -1.83 13.63 -1.18
C GLY A 482 -1.06 13.71 0.14
N PHE A 483 -0.41 12.60 0.45
CA PHE A 483 0.26 12.27 1.71
C PHE A 483 1.59 13.01 1.88
N ALA A 484 2.41 13.04 0.83
CA ALA A 484 3.78 13.57 0.84
C ALA A 484 3.83 15.10 0.96
N THR A 485 2.67 15.77 0.89
CA THR A 485 2.54 17.22 0.98
C THR A 485 1.70 17.60 2.20
N PRO A 486 2.29 17.65 3.41
CA PRO A 486 1.61 18.14 4.60
C PRO A 486 1.12 19.57 4.40
N SER A 487 -0.10 19.84 4.85
CA SER A 487 -0.76 21.13 4.71
C SER A 487 -1.54 21.49 5.96
N LYS A 488 -1.83 22.78 6.15
CA LYS A 488 -2.57 23.28 7.31
C LYS A 488 -3.56 24.36 6.91
N ILE A 489 -4.78 23.95 6.60
CA ILE A 489 -5.75 24.78 5.87
C ILE A 489 -6.40 25.81 6.78
N ARG A 490 -6.57 27.02 6.25
CA ARG A 490 -7.07 28.18 6.99
C ARG A 490 -7.72 29.20 6.05
N LYS A 491 -8.47 30.12 6.64
CA LYS A 491 -8.99 31.30 5.94
C LYS A 491 -7.85 32.27 5.62
N PRO A 492 -7.95 33.07 4.55
CA PRO A 492 -6.99 34.12 4.25
C PRO A 492 -6.90 35.12 5.41
N ASN A 493 -5.70 35.68 5.60
CA ASN A 493 -5.43 36.80 6.49
C ASN A 493 -4.88 37.99 5.69
N ALA A 494 -4.45 39.06 6.38
CA ALA A 494 -3.93 40.27 5.73
C ALA A 494 -2.66 40.06 4.89
N ASP A 495 -1.89 39.00 5.15
CA ASP A 495 -0.63 38.68 4.46
C ASP A 495 -0.85 37.70 3.29
N THR A 496 -2.08 37.20 3.12
CA THR A 496 -2.41 36.24 2.06
C THR A 496 -2.51 36.96 0.71
N LYS A 497 -1.83 36.42 -0.31
CA LYS A 497 -1.79 36.98 -1.67
C LYS A 497 -1.98 35.91 -2.75
N LEU A 498 -2.24 36.35 -3.98
CA LEU A 498 -2.13 35.53 -5.18
C LEU A 498 -0.67 35.26 -5.51
N TYR A 499 -0.41 34.12 -6.14
CA TYR A 499 0.93 33.70 -6.55
C TYR A 499 1.00 33.55 -8.06
N PHE A 500 2.08 34.06 -8.62
CA PHE A 500 2.40 34.04 -10.04
C PHE A 500 3.78 33.41 -10.25
N HIS A 501 4.18 33.32 -11.52
CA HIS A 501 5.49 32.80 -11.89
C HIS A 501 6.64 33.46 -11.11
N LYS A 502 7.63 32.66 -10.70
CA LYS A 502 8.81 33.08 -9.90
C LYS A 502 8.54 33.67 -8.51
N ASP A 503 7.29 33.77 -8.06
CA ASP A 503 7.03 34.09 -6.66
C ASP A 503 7.66 33.01 -5.76
N PRO A 504 8.23 33.39 -4.59
CA PRO A 504 8.66 32.42 -3.62
C PRO A 504 7.43 31.71 -3.03
N PHE A 505 7.51 30.39 -2.92
CA PHE A 505 6.50 29.62 -2.21
C PHE A 505 6.62 29.89 -0.69
N PRO A 506 5.52 29.98 0.07
CA PRO A 506 5.60 30.27 1.50
C PRO A 506 6.27 29.15 2.30
N GLU A 507 7.20 29.51 3.18
CA GLU A 507 8.02 28.55 3.95
C GLU A 507 7.43 28.21 5.33
N ASP A 508 6.58 29.07 5.91
CA ASP A 508 6.02 28.96 7.26
C ASP A 508 4.65 28.25 7.31
N LEU A 509 4.25 27.57 6.23
CA LEU A 509 2.89 27.04 6.07
C LEU A 509 2.42 26.16 7.22
N LEU A 510 3.31 25.36 7.80
CA LEU A 510 3.01 24.39 8.86
C LEU A 510 3.03 25.00 10.28
N GLU A 511 3.65 26.17 10.44
CA GLU A 511 3.78 26.84 11.74
C GLU A 511 2.51 27.61 12.13
N ALA A 512 1.78 28.14 11.14
CA ALA A 512 0.55 28.89 11.36
C ALA A 512 -0.57 28.06 12.04
N GLU A 513 -1.63 28.71 12.51
CA GLU A 513 -2.82 28.00 13.01
C GLU A 513 -3.75 27.59 11.85
N GLY A 514 -4.32 26.39 11.91
CA GLY A 514 -5.20 25.86 10.86
C GLY A 514 -5.57 24.40 11.11
N VAL A 515 -6.19 23.77 10.11
CA VAL A 515 -6.60 22.37 10.14
C VAL A 515 -5.59 21.51 9.38
N ASP A 516 -4.94 20.58 10.07
CA ASP A 516 -3.93 19.70 9.48
C ASP A 516 -4.52 18.69 8.48
N ILE A 517 -3.82 18.45 7.38
CA ILE A 517 -4.14 17.39 6.40
C ILE A 517 -2.87 16.92 5.68
N ASN A 518 -2.71 15.60 5.56
CA ASN A 518 -1.57 14.94 4.90
C ASN A 518 -2.02 13.61 4.25
N GLY A 519 -2.70 13.71 3.13
CA GLY A 519 -3.51 12.62 2.60
C GLY A 519 -4.93 12.71 3.15
N GLY A 520 -5.92 12.91 2.27
CA GLY A 520 -7.30 13.01 2.72
C GLY A 520 -8.28 13.54 1.68
N VAL A 521 -9.54 13.57 2.12
CA VAL A 521 -10.66 14.21 1.41
C VAL A 521 -11.09 15.41 2.23
N TRP A 522 -11.29 16.54 1.58
CA TRP A 522 -11.74 17.79 2.20
C TRP A 522 -12.94 18.38 1.46
N ARG A 523 -13.62 19.33 2.10
CA ARG A 523 -14.74 20.05 1.47
C ARG A 523 -14.83 21.51 1.92
N TYR A 524 -15.36 22.35 1.05
CA TYR A 524 -15.66 23.76 1.27
C TYR A 524 -17.13 24.07 0.92
N HIS A 525 -17.83 24.78 1.80
CA HIS A 525 -19.22 25.17 1.55
C HIS A 525 -19.28 26.56 0.90
N PRO A 526 -19.76 26.69 -0.35
CA PRO A 526 -19.69 27.95 -1.10
C PRO A 526 -20.52 29.09 -0.50
N THR A 527 -21.67 28.78 0.13
CA THR A 527 -22.56 29.81 0.71
C THR A 527 -22.42 30.01 2.22
N LYS A 528 -21.79 29.06 2.94
CA LYS A 528 -21.56 29.15 4.39
C LYS A 528 -20.12 29.56 4.74
N ASP A 529 -19.21 29.49 3.78
CA ASP A 529 -17.78 29.79 3.95
C ASP A 529 -17.15 28.97 5.10
N ILE A 530 -17.35 27.65 5.05
CA ILE A 530 -16.86 26.66 6.02
C ILE A 530 -15.99 25.64 5.30
N PHE A 531 -14.82 25.34 5.88
CA PHE A 531 -13.93 24.25 5.48
C PHE A 531 -14.02 23.08 6.46
N GLU A 532 -14.01 21.85 5.95
CA GLU A 532 -13.92 20.63 6.75
C GLU A 532 -13.00 19.61 6.09
N VAL A 533 -12.19 18.91 6.89
CA VAL A 533 -11.61 17.63 6.46
C VAL A 533 -12.66 16.55 6.65
N VAL A 534 -12.98 15.84 5.58
CA VAL A 534 -14.00 14.79 5.52
C VAL A 534 -13.40 13.48 6.01
N ALA A 535 -12.19 13.15 5.56
CA ALA A 535 -11.50 11.92 5.94
C ALA A 535 -9.98 12.13 5.88
N HIS A 536 -9.26 11.45 6.78
CA HIS A 536 -7.80 11.43 6.82
C HIS A 536 -7.26 10.06 6.40
N GLY A 537 -6.05 10.04 5.85
CA GLY A 537 -5.35 8.80 5.49
C GLY A 537 -4.97 8.78 4.02
N PHE A 538 -4.99 7.60 3.42
CA PHE A 538 -4.62 7.40 2.01
C PHE A 538 -3.15 7.72 1.72
N SER A 539 -2.81 7.65 0.44
CA SER A 539 -1.51 7.98 -0.15
C SER A 539 -1.69 9.25 -0.98
N ASN A 540 -1.73 9.12 -2.31
CA ASN A 540 -1.99 10.16 -3.27
C ASN A 540 -3.33 9.89 -3.99
N PRO A 541 -4.48 10.32 -3.42
CA PRO A 541 -5.77 10.17 -4.04
C PRO A 541 -5.96 11.16 -5.20
N TRP A 542 -6.35 10.62 -6.36
CA TRP A 542 -6.64 11.34 -7.60
C TRP A 542 -7.86 10.69 -8.26
N GLY A 543 -9.00 11.36 -8.17
CA GLY A 543 -10.29 10.81 -8.58
C GLY A 543 -11.28 10.75 -7.44
N ILE A 544 -12.47 11.27 -7.69
CA ILE A 544 -13.59 11.34 -6.74
C ILE A 544 -14.91 11.33 -7.51
N ASP A 545 -15.88 10.55 -7.05
CA ASP A 545 -17.27 10.63 -7.52
C ASP A 545 -18.24 10.04 -6.51
N TYR A 546 -19.54 10.26 -6.75
CA TYR A 546 -20.64 9.75 -5.94
C TYR A 546 -21.48 8.77 -6.74
N ASP A 547 -21.95 7.69 -6.11
CA ASP A 547 -22.97 6.83 -6.72
C ASP A 547 -24.38 7.50 -6.66
N ARG A 548 -25.38 6.80 -7.21
CA ARG A 548 -26.77 7.31 -7.26
C ARG A 548 -27.41 7.53 -5.89
N LYS A 549 -26.84 6.90 -4.85
CA LYS A 549 -27.27 7.02 -3.46
C LYS A 549 -26.48 8.09 -2.71
N GLY A 550 -25.49 8.72 -3.34
CA GLY A 550 -24.63 9.73 -2.76
C GLY A 550 -23.52 9.15 -1.87
N ASN A 551 -23.18 7.87 -2.01
CA ASN A 551 -21.99 7.30 -1.37
C ASN A 551 -20.75 7.80 -2.10
N LEU A 552 -19.71 8.19 -1.35
CA LEU A 552 -18.50 8.82 -1.89
C LEU A 552 -17.40 7.79 -2.14
N PHE A 553 -16.77 7.85 -3.31
CA PHE A 553 -15.65 6.99 -3.68
C PHE A 553 -14.47 7.79 -4.17
N ILE A 554 -13.26 7.30 -3.88
CA ILE A 554 -12.01 7.85 -4.42
C ILE A 554 -11.12 6.73 -4.96
N THR A 555 -10.23 7.12 -5.87
CA THR A 555 -9.11 6.30 -6.36
C THR A 555 -7.78 6.88 -5.87
N ALA A 556 -6.80 6.03 -5.59
CA ALA A 556 -5.48 6.43 -5.09
C ALA A 556 -4.32 5.69 -5.77
N CYS A 557 -3.16 6.36 -5.80
CA CYS A 557 -1.89 5.77 -6.25
C CYS A 557 -1.13 5.10 -5.09
N VAL A 558 -0.06 4.36 -5.37
CA VAL A 558 0.89 3.76 -4.40
C VAL A 558 0.31 2.62 -3.54
N ILE A 559 -0.77 2.85 -2.80
CA ILE A 559 -1.52 1.85 -2.04
C ILE A 559 -2.68 1.29 -2.90
N PRO A 560 -3.48 0.32 -2.42
CA PRO A 560 -4.63 -0.17 -3.18
C PRO A 560 -5.54 0.97 -3.63
N HIS A 561 -6.12 0.82 -4.82
CA HIS A 561 -6.64 1.96 -5.58
C HIS A 561 -7.99 2.45 -5.07
N LEU A 562 -8.92 1.58 -4.69
CA LEU A 562 -10.33 1.97 -4.53
C LEU A 562 -10.81 2.06 -3.07
N TRP A 563 -11.54 3.12 -2.74
CA TRP A 563 -11.99 3.42 -1.37
C TRP A 563 -13.43 3.94 -1.32
N HIS A 564 -14.23 3.43 -0.38
CA HIS A 564 -15.52 4.04 0.03
C HIS A 564 -15.28 5.00 1.19
N VAL A 565 -15.50 6.30 0.96
CA VAL A 565 -15.19 7.38 1.89
C VAL A 565 -16.39 7.74 2.75
N ILE A 566 -16.19 7.66 4.06
CA ILE A 566 -17.19 7.91 5.10
C ILE A 566 -16.74 9.15 5.88
N PRO A 567 -17.56 10.21 6.00
CA PRO A 567 -17.20 11.38 6.78
C PRO A 567 -16.81 11.05 8.23
N GLY A 568 -15.69 11.59 8.70
CA GLY A 568 -15.08 11.28 9.99
C GLY A 568 -14.26 9.97 9.99
N GLY A 569 -14.09 9.33 8.83
CA GLY A 569 -13.30 8.12 8.67
C GLY A 569 -11.79 8.39 8.66
N ILE A 570 -11.04 7.41 9.16
CA ILE A 570 -9.58 7.40 9.16
C ILE A 570 -9.12 6.13 8.43
N TYR A 571 -8.40 6.33 7.35
CA TYR A 571 -8.08 5.30 6.36
C TYR A 571 -6.61 4.94 6.36
N HIS A 572 -6.30 3.73 5.90
CA HIS A 572 -4.94 3.29 5.71
C HIS A 572 -4.11 4.29 4.91
N ARG A 573 -2.91 4.59 5.41
CA ARG A 573 -1.99 5.58 4.86
C ARG A 573 -0.69 4.94 4.38
N GLN A 574 -0.04 5.57 3.41
CA GLN A 574 1.22 5.09 2.81
C GLN A 574 2.36 4.90 3.81
N GLY A 575 2.45 5.74 4.85
CA GLY A 575 3.46 5.62 5.88
C GLY A 575 3.26 6.58 7.06
N GLY A 576 4.12 6.51 8.08
CA GLY A 576 4.02 7.37 9.26
C GLY A 576 2.78 7.11 10.13
N GLN A 577 2.46 8.04 11.04
CA GLN A 577 1.35 7.92 11.98
C GLN A 577 0.18 8.87 11.66
N HIS A 578 -1.02 8.48 12.09
CA HIS A 578 -2.17 9.37 12.08
C HIS A 578 -2.01 10.51 13.09
N PHE A 579 -2.63 11.66 12.80
CA PHE A 579 -2.71 12.79 13.74
C PHE A 579 -3.34 12.40 15.08
N ASN A 580 -4.36 11.54 15.04
CA ASN A 580 -4.96 10.96 16.23
C ASN A 580 -4.15 9.71 16.66
N PRO A 581 -3.45 9.74 17.81
CA PRO A 581 -2.63 8.61 18.27
C PRO A 581 -3.46 7.42 18.77
N TYR A 582 -4.77 7.57 18.92
CA TYR A 582 -5.69 6.53 19.39
C TYR A 582 -6.38 5.76 18.25
N VAL A 583 -5.87 5.91 17.02
CA VAL A 583 -6.26 5.07 15.89
C VAL A 583 -5.51 3.75 16.00
N TYR A 584 -6.13 2.78 16.68
CA TYR A 584 -5.54 1.45 16.86
C TYR A 584 -5.73 0.55 15.63
N GLU A 585 -6.72 0.85 14.80
CA GLU A 585 -6.97 0.23 13.50
C GLU A 585 -7.61 1.27 12.59
N ASP A 586 -7.21 1.30 11.32
CA ASP A 586 -7.69 2.20 10.27
C ASP A 586 -8.63 1.45 9.30
N ILE A 587 -9.44 2.20 8.53
CA ILE A 587 -10.31 1.62 7.50
C ILE A 587 -9.45 1.19 6.30
N LYS A 588 -9.72 -0.02 5.78
CA LYS A 588 -8.98 -0.61 4.65
C LYS A 588 -9.69 -0.37 3.32
N THR A 589 -8.97 -0.62 2.23
CA THR A 589 -9.49 -0.50 0.85
C THR A 589 -10.69 -1.41 0.64
N ILE A 590 -11.54 -1.05 -0.32
CA ILE A 590 -12.64 -1.92 -0.77
C ILE A 590 -12.26 -2.80 -1.96
N ALA A 591 -11.09 -2.59 -2.57
CA ALA A 591 -10.63 -3.40 -3.70
C ALA A 591 -10.26 -4.81 -3.25
N ASP A 592 -10.77 -5.83 -3.95
CA ASP A 592 -10.41 -7.25 -3.75
C ASP A 592 -9.36 -7.76 -4.75
N HIS A 593 -8.84 -6.87 -5.60
CA HIS A 593 -7.89 -7.13 -6.67
C HIS A 593 -6.82 -6.03 -6.71
N ARG A 594 -5.85 -6.14 -7.62
CA ARG A 594 -4.80 -5.13 -7.84
C ARG A 594 -4.58 -4.88 -9.33
N HIS A 595 -4.27 -3.62 -9.63
CA HIS A 595 -3.63 -3.19 -10.86
C HIS A 595 -2.21 -2.72 -10.58
N ARG A 596 -1.42 -2.41 -11.61
CA ARG A 596 -0.20 -1.63 -11.42
C ARG A 596 -0.55 -0.32 -10.72
N SER A 597 0.38 0.16 -9.89
CA SER A 597 0.18 1.41 -9.16
C SER A 597 0.00 2.61 -10.11
N ALA A 598 -0.44 3.77 -9.60
CA ALA A 598 -0.69 5.02 -10.33
C ALA A 598 -2.06 5.13 -11.05
N HIS A 599 -3.13 5.22 -10.25
CA HIS A 599 -4.48 5.48 -10.74
C HIS A 599 -4.79 6.97 -10.73
N GLY A 600 -5.40 7.47 -11.80
CA GLY A 600 -5.84 8.86 -11.91
C GLY A 600 -7.30 8.96 -12.38
N GLY A 601 -8.05 9.86 -11.76
CA GLY A 601 -9.46 10.10 -12.07
C GLY A 601 -10.37 8.96 -11.58
N ALA A 602 -11.63 9.31 -11.32
CA ALA A 602 -12.66 8.35 -10.98
C ALA A 602 -14.02 8.89 -11.38
N ARG A 603 -14.76 8.21 -12.25
CA ARG A 603 -16.15 8.57 -12.58
C ARG A 603 -17.05 7.36 -12.54
N ILE A 604 -18.13 7.45 -11.76
CA ILE A 604 -19.17 6.43 -11.67
C ILE A 604 -20.18 6.70 -12.77
N TYR A 605 -20.30 5.76 -13.70
CA TYR A 605 -21.13 5.99 -14.88
C TYR A 605 -22.62 6.03 -14.53
N GLN A 606 -23.20 7.22 -14.70
CA GLN A 606 -24.59 7.56 -14.37
C GLN A 606 -25.18 8.47 -15.46
N SER A 607 -25.05 8.04 -16.72
CA SER A 607 -25.60 8.77 -17.86
C SER A 607 -26.29 7.83 -18.85
N ASP A 608 -26.93 8.37 -19.88
CA ASP A 608 -27.86 7.62 -20.72
C ASP A 608 -27.28 7.15 -22.06
N ALA A 609 -26.02 7.44 -22.38
CA ALA A 609 -25.41 7.01 -23.64
C ALA A 609 -25.04 5.51 -23.67
N PHE A 610 -24.35 5.02 -22.63
CA PHE A 610 -23.87 3.65 -22.50
C PHE A 610 -24.98 2.70 -22.04
N PRO A 611 -24.90 1.40 -22.37
CA PRO A 611 -25.87 0.39 -21.96
C PRO A 611 -25.98 0.24 -20.44
N ALA A 612 -27.10 -0.36 -20.01
CA ALA A 612 -27.46 -0.52 -18.60
C ALA A 612 -26.42 -1.29 -17.76
N GLU A 613 -25.61 -2.15 -18.37
CA GLU A 613 -24.53 -2.91 -17.71
C GLU A 613 -23.39 -2.04 -17.19
N GLU A 614 -23.21 -0.83 -17.73
CA GLU A 614 -22.19 0.12 -17.27
C GLU A 614 -22.66 0.99 -16.10
N GLN A 615 -23.97 1.01 -15.82
CA GLN A 615 -24.56 1.91 -14.82
C GLN A 615 -24.07 1.58 -13.41
N GLY A 616 -23.39 2.54 -12.79
CA GLY A 616 -22.82 2.40 -11.44
C GLY A 616 -21.44 1.74 -11.41
N ARG A 617 -20.84 1.42 -12.56
CA ARG A 617 -19.42 1.05 -12.62
C ARG A 617 -18.56 2.30 -12.45
N ILE A 618 -17.43 2.14 -11.78
CA ILE A 618 -16.45 3.22 -11.61
C ILE A 618 -15.35 3.06 -12.65
N PHE A 619 -15.10 4.11 -13.43
CA PHE A 619 -14.03 4.18 -14.41
C PHE A 619 -12.86 4.98 -13.84
N MET A 620 -11.64 4.57 -14.17
CA MET A 620 -10.40 5.22 -13.72
C MET A 620 -9.28 5.01 -14.73
N ALA A 621 -8.38 5.98 -14.85
CA ALA A 621 -7.20 5.84 -15.68
C ALA A 621 -6.10 5.17 -14.85
N ASN A 622 -5.27 4.37 -15.51
CA ASN A 622 -4.08 3.80 -14.91
C ASN A 622 -2.86 4.20 -15.77
N ILE A 623 -1.96 4.94 -15.15
CA ILE A 623 -0.79 5.51 -15.81
C ILE A 623 0.22 4.42 -16.18
N HIS A 624 0.43 3.42 -15.33
CA HIS A 624 1.44 2.37 -15.58
C HIS A 624 0.92 1.20 -16.42
N GLU A 625 -0.39 1.04 -16.55
CA GLU A 625 -1.03 0.09 -17.49
C GLU A 625 -1.39 0.75 -18.82
N HIS A 626 -1.27 2.08 -18.92
CA HIS A 626 -1.67 2.88 -20.07
C HIS A 626 -3.11 2.58 -20.50
N ALA A 627 -4.03 2.62 -19.54
CA ALA A 627 -5.37 2.10 -19.71
C ALA A 627 -6.44 2.94 -19.01
N VAL A 628 -7.68 2.78 -19.47
CA VAL A 628 -8.89 3.09 -18.72
C VAL A 628 -9.45 1.77 -18.23
N LEU A 629 -9.51 1.63 -16.91
CA LEU A 629 -10.00 0.45 -16.20
C LEU A 629 -11.39 0.74 -15.63
N SER A 630 -12.11 -0.32 -15.29
CA SER A 630 -13.39 -0.20 -14.59
C SER A 630 -13.52 -1.23 -13.49
N ASP A 631 -14.17 -0.84 -12.38
CA ASP A 631 -14.55 -1.74 -11.30
C ASP A 631 -16.07 -1.76 -11.09
N ILE A 632 -16.54 -2.85 -10.47
CA ILE A 632 -17.93 -3.05 -10.09
C ILE A 632 -18.06 -2.87 -8.57
N LEU A 633 -18.87 -1.90 -8.16
CA LEU A 633 -19.17 -1.62 -6.76
C LEU A 633 -20.29 -2.54 -6.25
N VAL A 634 -19.93 -3.52 -5.41
CA VAL A 634 -20.87 -4.49 -4.83
C VAL A 634 -21.15 -4.15 -3.36
N PRO A 635 -22.40 -3.85 -2.96
CA PRO A 635 -22.73 -3.60 -1.56
C PRO A 635 -22.37 -4.78 -0.66
N SER A 636 -21.75 -4.50 0.49
CA SER A 636 -21.35 -5.49 1.49
C SER A 636 -21.36 -4.87 2.89
N GLY A 637 -22.18 -5.42 3.80
CA GLY A 637 -22.35 -4.83 5.13
C GLY A 637 -22.81 -3.37 5.05
N SER A 638 -22.10 -2.48 5.72
CA SER A 638 -22.32 -1.03 5.70
C SER A 638 -21.67 -0.30 4.53
N GLY A 639 -20.85 -0.98 3.72
CA GLY A 639 -20.08 -0.39 2.64
C GLY A 639 -20.08 -1.25 1.38
N PHE A 640 -18.91 -1.44 0.76
CA PHE A 640 -18.77 -2.01 -0.57
C PHE A 640 -17.55 -2.92 -0.68
N ILE A 641 -17.57 -3.79 -1.68
CA ILE A 641 -16.41 -4.47 -2.26
C ILE A 641 -16.31 -4.02 -3.72
N GLY A 642 -15.16 -3.53 -4.12
CA GLY A 642 -14.85 -3.19 -5.51
C GLY A 642 -14.23 -4.39 -6.21
N LYS A 643 -14.99 -4.96 -7.16
CA LYS A 643 -14.55 -6.10 -7.96
C LYS A 643 -13.94 -5.64 -9.27
N ASP A 644 -12.90 -6.35 -9.71
CA ASP A 644 -12.26 -6.15 -11.01
C ASP A 644 -13.32 -6.21 -12.12
N GLY A 645 -13.26 -5.23 -13.01
CA GLY A 645 -14.16 -5.13 -14.15
C GLY A 645 -13.43 -5.36 -15.47
N ASP A 646 -13.56 -4.38 -16.37
CA ASP A 646 -13.03 -4.48 -17.73
C ASP A 646 -11.81 -3.58 -17.90
N ASP A 647 -10.82 -4.06 -18.66
CA ASP A 647 -9.81 -3.24 -19.34
C ASP A 647 -10.51 -2.45 -20.47
N PHE A 648 -11.27 -1.43 -20.09
CA PHE A 648 -12.25 -0.77 -20.95
C PHE A 648 -11.61 -0.12 -22.18
N LEU A 649 -10.41 0.45 -22.02
CA LEU A 649 -9.58 0.97 -23.11
C LEU A 649 -8.12 0.74 -22.78
N MET A 650 -7.38 0.11 -23.69
CA MET A 650 -5.91 0.05 -23.65
C MET A 650 -5.35 1.04 -24.67
N ALA A 651 -4.52 1.98 -24.22
CA ALA A 651 -3.88 2.96 -25.11
C ALA A 651 -2.81 2.35 -26.01
N ASN A 652 -2.26 1.18 -25.62
CA ASN A 652 -1.22 0.45 -26.35
C ASN A 652 0.02 1.30 -26.67
N ASN A 653 0.27 2.34 -25.88
CA ASN A 653 1.41 3.22 -26.01
C ASN A 653 1.89 3.68 -24.65
N ALA A 654 3.17 3.46 -24.36
CA ALA A 654 3.72 3.73 -23.03
C ALA A 654 3.99 5.23 -22.74
N GLN A 655 3.74 6.12 -23.71
CA GLN A 655 3.75 7.57 -23.47
C GLN A 655 2.36 8.10 -23.14
N TRP A 656 1.30 7.27 -23.16
CA TRP A 656 -0.02 7.70 -22.73
C TRP A 656 -0.07 7.84 -21.20
N VAL A 657 -0.42 9.03 -20.73
CA VAL A 657 -0.48 9.40 -19.30
C VAL A 657 -1.89 9.85 -18.97
N GLY A 658 -2.76 8.86 -18.76
CA GLY A 658 -4.14 9.09 -18.36
C GLY A 658 -4.25 9.42 -16.88
N PHE A 659 -4.86 10.56 -16.56
CA PHE A 659 -4.88 11.01 -15.16
C PHE A 659 -6.19 11.64 -14.65
N SER A 660 -7.05 12.14 -15.53
CA SER A 660 -8.34 12.71 -15.15
C SER A 660 -9.42 12.30 -16.15
N MET A 661 -10.67 12.29 -15.70
CA MET A 661 -11.81 11.95 -16.56
C MET A 661 -13.12 12.60 -16.11
N GLU A 662 -14.04 12.78 -17.06
CA GLU A 662 -15.37 13.34 -16.84
C GLU A 662 -16.44 12.63 -17.68
N ILE A 663 -17.69 12.72 -17.23
CA ILE A 663 -18.86 12.31 -18.03
C ILE A 663 -19.55 13.57 -18.56
N GLY A 664 -19.64 13.65 -19.90
CA GLY A 664 -20.17 14.82 -20.59
C GLY A 664 -21.69 14.91 -20.68
N PRO A 665 -22.22 16.06 -21.14
CA PRO A 665 -23.66 16.28 -21.35
C PRO A 665 -24.28 15.36 -22.40
N ASP A 666 -23.47 14.86 -23.33
CA ASP A 666 -23.83 13.86 -24.33
C ASP A 666 -23.82 12.41 -23.78
N GLY A 667 -23.34 12.22 -22.55
CA GLY A 667 -23.19 10.93 -21.89
C GLY A 667 -21.90 10.18 -22.22
N GLY A 668 -20.97 10.79 -22.97
CA GLY A 668 -19.67 10.20 -23.25
C GLY A 668 -18.73 10.22 -22.05
N LEU A 669 -17.75 9.31 -22.04
CA LEU A 669 -16.62 9.31 -21.12
C LEU A 669 -15.46 10.07 -21.77
N TYR A 670 -14.94 11.08 -21.09
CA TYR A 670 -13.83 11.92 -21.57
C TYR A 670 -12.62 11.65 -20.69
N VAL A 671 -11.46 11.40 -21.30
CA VAL A 671 -10.24 10.99 -20.61
C VAL A 671 -9.09 11.87 -21.06
N LEU A 672 -8.42 12.49 -20.09
CA LEU A 672 -7.25 13.34 -20.31
C LEU A 672 -6.00 12.49 -20.48
N ASP A 673 -5.14 12.88 -21.42
CA ASP A 673 -3.80 12.33 -21.67
C ASP A 673 -2.80 13.49 -21.84
N TRP A 674 -1.80 13.61 -20.97
CA TRP A 674 -0.70 14.57 -21.16
C TRP A 674 0.31 14.08 -22.22
N HIS A 675 0.35 12.80 -22.55
CA HIS A 675 1.26 12.21 -23.53
C HIS A 675 2.75 12.55 -23.32
N ASP A 676 3.39 11.95 -22.30
CA ASP A 676 4.79 12.22 -21.95
C ASP A 676 5.62 10.94 -21.77
N ALA A 677 6.94 11.06 -21.94
CA ALA A 677 7.87 9.94 -21.92
C ALA A 677 8.57 9.70 -20.57
N ASP A 678 8.47 10.63 -19.59
CA ASP A 678 9.06 10.48 -18.25
C ASP A 678 8.00 10.36 -17.16
N ILE A 679 7.25 9.26 -17.21
CA ILE A 679 6.12 8.99 -16.31
C ILE A 679 6.54 8.99 -14.84
N CYS A 680 5.88 9.83 -14.04
CA CYS A 680 6.16 10.02 -12.62
C CYS A 680 7.64 10.37 -12.30
N GLY A 681 8.38 10.85 -13.31
CA GLY A 681 9.80 11.14 -13.26
C GLY A 681 10.10 12.54 -12.71
N GLN A 682 11.25 13.08 -13.08
CA GLN A 682 11.70 14.42 -12.66
C GLN A 682 11.71 15.40 -13.82
N GLU A 683 11.60 14.90 -15.06
CA GLU A 683 11.68 15.68 -16.28
C GLU A 683 10.30 15.75 -16.94
N VAL A 684 10.05 16.81 -17.71
CA VAL A 684 8.96 16.87 -18.68
C VAL A 684 9.61 16.83 -20.06
N LEU A 685 9.43 15.71 -20.78
CA LEU A 685 10.11 15.50 -22.05
C LEU A 685 9.30 16.02 -23.25
N LEU A 686 7.97 15.99 -23.12
CA LEU A 686 7.01 16.39 -24.15
C LEU A 686 6.08 17.49 -23.63
N GLY A 687 6.63 18.60 -23.14
CA GLY A 687 5.84 19.68 -22.54
C GLY A 687 4.83 20.40 -23.46
N GLU A 688 4.84 20.13 -24.76
CA GLU A 688 3.92 20.73 -25.74
C GLU A 688 2.76 19.82 -26.13
N THR A 689 2.60 18.67 -25.48
CA THR A 689 1.48 17.73 -25.74
C THR A 689 0.36 17.88 -24.74
N GLY A 690 -0.85 17.53 -25.16
CA GLY A 690 -2.02 17.50 -24.31
C GLY A 690 -3.22 17.04 -25.10
N ARG A 691 -3.99 16.08 -24.58
CA ARG A 691 -5.07 15.42 -25.32
C ARG A 691 -6.23 15.12 -24.40
N ILE A 692 -7.43 15.14 -24.97
CA ILE A 692 -8.65 14.64 -24.35
C ILE A 692 -9.29 13.70 -25.36
N PHE A 693 -9.42 12.43 -24.99
CA PHE A 693 -10.11 11.42 -25.77
C PHE A 693 -11.56 11.29 -25.30
N ARG A 694 -12.48 11.13 -26.24
CA ARG A 694 -13.88 10.84 -25.98
C ARG A 694 -14.18 9.40 -26.35
N VAL A 695 -14.77 8.65 -25.42
CA VAL A 695 -15.21 7.27 -25.62
C VAL A 695 -16.74 7.21 -25.63
N MET A 696 -17.29 6.65 -26.71
CA MET A 696 -18.73 6.53 -26.94
C MET A 696 -19.10 5.13 -27.42
N PRO A 697 -20.30 4.63 -27.09
CA PRO A 697 -20.81 3.41 -27.67
C PRO A 697 -21.08 3.63 -29.17
N GLU A 698 -20.87 2.59 -29.98
CA GLU A 698 -21.28 2.54 -31.38
C GLU A 698 -22.78 2.82 -31.53
N GLN A 699 -23.58 2.34 -30.58
CA GLN A 699 -25.01 2.63 -30.46
C GLN A 699 -25.27 3.58 -29.29
N ASN A 700 -25.43 4.87 -29.58
CA ASN A 700 -25.75 5.88 -28.57
C ASN A 700 -27.21 5.71 -28.07
N GLN A 701 -27.40 5.48 -26.77
CA GLN A 701 -28.71 5.35 -26.13
C GLN A 701 -29.23 6.66 -25.51
N ALA A 702 -28.45 7.75 -25.58
CA ALA A 702 -28.78 9.01 -24.94
C ALA A 702 -30.10 9.58 -25.48
N GLU A 703 -30.97 10.02 -24.59
CA GLU A 703 -32.24 10.62 -24.97
C GLU A 703 -32.02 12.03 -25.52
N ASN A 704 -32.40 12.28 -26.77
CA ASN A 704 -32.33 13.61 -27.36
C ASN A 704 -33.63 14.37 -27.11
N TRP A 705 -33.71 15.07 -25.98
CA TRP A 705 -34.84 15.90 -25.58
C TRP A 705 -34.56 17.39 -25.80
N THR A 706 -35.63 18.18 -26.01
CA THR A 706 -35.55 19.62 -26.24
C THR A 706 -34.85 20.31 -25.07
N ASN A 707 -33.79 21.08 -25.35
CA ASN A 707 -32.94 21.78 -24.36
C ASN A 707 -31.84 20.93 -23.70
N ARG A 708 -31.46 19.76 -24.25
CA ARG A 708 -30.34 18.98 -23.70
C ARG A 708 -29.01 19.76 -23.63
N TYR A 709 -28.72 20.50 -24.69
CA TYR A 709 -27.43 21.19 -24.87
C TYR A 709 -27.53 22.72 -24.74
N VAL A 710 -28.61 23.25 -24.14
CA VAL A 710 -28.71 24.71 -23.91
C VAL A 710 -27.95 25.10 -22.65
N ASP A 711 -27.68 26.38 -22.50
CA ASP A 711 -27.28 26.93 -21.22
C ASP A 711 -28.37 26.67 -20.17
N LEU A 712 -28.08 25.79 -19.20
CA LEU A 712 -29.03 25.41 -18.17
C LEU A 712 -29.41 26.60 -17.26
N ASN A 713 -28.59 27.67 -17.21
CA ASN A 713 -28.94 28.89 -16.48
C ASN A 713 -30.12 29.64 -17.09
N THR A 714 -30.49 29.36 -18.34
CA THR A 714 -31.66 29.97 -19.00
C THR A 714 -32.97 29.26 -18.67
N LEU A 715 -32.91 28.05 -18.10
CA LEU A 715 -34.10 27.27 -17.74
C LEU A 715 -34.81 27.87 -16.51
N THR A 716 -36.13 27.72 -16.47
CA THR A 716 -36.93 28.08 -15.30
C THR A 716 -36.65 27.15 -14.12
N ASP A 717 -36.90 27.61 -12.90
CA ASP A 717 -36.75 26.79 -11.70
C ASP A 717 -37.54 25.47 -11.78
N LYS A 718 -38.72 25.49 -12.41
CA LYS A 718 -39.53 24.30 -12.63
C LYS A 718 -38.84 23.29 -13.54
N GLU A 719 -38.26 23.76 -14.66
CA GLU A 719 -37.54 22.90 -15.59
C GLU A 719 -36.28 22.31 -14.92
N LEU A 720 -35.57 23.09 -14.10
CA LEU A 720 -34.44 22.59 -13.30
C LEU A 720 -34.86 21.53 -12.28
N VAL A 721 -36.03 21.67 -11.67
CA VAL A 721 -36.61 20.62 -10.80
C VAL A 721 -36.94 19.37 -11.61
N ASP A 722 -37.49 19.50 -12.82
CA ASP A 722 -37.80 18.36 -13.67
C ASP A 722 -36.53 17.60 -14.12
N LEU A 723 -35.39 18.29 -14.29
CA LEU A 723 -34.08 17.68 -14.56
C LEU A 723 -33.56 16.78 -13.42
N GLN A 724 -34.11 16.86 -12.20
CA GLN A 724 -33.80 15.87 -11.15
C GLN A 724 -34.26 14.45 -11.52
N ARG A 725 -35.12 14.31 -12.54
CA ARG A 725 -35.54 13.01 -13.12
C ARG A 725 -34.75 12.61 -14.36
N SER A 726 -33.75 13.41 -14.75
CA SER A 726 -32.91 13.09 -15.91
C SER A 726 -32.14 11.80 -15.64
N LYS A 727 -32.05 10.95 -16.68
CA LYS A 727 -31.18 9.76 -16.69
C LYS A 727 -29.70 10.13 -16.79
N SER A 728 -29.41 11.35 -17.23
CA SER A 728 -28.06 11.91 -17.24
C SER A 728 -27.81 12.68 -15.95
N ASP A 729 -26.93 12.16 -15.10
CA ASP A 729 -26.66 12.75 -13.80
C ASP A 729 -25.96 14.11 -13.91
N TRP A 730 -25.20 14.35 -14.99
CA TRP A 730 -24.66 15.68 -15.35
C TRP A 730 -25.75 16.75 -15.27
N HIS A 731 -26.88 16.53 -15.95
CA HIS A 731 -28.00 17.48 -15.97
C HIS A 731 -28.58 17.70 -14.57
N SER A 732 -28.79 16.62 -13.81
CA SER A 732 -29.36 16.77 -12.46
C SER A 732 -28.38 17.44 -11.48
N ARG A 733 -27.08 17.19 -11.57
CA ARG A 733 -26.03 17.83 -10.76
C ARG A 733 -25.94 19.32 -11.07
N ARG A 734 -25.82 19.70 -12.35
CA ARG A 734 -25.80 21.11 -12.76
C ARG A 734 -27.08 21.83 -12.34
N ALA A 735 -28.25 21.22 -12.56
CA ALA A 735 -29.53 21.79 -12.14
C ALA A 735 -29.62 22.01 -10.62
N ARG A 736 -29.08 21.10 -9.79
CA ARG A 736 -29.01 21.31 -8.33
C ARG A 736 -28.11 22.49 -7.96
N GLY A 737 -26.93 22.59 -8.57
CA GLY A 737 -26.02 23.71 -8.35
C GLY A 737 -26.65 25.06 -8.73
N ILE A 738 -27.34 25.14 -9.86
CA ILE A 738 -28.05 26.35 -10.29
C ILE A 738 -29.18 26.70 -9.31
N LEU A 739 -29.97 25.72 -8.86
CA LEU A 739 -31.03 25.96 -7.86
C LEU A 739 -30.45 26.46 -6.53
N GLN A 740 -29.33 25.89 -6.06
CA GLN A 740 -28.62 26.34 -4.88
C GLN A 740 -28.14 27.80 -5.03
N LYS A 741 -27.50 28.13 -6.16
CA LYS A 741 -27.06 29.48 -6.49
C LYS A 741 -28.22 30.47 -6.47
N ARG A 742 -29.33 30.16 -7.16
CA ARG A 742 -30.53 31.02 -7.21
C ARG A 742 -31.16 31.21 -5.82
N ALA A 743 -31.18 30.15 -5.01
CA ALA A 743 -31.68 30.21 -3.62
C ALA A 743 -30.76 30.99 -2.67
N TYR A 744 -29.47 31.11 -3.00
CA TYR A 744 -28.53 31.95 -2.26
C TYR A 744 -28.63 33.42 -2.66
N GLN A 745 -28.70 33.70 -3.96
CA GLN A 745 -28.85 35.06 -4.51
C GLN A 745 -30.25 35.65 -4.25
N GLY A 746 -31.26 34.81 -4.04
CA GLY A 746 -32.65 35.24 -3.80
C GLY A 746 -33.53 34.10 -3.28
N LYS A 747 -34.84 34.33 -3.19
CA LYS A 747 -35.79 33.30 -2.73
C LYS A 747 -36.44 32.60 -3.92
N LEU A 748 -36.32 31.28 -3.98
CA LEU A 748 -37.06 30.47 -4.97
C LEU A 748 -38.57 30.60 -4.79
N GLU A 749 -39.31 30.44 -5.89
CA GLU A 749 -40.77 30.46 -5.83
C GLU A 749 -41.33 29.33 -4.96
N THR A 750 -42.39 29.63 -4.20
CA THR A 750 -43.08 28.62 -3.38
C THR A 750 -43.57 27.44 -4.22
N ALA A 751 -43.92 27.66 -5.48
CA ALA A 751 -44.32 26.60 -6.41
C ALA A 751 -43.17 25.62 -6.68
N THR A 752 -41.94 26.11 -6.89
CA THR A 752 -40.72 25.29 -7.07
C THR A 752 -40.47 24.41 -5.86
N VAL A 753 -40.47 25.00 -4.65
CA VAL A 753 -40.28 24.25 -3.40
C VAL A 753 -41.35 23.17 -3.23
N ASN A 754 -42.61 23.49 -3.58
CA ASN A 754 -43.71 22.52 -3.53
C ASN A 754 -43.53 21.37 -4.53
N LEU A 755 -42.98 21.61 -5.72
CA LEU A 755 -42.70 20.55 -6.70
C LEU A 755 -41.64 19.57 -6.18
N LEU A 756 -40.57 20.07 -5.57
CA LEU A 756 -39.55 19.23 -4.93
C LEU A 756 -40.16 18.41 -3.77
N LYS A 757 -40.97 19.04 -2.92
CA LYS A 757 -41.69 18.32 -1.84
C LYS A 757 -42.62 17.24 -2.38
N GLN A 758 -43.30 17.49 -3.49
CA GLN A 758 -44.13 16.49 -4.15
C GLN A 758 -43.29 15.34 -4.71
N MET A 759 -42.14 15.62 -5.31
CA MET A 759 -41.22 14.60 -5.82
C MET A 759 -40.73 13.69 -4.69
N LEU A 760 -40.26 14.28 -3.57
CA LEU A 760 -39.81 13.55 -2.38
C LEU A 760 -40.93 12.65 -1.79
N ALA A 761 -42.17 13.15 -1.76
CA ALA A 761 -43.28 12.45 -1.14
C ALA A 761 -43.95 11.40 -2.03
N LYS A 762 -43.97 11.60 -3.36
CA LYS A 762 -44.82 10.82 -4.30
C LYS A 762 -44.06 10.05 -5.38
N SER A 763 -42.77 10.28 -5.58
CA SER A 763 -42.00 9.49 -6.56
C SER A 763 -41.91 8.04 -6.12
N ASP A 764 -42.13 7.11 -7.05
CA ASP A 764 -41.93 5.68 -6.80
C ASP A 764 -40.45 5.29 -6.87
N ASP A 765 -39.62 6.10 -7.55
CA ASP A 765 -38.18 5.93 -7.65
C ASP A 765 -37.48 6.60 -6.44
N PRO A 766 -36.75 5.84 -5.59
CA PRO A 766 -36.02 6.39 -4.45
C PRO A 766 -34.88 7.34 -4.84
N ASP A 767 -34.29 7.22 -6.02
CA ASP A 767 -33.20 8.10 -6.46
C ASP A 767 -33.73 9.51 -6.77
N HIS A 768 -34.89 9.61 -7.41
CA HIS A 768 -35.59 10.89 -7.58
C HIS A 768 -35.96 11.51 -6.22
N ARG A 769 -36.34 10.69 -5.24
CA ARG A 769 -36.65 11.19 -3.88
C ARG A 769 -35.40 11.73 -3.20
N LEU A 770 -34.25 11.05 -3.32
CA LEU A 770 -32.96 11.52 -2.81
C LEU A 770 -32.52 12.82 -3.47
N LYS A 771 -32.57 12.90 -4.81
CA LYS A 771 -32.24 14.12 -5.57
C LYS A 771 -33.13 15.30 -5.17
N ALA A 772 -34.43 15.06 -4.97
CA ALA A 772 -35.35 16.07 -4.45
C ALA A 772 -35.04 16.48 -3.00
N MET A 773 -34.66 15.52 -2.15
CA MET A 773 -34.26 15.77 -0.76
C MET A 773 -33.01 16.64 -0.70
N TRP A 774 -31.97 16.32 -1.47
CA TRP A 774 -30.77 17.16 -1.56
C TRP A 774 -31.13 18.56 -2.05
N SER A 775 -31.87 18.67 -3.16
CA SER A 775 -32.29 19.97 -3.70
C SER A 775 -33.06 20.81 -2.65
N LEU A 776 -33.97 20.20 -1.88
CA LEU A 776 -34.70 20.88 -0.81
C LEU A 776 -33.78 21.38 0.30
N HIS A 777 -32.75 20.62 0.65
CA HIS A 777 -31.76 21.05 1.65
C HIS A 777 -30.97 22.25 1.15
N LEU A 778 -30.42 22.16 -0.07
CA LEU A 778 -29.62 23.22 -0.69
C LEU A 778 -30.36 24.54 -0.85
N THR A 779 -31.68 24.48 -1.09
CA THR A 779 -32.50 25.66 -1.31
C THR A 779 -33.20 26.15 -0.04
N GLY A 780 -32.88 25.59 1.15
CA GLY A 780 -33.54 25.95 2.41
C GLY A 780 -35.05 25.62 2.45
N GLY A 781 -35.49 24.62 1.68
CA GLY A 781 -36.90 24.23 1.50
C GLY A 781 -37.47 23.37 2.62
N PHE A 782 -36.64 22.84 3.53
CA PHE A 782 -37.06 22.03 4.67
C PHE A 782 -37.39 22.88 5.90
N ARG A 783 -38.46 22.49 6.61
CA ARG A 783 -38.59 22.76 8.05
C ARG A 783 -37.89 21.64 8.82
N ALA A 784 -37.28 21.95 9.96
CA ALA A 784 -36.58 20.96 10.78
C ALA A 784 -37.43 19.72 11.11
N GLU A 785 -38.72 19.90 11.39
CA GLU A 785 -39.68 18.81 11.65
C GLU A 785 -39.90 17.90 10.44
N GLU A 786 -39.84 18.43 9.21
CA GLU A 786 -40.01 17.65 7.98
C GLU A 786 -38.83 16.70 7.78
N LEU A 787 -37.60 17.19 8.00
CA LEU A 787 -36.38 16.39 7.91
C LEU A 787 -36.33 15.31 9.01
N VAL A 788 -36.76 15.62 10.23
CA VAL A 788 -36.89 14.62 11.32
C VAL A 788 -37.91 13.53 10.97
N ASN A 789 -39.00 13.86 10.27
CA ASN A 789 -39.98 12.86 9.87
C ASN A 789 -39.43 11.85 8.85
N LEU A 790 -38.44 12.25 8.03
CA LEU A 790 -37.77 11.36 7.06
C LEU A 790 -36.93 10.26 7.74
N LEU A 791 -36.59 10.40 9.02
CA LEU A 791 -35.97 9.33 9.81
C LEU A 791 -36.87 8.10 9.99
N ARG A 792 -38.15 8.18 9.60
CA ARG A 792 -39.11 7.07 9.60
C ARG A 792 -39.41 6.53 8.21
N ASP A 793 -38.69 6.97 7.18
CA ASP A 793 -38.96 6.54 5.81
C ASP A 793 -38.72 5.04 5.64
N LYS A 794 -39.40 4.42 4.67
CA LYS A 794 -39.19 3.01 4.32
C LYS A 794 -37.81 2.78 3.71
N ASP A 795 -37.29 3.76 2.97
CA ASP A 795 -36.01 3.67 2.28
C ASP A 795 -34.85 4.00 3.22
N GLU A 796 -33.85 3.13 3.26
CA GLU A 796 -32.71 3.27 4.17
C GLU A 796 -31.80 4.45 3.80
N HIS A 797 -31.67 4.80 2.53
CA HIS A 797 -30.84 5.92 2.10
C HIS A 797 -31.51 7.26 2.42
N ILE A 798 -32.85 7.34 2.35
CA ILE A 798 -33.59 8.53 2.81
C ILE A 798 -33.38 8.74 4.32
N ARG A 799 -33.45 7.67 5.13
CA ARG A 799 -33.15 7.75 6.57
C ARG A 799 -31.70 8.17 6.83
N SER A 800 -30.76 7.58 6.08
CA SER A 800 -29.32 7.85 6.19
C SER A 800 -28.98 9.30 5.87
N TRP A 801 -29.44 9.81 4.73
CA TRP A 801 -29.26 11.22 4.36
C TRP A 801 -29.97 12.17 5.34
N ALA A 802 -31.12 11.80 5.90
CA ALA A 802 -31.75 12.64 6.92
C ALA A 802 -30.85 12.79 8.14
N ILE A 803 -30.15 11.73 8.57
CA ILE A 803 -29.15 11.79 9.64
C ILE A 803 -28.01 12.75 9.27
N GLN A 804 -27.42 12.59 8.07
CA GLN A 804 -26.31 13.45 7.61
C GLN A 804 -26.70 14.93 7.57
N LEU A 805 -27.83 15.25 6.95
CA LEU A 805 -28.29 16.63 6.80
C LEU A 805 -28.70 17.27 8.15
N LEU A 806 -29.29 16.51 9.08
CA LEU A 806 -29.58 17.00 10.44
C LEU A 806 -28.32 17.28 11.26
N CYS A 807 -27.21 16.63 10.94
CA CYS A 807 -25.91 16.77 11.60
C CYS A 807 -24.94 17.73 10.89
N GLU A 808 -25.30 18.27 9.72
CA GLU A 808 -24.42 19.11 8.93
C GLU A 808 -23.92 20.33 9.72
N ASP A 809 -24.80 21.04 10.43
CA ASP A 809 -24.43 22.21 11.22
C ASP A 809 -24.00 21.88 12.67
N LYS A 810 -23.80 20.58 12.99
CA LYS A 810 -23.41 20.06 14.33
C LYS A 810 -24.41 20.40 15.46
N THR A 811 -25.62 20.86 15.12
CA THR A 811 -26.68 21.21 16.08
C THR A 811 -28.01 20.51 15.76
N PRO A 812 -28.05 19.16 15.74
CA PRO A 812 -29.28 18.43 15.46
C PRO A 812 -30.37 18.73 16.52
N PRO A 813 -31.64 18.89 16.12
CA PRO A 813 -32.75 19.09 17.06
C PRO A 813 -32.91 17.93 18.04
N LYS A 814 -33.42 18.20 19.25
CA LYS A 814 -33.67 17.17 20.27
C LYS A 814 -34.51 15.99 19.76
N ALA A 815 -35.55 16.26 18.97
CA ALA A 815 -36.40 15.22 18.38
C ALA A 815 -35.64 14.30 17.40
N ALA A 816 -34.60 14.82 16.73
CA ALA A 816 -33.71 14.02 15.88
C ALA A 816 -32.84 13.10 16.75
N LEU A 817 -32.22 13.64 17.80
CA LEU A 817 -31.37 12.88 18.73
C LEU A 817 -32.13 11.72 19.40
N GLU A 818 -33.37 11.95 19.85
CA GLU A 818 -34.26 10.90 20.37
C GLU A 818 -34.60 9.83 19.32
N MET A 819 -34.63 10.19 18.03
CA MET A 819 -34.81 9.23 16.96
C MET A 819 -33.52 8.47 16.64
N PHE A 820 -32.36 9.13 16.66
CA PHE A 820 -31.07 8.50 16.43
C PHE A 820 -30.82 7.37 17.43
N THR A 821 -31.09 7.59 18.71
CA THR A 821 -30.98 6.54 19.75
C THR A 821 -31.93 5.36 19.46
N ARG A 822 -33.14 5.61 18.96
CA ARG A 822 -34.08 4.54 18.58
C ARG A 822 -33.62 3.76 17.35
N LEU A 823 -33.10 4.44 16.33
CA LEU A 823 -32.58 3.82 15.11
C LEU A 823 -31.31 3.03 15.42
N ALA A 824 -30.39 3.55 16.23
CA ALA A 824 -29.18 2.85 16.67
C ALA A 824 -29.50 1.50 17.32
N LYS A 825 -30.60 1.45 18.06
CA LYS A 825 -31.06 0.24 18.75
C LYS A 825 -31.72 -0.80 17.84
N SER A 826 -32.42 -0.36 16.78
CA SER A 826 -33.43 -1.23 16.13
C SER A 826 -33.51 -1.13 14.61
N ASP A 827 -32.82 -0.19 13.96
CA ASP A 827 -32.82 -0.13 12.51
C ASP A 827 -32.08 -1.34 11.93
N PRO A 828 -32.70 -2.13 11.03
CA PRO A 828 -32.07 -3.31 10.47
C PRO A 828 -30.91 -2.98 9.53
N SER A 829 -30.89 -1.78 8.94
CA SER A 829 -29.91 -1.39 7.93
C SER A 829 -28.54 -1.08 8.53
N PRO A 830 -27.47 -1.78 8.12
CA PRO A 830 -26.10 -1.40 8.47
C PRO A 830 -25.71 -0.03 7.89
N VAL A 831 -26.31 0.40 6.76
CA VAL A 831 -26.09 1.72 6.17
C VAL A 831 -26.62 2.82 7.10
N VAL A 832 -27.84 2.68 7.62
CA VAL A 832 -28.39 3.65 8.59
C VAL A 832 -27.53 3.70 9.85
N ARG A 833 -27.09 2.55 10.36
CA ARG A 833 -26.19 2.49 11.52
C ARG A 833 -24.83 3.14 11.24
N LEU A 834 -24.33 3.10 10.00
CA LEU A 834 -23.09 3.77 9.61
C LEU A 834 -23.22 5.29 9.68
N TYR A 835 -24.32 5.83 9.18
CA TYR A 835 -24.61 7.25 9.28
C TYR A 835 -24.82 7.71 10.74
N LEU A 836 -25.37 6.84 11.60
CA LEU A 836 -25.43 7.09 13.04
C LEU A 836 -24.04 7.07 13.68
N ALA A 837 -23.16 6.14 13.29
CA ALA A 837 -21.79 6.08 13.79
C ALA A 837 -20.99 7.33 13.37
N GLN A 838 -21.11 7.76 12.12
CA GLN A 838 -20.60 9.06 11.65
C GLN A 838 -21.16 10.23 12.46
N SER A 839 -22.46 10.21 12.79
CA SER A 839 -23.10 11.30 13.53
C SER A 839 -22.50 11.51 14.93
N LEU A 840 -21.87 10.49 15.54
CA LEU A 840 -21.24 10.61 16.87
C LEU A 840 -20.23 11.77 16.93
N GLN A 841 -19.52 12.03 15.83
CA GLN A 841 -18.54 13.13 15.73
C GLN A 841 -19.18 14.51 15.51
N ARG A 842 -20.51 14.57 15.35
CA ARG A 842 -21.28 15.78 15.00
C ARG A 842 -22.49 16.03 15.91
N VAL A 843 -22.62 15.29 17.01
CA VAL A 843 -23.68 15.49 18.01
C VAL A 843 -23.10 15.87 19.37
N PRO A 844 -23.87 16.52 20.25
CA PRO A 844 -23.42 16.84 21.61
C PRO A 844 -23.03 15.59 22.40
N VAL A 845 -21.99 15.70 23.24
CA VAL A 845 -21.43 14.61 24.07
C VAL A 845 -22.51 13.80 24.79
N ALA A 846 -23.52 14.46 25.39
CA ALA A 846 -24.61 13.80 26.10
C ALA A 846 -25.35 12.75 25.24
N SER A 847 -25.58 13.06 23.96
CA SER A 847 -26.27 12.17 23.01
C SER A 847 -25.34 11.12 22.41
N GLN A 848 -24.05 11.39 22.31
CA GLN A 848 -23.07 10.38 21.87
C GLN A 848 -23.13 9.14 22.76
N TRP A 849 -23.19 9.33 24.08
CA TRP A 849 -23.32 8.23 25.04
C TRP A 849 -24.53 7.32 24.76
N GLU A 850 -25.69 7.92 24.48
CA GLU A 850 -26.94 7.17 24.25
C GLU A 850 -26.90 6.41 22.93
N ILE A 851 -26.51 7.09 21.86
CA ILE A 851 -26.44 6.51 20.50
C ILE A 851 -25.38 5.40 20.46
N ALA A 852 -24.17 5.68 20.95
CA ALA A 852 -23.07 4.72 20.91
C ALA A 852 -23.36 3.48 21.77
N THR A 853 -24.01 3.62 22.93
CA THR A 853 -24.39 2.47 23.77
C THR A 853 -25.29 1.48 23.01
N GLU A 854 -26.20 1.99 22.17
CA GLU A 854 -27.08 1.12 21.38
C GLU A 854 -26.34 0.54 20.17
N LEU A 855 -25.46 1.30 19.51
CA LEU A 855 -24.65 0.80 18.38
C LEU A 855 -23.69 -0.32 18.81
N ILE A 856 -22.96 -0.17 19.91
CA ILE A 856 -21.98 -1.20 20.36
C ILE A 856 -22.63 -2.52 20.78
N ARG A 857 -23.95 -2.55 21.02
CA ARG A 857 -24.69 -3.77 21.37
C ARG A 857 -25.17 -4.54 20.14
N HIS A 858 -24.98 -4.00 18.94
CA HIS A 858 -25.49 -4.59 17.72
C HIS A 858 -24.54 -5.69 17.18
N GLN A 859 -24.58 -6.88 17.79
CA GLN A 859 -23.65 -8.00 17.52
C GLN A 859 -23.47 -8.37 16.03
N LYS A 860 -24.48 -8.12 15.18
CA LYS A 860 -24.40 -8.38 13.73
C LYS A 860 -23.31 -7.55 13.03
N ASP A 861 -22.83 -6.48 13.66
CA ASP A 861 -21.87 -5.54 13.10
C ASP A 861 -20.41 -5.92 13.43
N GLU A 862 -20.20 -7.02 14.16
CA GLU A 862 -18.86 -7.48 14.58
C GLU A 862 -17.90 -7.71 13.40
N ALA A 863 -18.42 -8.26 12.30
CA ALA A 863 -17.64 -8.53 11.09
C ALA A 863 -17.74 -7.41 10.04
N ASP A 864 -18.41 -6.30 10.35
CA ASP A 864 -18.53 -5.17 9.43
C ASP A 864 -17.19 -4.43 9.32
N HIS A 865 -16.80 -4.07 8.09
CA HIS A 865 -15.49 -3.49 7.84
C HIS A 865 -15.37 -2.02 8.28
N ASN A 866 -16.49 -1.29 8.44
CA ASN A 866 -16.50 0.13 8.82
C ASN A 866 -17.05 0.37 10.23
N LEU A 867 -18.17 -0.24 10.60
CA LEU A 867 -18.97 0.13 11.78
C LEU A 867 -18.17 0.10 13.09
N PRO A 868 -17.43 -0.96 13.44
CA PRO A 868 -16.63 -0.97 14.67
C PRO A 868 -15.61 0.18 14.72
N LYS A 869 -14.99 0.51 13.58
CA LYS A 869 -13.97 1.57 13.46
C LYS A 869 -14.61 2.96 13.57
N MET A 870 -15.71 3.19 12.84
CA MET A 870 -16.44 4.47 12.89
C MET A 870 -17.02 4.75 14.27
N ILE A 871 -17.57 3.73 14.95
CA ILE A 871 -18.02 3.85 16.34
C ILE A 871 -16.83 4.21 17.23
N TRP A 872 -15.69 3.51 17.09
CA TRP A 872 -14.48 3.79 17.84
C TRP A 872 -14.00 5.24 17.69
N PHE A 873 -13.88 5.73 16.45
CA PHE A 873 -13.47 7.11 16.17
C PHE A 873 -14.44 8.14 16.79
N GLY A 874 -15.74 7.81 16.85
CA GLY A 874 -16.75 8.63 17.49
C GLY A 874 -16.70 8.67 19.02
N ILE A 875 -16.14 7.65 19.70
CA ILE A 875 -16.24 7.52 21.16
C ILE A 875 -14.90 7.57 21.92
N SER A 876 -13.75 7.48 21.24
CA SER A 876 -12.45 7.35 21.92
C SER A 876 -12.14 8.49 22.92
N HIS A 877 -12.69 9.68 22.69
CA HIS A 877 -12.53 10.86 23.56
C HIS A 877 -13.43 10.84 24.79
N LEU A 878 -14.53 10.07 24.80
CA LEU A 878 -15.52 10.05 25.88
C LEU A 878 -14.97 9.59 27.23
N ILE A 879 -13.82 8.92 27.24
CA ILE A 879 -13.14 8.56 28.49
C ILE A 879 -12.68 9.77 29.30
N GLU A 880 -12.37 10.88 28.63
CA GLU A 880 -11.95 12.14 29.26
C GLU A 880 -13.14 12.84 29.94
N GLU A 881 -14.36 12.57 29.47
CA GLU A 881 -15.61 13.10 30.01
C GLU A 881 -16.11 12.30 31.22
N ASP A 882 -16.18 10.96 31.10
CA ASP A 882 -16.60 10.07 32.20
C ASP A 882 -16.05 8.65 32.01
N ALA A 883 -14.92 8.37 32.69
CA ALA A 883 -14.27 7.07 32.62
C ALA A 883 -15.11 5.90 33.19
N GLU A 884 -15.99 6.13 34.17
CA GLU A 884 -16.81 5.05 34.74
C GLU A 884 -17.94 4.66 33.78
N ARG A 885 -18.59 5.66 33.18
CA ARG A 885 -19.61 5.44 32.15
C ARG A 885 -19.01 4.82 30.90
N PHE A 886 -17.82 5.25 30.49
CA PHE A 886 -17.06 4.66 29.39
C PHE A 886 -16.78 3.17 29.61
N LEU A 887 -16.27 2.79 30.78
CA LEU A 887 -16.00 1.39 31.12
C LEU A 887 -17.28 0.57 31.29
N ALA A 888 -18.37 1.19 31.77
CA ALA A 888 -19.68 0.55 31.82
C ALA A 888 -20.24 0.26 30.42
N MET A 889 -19.98 1.12 29.43
CA MET A 889 -20.28 0.82 28.03
C MET A 889 -19.41 -0.31 27.49
N ALA A 890 -18.10 -0.30 27.76
CA ALA A 890 -17.19 -1.37 27.32
C ALA A 890 -17.65 -2.75 27.82
N ALA A 891 -18.16 -2.84 29.06
CA ALA A 891 -18.72 -4.07 29.63
C ALA A 891 -19.98 -4.60 28.91
N GLN A 892 -20.64 -3.75 28.11
CA GLN A 892 -21.89 -4.03 27.40
C GLN A 892 -21.69 -4.13 25.87
N ALA A 893 -20.47 -3.88 25.38
CA ALA A 893 -20.16 -3.98 23.97
C ALA A 893 -20.28 -5.45 23.52
N GLU A 894 -21.01 -5.67 22.44
CA GLU A 894 -21.06 -6.95 21.72
C GLU A 894 -20.09 -6.95 20.52
N LEU A 895 -19.25 -5.90 20.41
CA LEU A 895 -18.23 -5.73 19.38
C LEU A 895 -16.81 -5.89 19.99
N SER A 896 -16.05 -6.90 19.57
CA SER A 896 -14.80 -7.29 20.23
C SER A 896 -13.68 -6.27 20.06
N SER A 897 -13.55 -5.69 18.86
CA SER A 897 -12.56 -4.65 18.57
C SER A 897 -12.83 -3.39 19.38
N VAL A 898 -14.08 -2.94 19.44
CA VAL A 898 -14.48 -1.76 20.23
C VAL A 898 -14.23 -1.98 21.73
N ALA A 899 -14.62 -3.13 22.29
CA ALA A 899 -14.36 -3.46 23.70
C ALA A 899 -12.85 -3.44 24.03
N ARG A 900 -12.02 -4.05 23.15
CA ARG A 900 -10.56 -4.04 23.26
C ARG A 900 -10.01 -2.62 23.20
N PHE A 901 -10.45 -1.80 22.24
CA PHE A 901 -9.99 -0.43 22.07
C PHE A 901 -10.37 0.45 23.26
N MET A 902 -11.58 0.30 23.81
CA MET A 902 -11.99 1.01 25.02
C MET A 902 -11.12 0.62 26.22
N ALA A 903 -10.84 -0.67 26.42
CA ALA A 903 -9.98 -1.12 27.51
C ALA A 903 -8.52 -0.62 27.35
N ARG A 904 -7.98 -0.68 26.13
CA ARG A 904 -6.66 -0.12 25.80
C ARG A 904 -6.61 1.39 26.09
N ARG A 905 -7.61 2.14 25.62
CA ARG A 905 -7.72 3.58 25.86
C ARG A 905 -7.85 3.94 27.33
N ALA A 906 -8.44 3.07 28.15
CA ALA A 906 -8.49 3.25 29.60
C ALA A 906 -7.12 3.15 30.26
N VAL A 907 -6.24 2.26 29.78
CA VAL A 907 -4.84 2.25 30.21
C VAL A 907 -4.13 3.52 29.70
N ASP A 908 -4.34 3.90 28.45
CA ASP A 908 -3.79 5.15 27.88
C ASP A 908 -4.31 6.41 28.59
N ALA A 909 -5.43 6.33 29.32
CA ALA A 909 -6.00 7.41 30.14
C ALA A 909 -5.53 7.40 31.60
N ASP A 910 -4.67 6.46 32.04
CA ASP A 910 -4.34 6.21 33.46
C ASP A 910 -5.57 5.82 34.31
N MET A 911 -6.55 5.16 33.70
CA MET A 911 -7.78 4.69 34.36
C MET A 911 -7.71 3.19 34.71
N THR A 912 -6.51 2.64 34.87
CA THR A 912 -6.27 1.21 35.12
C THR A 912 -6.95 0.71 36.39
N ASP A 913 -6.99 1.50 37.47
CA ASP A 913 -7.72 1.15 38.70
C ASP A 913 -9.23 0.98 38.45
N LYS A 914 -9.83 1.89 37.68
CA LYS A 914 -11.25 1.81 37.31
C LYS A 914 -11.52 0.63 36.37
N LEU A 915 -10.60 0.37 35.43
CA LEU A 915 -10.67 -0.79 34.54
C LEU A 915 -10.64 -2.11 35.31
N VAL A 916 -9.73 -2.25 36.28
CA VAL A 916 -9.67 -3.42 37.17
C VAL A 916 -10.93 -3.53 38.02
N ALA A 917 -11.42 -2.44 38.61
CA ALA A 917 -12.66 -2.45 39.38
C ALA A 917 -13.89 -2.85 38.53
N MET A 918 -13.89 -2.57 37.23
CA MET A 918 -14.93 -3.04 36.31
C MET A 918 -14.77 -4.53 35.99
N LEU A 919 -13.55 -5.03 35.77
CA LEU A 919 -13.28 -6.46 35.54
C LEU A 919 -13.68 -7.36 36.73
N GLU A 920 -13.62 -6.83 37.96
CA GLU A 920 -14.12 -7.51 39.17
C GLU A 920 -15.62 -7.84 39.10
N LYS A 921 -16.41 -7.03 38.36
CA LYS A 921 -17.86 -7.22 38.19
C LYS A 921 -18.22 -8.34 37.21
N ASP A 922 -17.23 -9.03 36.66
CA ASP A 922 -17.43 -10.16 35.72
C ASP A 922 -18.24 -9.80 34.48
N PRO A 923 -17.76 -8.84 33.66
CA PRO A 923 -18.43 -8.50 32.43
C PRO A 923 -18.47 -9.71 31.48
N LYS A 924 -19.56 -9.83 30.71
CA LYS A 924 -19.83 -10.96 29.80
C LYS A 924 -18.62 -11.33 28.93
N HIS A 925 -17.98 -10.32 28.33
CA HIS A 925 -16.84 -10.48 27.42
C HIS A 925 -15.51 -10.06 28.07
N ARG A 926 -15.26 -10.57 29.28
CA ARG A 926 -14.07 -10.22 30.08
C ARG A 926 -12.75 -10.41 29.31
N ASP A 927 -12.65 -11.46 28.50
CA ASP A 927 -11.40 -11.79 27.80
C ASP A 927 -11.02 -10.70 26.75
N TRP A 928 -12.00 -10.08 26.07
CA TRP A 928 -11.75 -8.95 25.17
C TRP A 928 -11.20 -7.74 25.94
N ILE A 929 -11.74 -7.46 27.11
CA ILE A 929 -11.32 -6.34 27.94
C ILE A 929 -9.89 -6.59 28.48
N LEU A 930 -9.57 -7.84 28.86
CA LEU A 930 -8.21 -8.23 29.26
C LEU A 930 -7.21 -8.12 28.11
N GLN A 931 -7.59 -8.49 26.88
CA GLN A 931 -6.74 -8.31 25.69
C GLN A 931 -6.47 -6.82 25.42
N GLY A 932 -7.49 -5.97 25.52
CA GLY A 932 -7.32 -4.53 25.37
C GLY A 932 -6.46 -3.91 26.49
N MET A 933 -6.68 -4.34 27.74
CA MET A 933 -5.86 -3.96 28.89
C MET A 933 -4.39 -4.35 28.66
N LEU A 934 -4.15 -5.58 28.21
CA LEU A 934 -2.81 -6.07 27.89
C LEU A 934 -2.15 -5.18 26.82
N ALA A 935 -2.83 -4.95 25.69
CA ALA A 935 -2.32 -4.11 24.61
C ALA A 935 -2.02 -2.65 25.05
N GLY A 936 -2.67 -2.15 26.10
CA GLY A 936 -2.36 -0.85 26.70
C GLY A 936 -1.21 -0.87 27.71
N ILE A 937 -0.93 -2.02 28.31
CA ILE A 937 0.15 -2.21 29.30
C ILE A 937 1.47 -2.58 28.63
N GLU A 938 1.43 -3.33 27.52
CA GLU A 938 2.62 -3.73 26.79
C GLU A 938 3.51 -2.52 26.46
N GLY A 939 4.78 -2.60 26.85
CA GLY A 939 5.74 -1.51 26.70
C GLY A 939 5.69 -0.39 27.75
N ARG A 940 4.77 -0.45 28.73
CA ARG A 940 4.65 0.56 29.79
C ARG A 940 5.30 0.11 31.10
N SER A 941 6.43 0.70 31.45
CA SER A 941 7.14 0.45 32.72
C SER A 941 6.77 1.38 33.87
N ASP A 942 5.97 2.42 33.59
CA ASP A 942 5.53 3.45 34.54
C ASP A 942 4.21 3.11 35.24
N LEU A 943 3.50 2.09 34.77
CA LEU A 943 2.20 1.72 35.32
C LEU A 943 2.34 1.09 36.70
N LYS A 944 1.64 1.67 37.68
CA LYS A 944 1.50 1.05 38.99
C LYS A 944 0.46 -0.06 38.92
N MET A 945 0.76 -1.18 39.56
CA MET A 945 -0.21 -2.26 39.73
C MET A 945 -1.42 -1.74 40.51
N PRO A 946 -2.65 -1.89 39.98
CA PRO A 946 -3.86 -1.56 40.71
C PRO A 946 -3.97 -2.37 42.01
N GLU A 947 -4.42 -1.74 43.10
CA GLU A 947 -4.46 -2.40 44.43
C GLU A 947 -5.26 -3.71 44.44
N LYS A 948 -6.29 -3.77 43.60
CA LYS A 948 -7.19 -4.93 43.49
C LYS A 948 -6.74 -6.01 42.51
N TRP A 949 -5.72 -5.73 41.70
CA TRP A 949 -5.24 -6.66 40.68
C TRP A 949 -4.79 -8.02 41.26
N PRO A 950 -4.04 -8.11 42.38
CA PRO A 950 -3.60 -9.41 42.92
C PRO A 950 -4.74 -10.34 43.35
N GLU A 951 -5.87 -9.80 43.83
CA GLU A 951 -7.04 -10.61 44.14
C GLU A 951 -7.75 -11.06 42.87
N LEU A 952 -7.96 -10.14 41.92
CA LEU A 952 -8.60 -10.43 40.65
C LEU A 952 -7.79 -11.46 39.85
N SER A 953 -6.48 -11.26 39.69
CA SER A 953 -5.58 -12.16 38.95
C SER A 953 -5.66 -13.60 39.44
N ARG A 954 -5.65 -13.84 40.76
CA ARG A 954 -5.84 -15.19 41.34
C ARG A 954 -7.20 -15.82 41.00
N LYS A 955 -8.26 -15.02 40.85
CA LYS A 955 -9.56 -15.50 40.38
C LYS A 955 -9.50 -15.84 38.88
N LEU A 956 -8.88 -14.97 38.08
CA LEU A 956 -8.74 -15.16 36.62
C LEU A 956 -7.88 -16.38 36.26
N GLN A 957 -6.78 -16.61 36.99
CA GLN A 957 -5.90 -17.78 36.79
C GLN A 957 -6.59 -19.13 36.99
N ARG A 958 -7.67 -19.17 37.78
CA ARG A 958 -8.47 -20.38 37.97
C ARG A 958 -9.33 -20.71 36.75
N ASN A 959 -9.69 -19.71 35.95
CA ASN A 959 -10.42 -19.90 34.71
C ASN A 959 -9.45 -20.20 33.55
N PRO A 960 -9.59 -21.34 32.83
CA PRO A 960 -8.74 -21.65 31.68
C PRO A 960 -8.69 -20.56 30.61
N SER A 961 -9.80 -19.87 30.33
CA SER A 961 -9.86 -18.88 29.22
C SER A 961 -9.07 -17.60 29.50
N SER A 962 -9.02 -17.16 30.75
CA SER A 962 -8.35 -15.91 31.16
C SER A 962 -6.98 -16.12 31.79
N ARG A 963 -6.55 -17.37 32.01
CA ARG A 963 -5.34 -17.70 32.79
C ARG A 963 -4.07 -17.11 32.18
N GLU A 964 -3.88 -17.29 30.88
CA GLU A 964 -2.66 -16.84 30.20
C GLU A 964 -2.56 -15.31 30.19
N LEU A 965 -3.65 -14.62 29.82
CA LEU A 965 -3.73 -13.16 29.87
C LEU A 965 -3.49 -12.61 31.27
N ALA A 966 -4.09 -13.21 32.31
CA ALA A 966 -3.91 -12.77 33.69
C ALA A 966 -2.47 -12.95 34.19
N ASN A 967 -1.82 -14.06 33.82
CA ASN A 967 -0.41 -14.28 34.15
C ASN A 967 0.47 -13.21 33.52
N TYR A 968 0.29 -12.97 32.23
CA TYR A 968 1.13 -12.04 31.49
C TYR A 968 0.93 -10.58 31.94
N ILE A 969 -0.31 -10.14 32.18
CA ILE A 969 -0.58 -8.82 32.76
C ILE A 969 0.05 -8.68 34.16
N SER A 970 0.03 -9.74 34.98
CA SER A 970 0.64 -9.70 36.32
C SER A 970 2.17 -9.59 36.27
N GLU A 971 2.80 -10.19 35.25
CA GLU A 971 4.24 -10.06 35.01
C GLU A 971 4.62 -8.62 34.63
N LEU A 972 3.83 -7.99 33.76
CA LEU A 972 4.07 -6.61 33.34
C LEU A 972 3.90 -5.60 34.49
N PHE A 973 2.98 -5.85 35.43
CA PHE A 973 2.82 -5.02 36.63
C PHE A 973 3.95 -5.18 37.66
N GLY A 974 4.87 -6.12 37.48
CA GLY A 974 5.96 -6.35 38.43
C GLY A 974 5.48 -6.89 39.78
N ASP A 975 4.42 -7.70 39.78
CA ASP A 975 3.98 -8.43 40.98
C ASP A 975 5.18 -9.14 41.64
N ALA A 976 5.34 -9.05 42.96
CA ALA A 976 6.49 -9.61 43.66
C ALA A 976 6.58 -11.13 43.46
N GLU A 977 5.44 -11.80 43.35
CA GLU A 977 5.36 -13.23 43.04
C GLU A 977 5.76 -13.50 41.58
N ALA A 978 5.35 -12.65 40.64
CA ALA A 978 5.74 -12.72 39.22
C ALA A 978 7.23 -12.43 39.01
N THR A 979 7.77 -11.42 39.70
CA THR A 979 9.20 -11.09 39.74
C THR A 979 10.00 -12.28 40.26
N GLN A 980 9.52 -12.94 41.31
CA GLN A 980 10.13 -14.15 41.83
C GLN A 980 10.06 -15.31 40.83
N ARG A 981 8.92 -15.49 40.12
CA ARG A 981 8.79 -16.47 39.03
C ARG A 981 9.71 -16.17 37.85
N ALA A 982 9.84 -14.92 37.43
CA ALA A 982 10.75 -14.49 36.38
C ALA A 982 12.21 -14.75 36.78
N LEU A 983 12.60 -14.40 38.00
CA LEU A 983 13.93 -14.74 38.55
C LEU A 983 14.15 -16.26 38.59
N THR A 984 13.15 -17.04 39.01
CA THR A 984 13.23 -18.51 39.04
C THR A 984 13.40 -19.08 37.64
N THR A 985 12.61 -18.61 36.68
CA THR A 985 12.65 -19.00 35.26
C THR A 985 14.00 -18.67 34.64
N LEU A 986 14.50 -17.44 34.84
CA LEU A 986 15.79 -16.97 34.33
C LEU A 986 16.94 -17.87 34.78
N THR A 987 16.91 -18.32 36.04
CA THR A 987 17.94 -19.19 36.64
C THR A 987 17.71 -20.70 36.46
N SER A 988 16.58 -21.11 35.87
CA SER A 988 16.25 -22.52 35.69
C SER A 988 16.93 -23.11 34.45
N ALA A 989 17.77 -24.13 34.64
CA ALA A 989 18.41 -24.85 33.54
C ALA A 989 17.41 -25.66 32.68
N ASN A 990 16.19 -25.92 33.20
CA ASN A 990 15.15 -26.69 32.52
C ASN A 990 14.10 -25.80 31.83
N ALA A 991 14.19 -24.47 31.95
CA ALA A 991 13.28 -23.57 31.26
C ALA A 991 13.73 -23.38 29.81
N ALA A 992 12.77 -23.29 28.88
CA ALA A 992 13.06 -23.00 27.47
C ALA A 992 13.82 -21.67 27.32
N ALA A 993 14.78 -21.62 26.40
CA ALA A 993 15.60 -20.44 26.12
C ALA A 993 14.77 -19.16 25.94
N VAL A 994 13.69 -19.24 25.15
CA VAL A 994 12.76 -18.13 24.89
C VAL A 994 12.18 -17.58 26.20
N ASN A 995 11.73 -18.44 27.12
CA ASN A 995 11.15 -18.02 28.39
C ASN A 995 12.18 -17.36 29.31
N ARG A 996 13.44 -17.81 29.26
CA ARG A 996 14.56 -17.23 30.04
C ARG A 996 14.92 -15.83 29.50
N ILE A 997 14.95 -15.66 28.19
CA ILE A 997 15.18 -14.35 27.53
C ILE A 997 14.04 -13.38 27.87
N GLN A 998 12.78 -13.82 27.78
CA GLN A 998 11.63 -12.98 28.15
C GLN A 998 11.67 -12.56 29.63
N ALA A 999 12.02 -13.48 30.54
CA ALA A 999 12.21 -13.16 31.94
C ALA A 999 13.34 -12.13 32.18
N LEU A 1000 14.45 -12.24 31.42
CA LEU A 1000 15.55 -11.26 31.48
C LEU A 1000 15.10 -9.88 30.99
N LYS A 1001 14.41 -9.81 29.84
CA LYS A 1001 13.85 -8.57 29.28
C LYS A 1001 12.90 -7.88 30.27
N ALA A 1002 11.97 -8.63 30.85
CA ALA A 1002 11.01 -8.12 31.84
C ALA A 1002 11.71 -7.55 33.09
N LEU A 1003 12.65 -8.30 33.67
CA LEU A 1003 13.41 -7.85 34.85
C LEU A 1003 14.33 -6.66 34.54
N THR A 1004 14.84 -6.56 33.31
CA THR A 1004 15.65 -5.43 32.83
C THR A 1004 14.81 -4.16 32.69
N ALA A 1005 13.61 -4.28 32.10
CA ALA A 1005 12.68 -3.15 31.96
C ALA A 1005 12.26 -2.57 33.33
N GLN A 1006 12.19 -3.41 34.36
CA GLN A 1006 11.93 -3.01 35.74
C GLN A 1006 13.17 -2.43 36.47
N GLN A 1007 14.34 -2.42 35.84
CA GLN A 1007 15.63 -2.11 36.47
C GLN A 1007 15.81 -2.86 37.81
N ASN A 1008 15.43 -4.14 37.83
CA ASN A 1008 15.33 -4.90 39.07
C ASN A 1008 16.69 -4.97 39.81
N PRO A 1009 16.79 -4.54 41.08
CA PRO A 1009 18.07 -4.51 41.80
C PRO A 1009 18.73 -5.89 41.93
N VAL A 1010 17.93 -6.96 42.07
CA VAL A 1010 18.43 -8.35 42.19
C VAL A 1010 19.05 -8.81 40.87
N LEU A 1011 18.44 -8.45 39.73
CA LEU A 1011 19.02 -8.75 38.42
C LEU A 1011 20.43 -8.15 38.27
N SER A 1012 20.64 -6.91 38.70
CA SER A 1012 21.95 -6.25 38.60
C SER A 1012 23.08 -7.07 39.26
N THR A 1013 22.79 -7.76 40.38
CA THR A 1013 23.77 -8.62 41.06
C THR A 1013 24.10 -9.93 40.33
N LYS A 1014 23.28 -10.30 39.34
CA LYS A 1014 23.37 -11.58 38.61
C LYS A 1014 23.89 -11.42 37.18
N LEU A 1015 23.83 -10.24 36.57
CA LEU A 1015 24.18 -10.03 35.15
C LEU A 1015 25.58 -10.56 34.79
N THR A 1016 26.59 -10.28 35.60
CA THR A 1016 27.97 -10.77 35.36
C THR A 1016 28.07 -12.31 35.41
N GLN A 1017 27.23 -12.97 36.21
CA GLN A 1017 27.16 -14.43 36.24
C GLN A 1017 26.39 -14.97 35.04
N LEU A 1018 25.29 -14.32 34.64
CA LEU A 1018 24.47 -14.74 33.51
C LEU A 1018 25.21 -14.59 32.16
N TYR A 1019 26.19 -13.70 32.07
CA TYR A 1019 27.04 -13.53 30.89
C TYR A 1019 27.75 -14.82 30.43
N THR A 1020 28.00 -15.76 31.35
CA THR A 1020 28.65 -17.04 31.01
C THR A 1020 27.71 -18.01 30.28
N ASP A 1021 26.40 -17.75 30.24
CA ASP A 1021 25.42 -18.57 29.53
C ASP A 1021 25.35 -18.13 28.06
N ASP A 1022 25.78 -18.99 27.14
CA ASP A 1022 25.80 -18.71 25.70
C ASP A 1022 24.42 -18.30 25.15
N VAL A 1023 23.33 -18.83 25.72
CA VAL A 1023 21.96 -18.54 25.26
C VAL A 1023 21.50 -17.13 25.67
N LEU A 1024 21.99 -16.64 26.81
CA LEU A 1024 21.56 -15.34 27.37
C LEU A 1024 22.57 -14.22 27.11
N ARG A 1025 23.78 -14.53 26.66
CA ARG A 1025 24.91 -13.59 26.64
C ARG A 1025 24.62 -12.28 25.92
N GLU A 1026 24.05 -12.34 24.71
CA GLU A 1026 23.73 -11.13 23.94
C GLU A 1026 22.70 -10.24 24.65
N GLU A 1027 21.63 -10.84 25.19
CA GLU A 1027 20.62 -10.10 25.94
C GLU A 1027 21.20 -9.54 27.25
N VAL A 1028 22.11 -10.27 27.90
CA VAL A 1028 22.81 -9.78 29.11
C VAL A 1028 23.66 -8.54 28.78
N ILE A 1029 24.37 -8.52 27.64
CA ILE A 1029 25.14 -7.34 27.20
C ILE A 1029 24.22 -6.13 27.01
N ARG A 1030 23.01 -6.32 26.43
CA ARG A 1030 22.01 -5.26 26.29
C ARG A 1030 21.48 -4.81 27.65
N SER A 1031 21.15 -5.76 28.55
CA SER A 1031 20.63 -5.48 29.89
C SER A 1031 21.59 -4.67 30.76
N MET A 1032 22.91 -4.80 30.57
CA MET A 1032 23.90 -4.01 31.31
C MET A 1032 23.73 -2.49 31.10
N ALA A 1033 23.22 -2.04 29.95
CA ALA A 1033 22.95 -0.63 29.69
C ALA A 1033 21.90 -0.03 30.64
N ALA A 1034 21.00 -0.86 31.19
CA ALA A 1034 19.92 -0.41 32.07
C ALA A 1034 20.40 0.04 33.46
N PHE A 1035 21.63 -0.28 33.86
CA PHE A 1035 22.15 -0.05 35.23
C PHE A 1035 23.38 0.85 35.19
N ASP A 1036 23.48 1.93 35.99
CA ASP A 1036 24.66 2.81 36.01
C ASP A 1036 25.75 2.26 36.94
N GLN A 1037 26.34 1.11 36.60
CA GLN A 1037 27.41 0.49 37.39
C GLN A 1037 28.68 0.30 36.57
N GLU A 1038 29.78 0.94 37.01
CA GLU A 1038 31.08 0.90 36.34
C GLU A 1038 31.61 -0.54 36.12
N ILE A 1039 31.25 -1.47 37.01
CA ILE A 1039 31.68 -2.87 36.93
C ILE A 1039 31.26 -3.53 35.61
N PHE A 1040 30.09 -3.18 35.07
CA PHE A 1040 29.61 -3.74 33.80
C PHE A 1040 30.41 -3.22 32.61
N GLY A 1041 30.65 -1.90 32.54
CA GLY A 1041 31.51 -1.32 31.49
C GLY A 1041 32.93 -1.92 31.50
N ARG A 1042 33.53 -2.08 32.68
CA ARG A 1042 34.84 -2.74 32.82
C ARG A 1042 34.79 -4.22 32.45
N HIS A 1043 33.69 -4.91 32.74
CA HIS A 1043 33.53 -6.31 32.37
C HIS A 1043 33.48 -6.46 30.84
N LEU A 1044 32.66 -5.65 30.15
CA LEU A 1044 32.56 -5.65 28.68
C LEU A 1044 33.91 -5.35 28.02
N ILE A 1045 34.64 -4.32 28.50
CA ILE A 1045 35.98 -3.98 27.97
C ILE A 1045 36.96 -5.15 28.12
N ARG A 1046 36.97 -5.85 29.27
CA ARG A 1046 37.87 -6.99 29.49
C ARG A 1046 37.52 -8.18 28.60
N ALA A 1047 36.23 -8.41 28.36
CA ALA A 1047 35.74 -9.51 27.54
C ALA A 1047 35.80 -9.21 26.03
N TYR A 1048 35.95 -7.94 25.63
CA TYR A 1048 35.85 -7.47 24.24
C TYR A 1048 36.71 -8.26 23.23
N GLY A 1049 37.95 -8.60 23.61
CA GLY A 1049 38.86 -9.36 22.74
C GLY A 1049 38.45 -10.82 22.51
N GLN A 1050 37.53 -11.37 23.31
CA GLN A 1050 37.04 -12.75 23.24
C GLN A 1050 35.64 -12.84 22.61
N MET A 1051 35.00 -11.70 22.34
CA MET A 1051 33.66 -11.61 21.78
C MET A 1051 33.66 -11.88 20.27
N ASN A 1052 32.58 -12.49 19.78
CA ASN A 1052 32.29 -12.54 18.35
C ASN A 1052 31.82 -11.16 17.82
N ASP A 1053 31.64 -11.02 16.51
CA ASP A 1053 31.32 -9.71 15.90
C ASP A 1053 29.96 -9.15 16.36
N SER A 1054 28.95 -10.01 16.55
CA SER A 1054 27.64 -9.61 17.10
C SER A 1054 27.80 -9.08 18.53
N GLU A 1055 28.47 -9.84 19.39
CA GLU A 1055 28.71 -9.48 20.79
C GLU A 1055 29.53 -8.18 20.93
N LYS A 1056 30.54 -7.97 20.06
CA LYS A 1056 31.33 -6.74 20.02
C LYS A 1056 30.48 -5.53 19.65
N ALA A 1057 29.61 -5.65 18.64
CA ALA A 1057 28.71 -4.58 18.25
C ALA A 1057 27.78 -4.19 19.42
N LEU A 1058 27.21 -5.19 20.10
CA LEU A 1058 26.39 -4.98 21.30
C LEU A 1058 27.16 -4.35 22.45
N ALA A 1059 28.39 -4.79 22.69
CA ALA A 1059 29.23 -4.23 23.74
C ALA A 1059 29.57 -2.76 23.49
N LEU A 1060 29.93 -2.39 22.26
CA LEU A 1060 30.20 -0.99 21.89
C LEU A 1060 28.97 -0.12 22.06
N GLN A 1061 27.80 -0.61 21.63
CA GLN A 1061 26.54 0.11 21.77
C GLN A 1061 26.11 0.28 23.25
N THR A 1062 26.28 -0.76 24.08
CA THR A 1062 26.06 -0.66 25.52
C THR A 1062 27.04 0.32 26.15
N LEU A 1063 28.31 0.32 25.73
CA LEU A 1063 29.33 1.23 26.26
C LEU A 1063 29.08 2.69 25.84
N SER A 1064 28.53 2.95 24.66
CA SER A 1064 28.19 4.30 24.21
C SER A 1064 26.86 4.82 24.74
N SER A 1065 26.10 4.03 25.51
CA SER A 1065 24.76 4.40 25.95
C SER A 1065 24.70 5.51 27.02
N ARG A 1066 25.79 5.75 27.76
CA ARG A 1066 25.82 6.74 28.85
C ARG A 1066 27.23 7.23 29.22
N PRO A 1067 27.37 8.42 29.84
CA PRO A 1067 28.68 9.06 30.02
C PRO A 1067 29.69 8.21 30.79
N ARG A 1068 29.26 7.51 31.86
CA ARG A 1068 30.16 6.66 32.66
C ARG A 1068 30.83 5.56 31.84
N TYR A 1069 30.08 4.96 30.92
CA TYR A 1069 30.58 3.88 30.07
C TYR A 1069 31.33 4.42 28.86
N GLY A 1070 30.82 5.50 28.26
CA GLY A 1070 31.46 6.16 27.13
C GLY A 1070 32.87 6.63 27.49
N ASN A 1071 33.07 7.19 28.68
CA ASN A 1071 34.41 7.58 29.13
C ASN A 1071 35.38 6.40 29.23
N LEU A 1072 34.92 5.21 29.64
CA LEU A 1072 35.77 4.01 29.65
C LEU A 1072 36.13 3.55 28.24
N LEU A 1073 35.17 3.57 27.31
CA LEU A 1073 35.41 3.24 25.90
C LEU A 1073 36.35 4.24 25.24
N MET A 1074 36.18 5.54 25.51
CA MET A 1074 37.04 6.61 25.01
C MET A 1074 38.51 6.39 25.39
N GLU A 1075 38.80 5.98 26.62
CA GLU A 1075 40.17 5.69 27.07
C GLU A 1075 40.77 4.45 26.38
N GLU A 1076 39.99 3.40 26.12
CA GLU A 1076 40.47 2.22 25.39
C GLU A 1076 40.70 2.53 23.89
N ILE A 1077 39.91 3.42 23.29
CA ILE A 1077 40.15 3.94 21.93
C ILE A 1077 41.43 4.78 21.92
N LYS A 1078 41.60 5.69 22.87
CA LYS A 1078 42.77 6.57 22.99
C LYS A 1078 44.07 5.78 23.16
N THR A 1079 44.04 4.69 23.92
CA THR A 1079 45.20 3.81 24.14
C THR A 1079 45.44 2.80 23.00
N GLY A 1080 44.55 2.76 21.99
CA GLY A 1080 44.66 1.87 20.83
C GLY A 1080 44.32 0.40 21.12
N ARG A 1081 43.79 0.09 22.32
CA ARG A 1081 43.38 -1.27 22.69
C ARG A 1081 42.09 -1.71 22.00
N ILE A 1082 41.18 -0.76 21.74
CA ILE A 1082 40.09 -0.93 20.79
C ILE A 1082 40.42 -0.04 19.58
N PRO A 1083 40.78 -0.63 18.42
CA PRO A 1083 41.13 0.14 17.23
C PRO A 1083 39.96 1.02 16.76
N LYS A 1084 40.25 2.26 16.33
CA LYS A 1084 39.21 3.17 15.79
C LYS A 1084 38.36 2.53 14.69
N ARG A 1085 38.99 1.75 13.79
CA ARG A 1085 38.31 1.03 12.70
C ARG A 1085 37.25 0.02 13.17
N GLU A 1086 37.28 -0.40 14.43
CA GLU A 1086 36.29 -1.32 15.00
C GLU A 1086 35.09 -0.58 15.62
N ILE A 1087 35.11 0.76 15.68
CA ILE A 1087 34.01 1.56 16.20
C ILE A 1087 33.07 1.95 15.04
N PRO A 1088 31.81 1.49 15.04
CA PRO A 1088 30.83 1.90 14.04
C PRO A 1088 30.58 3.40 14.10
N ALA A 1089 30.29 4.01 12.95
CA ALA A 1089 30.08 5.45 12.89
C ALA A 1089 28.85 5.93 13.69
N SER A 1090 27.83 5.06 13.83
CA SER A 1090 26.69 5.27 14.72
C SER A 1090 27.12 5.38 16.20
N VAL A 1091 28.02 4.50 16.65
CA VAL A 1091 28.61 4.53 17.99
C VAL A 1091 29.47 5.77 18.17
N ALA A 1092 30.28 6.16 17.18
CA ALA A 1092 31.10 7.37 17.25
C ALA A 1092 30.23 8.65 17.39
N ARG A 1093 29.12 8.75 16.66
CA ARG A 1093 28.16 9.85 16.79
C ARG A 1093 27.45 9.85 18.14
N GLN A 1094 27.05 8.68 18.63
CA GLN A 1094 26.48 8.57 19.98
C GLN A 1094 27.52 8.96 21.05
N MET A 1095 28.78 8.57 20.88
CA MET A 1095 29.90 8.92 21.76
C MET A 1095 30.17 10.42 21.80
N LEU A 1096 30.06 11.13 20.67
CA LEU A 1096 30.13 12.59 20.64
C LEU A 1096 29.04 13.22 21.52
N ARG A 1097 27.82 12.69 21.47
CA ARG A 1097 26.69 13.19 22.29
C ARG A 1097 26.85 12.82 23.77
N VAL A 1098 27.40 11.64 24.06
CA VAL A 1098 27.48 11.07 25.42
C VAL A 1098 28.71 11.52 26.20
N VAL A 1099 29.84 11.73 25.54
CA VAL A 1099 31.12 12.15 26.16
C VAL A 1099 31.45 13.60 25.87
N GLY A 1100 30.84 14.20 24.85
CA GLY A 1100 30.99 15.61 24.49
C GLY A 1100 32.18 15.89 23.56
N SER A 1101 32.50 17.18 23.39
CA SER A 1101 33.51 17.66 22.43
C SER A 1101 34.92 17.10 22.67
N GLY A 1102 35.25 16.64 23.87
CA GLY A 1102 36.52 15.95 24.16
C GLY A 1102 36.73 14.65 23.37
N PHE A 1103 35.65 14.04 22.85
CA PHE A 1103 35.74 12.89 21.95
C PHE A 1103 36.31 13.27 20.57
N ILE A 1104 36.12 14.51 20.12
CA ILE A 1104 36.59 14.99 18.81
C ILE A 1104 38.13 14.94 18.74
N GLU A 1105 38.82 15.31 19.83
CA GLU A 1105 40.29 15.29 19.90
C GLU A 1105 40.87 13.88 19.74
N ILE A 1106 40.10 12.85 20.14
CA ILE A 1106 40.51 11.45 20.10
C ILE A 1106 40.07 10.81 18.79
N TRP A 1107 38.85 11.09 18.31
CA TRP A 1107 38.27 10.45 17.15
C TRP A 1107 38.64 11.13 15.83
N GLY A 1108 38.51 12.46 15.76
CA GLY A 1108 38.51 13.29 14.54
C GLY A 1108 37.19 14.09 14.44
N PRO A 1109 37.09 15.09 13.54
CA PRO A 1109 35.84 15.80 13.29
C PRO A 1109 34.73 14.85 12.81
N ILE A 1110 33.51 15.01 13.34
CA ILE A 1110 32.30 14.22 13.00
C ILE A 1110 31.21 15.18 12.47
N GLU A 1111 31.61 16.36 12.00
CA GLU A 1111 30.72 17.44 11.57
C GLU A 1111 30.38 17.34 10.08
N GLU A 1112 29.27 17.97 9.69
CA GLU A 1112 28.86 18.10 8.30
C GLU A 1112 29.92 18.81 7.46
N VAL A 1113 30.18 18.26 6.28
CA VAL A 1113 31.05 18.89 5.29
C VAL A 1113 30.10 19.65 4.34
N ALA A 1114 30.33 20.95 4.15
CA ALA A 1114 29.60 21.73 3.16
C ALA A 1114 29.82 21.14 1.76
N TYR A 1115 28.88 21.39 0.82
CA TYR A 1115 29.00 21.00 -0.59
C TYR A 1115 30.43 21.22 -1.12
N ASP A 1116 31.10 20.12 -1.46
CA ASP A 1116 32.50 20.10 -1.91
C ASP A 1116 32.58 19.54 -3.32
N GLU A 1117 32.54 20.45 -4.30
CA GLU A 1117 32.63 20.11 -5.72
C GLU A 1117 33.93 19.34 -6.07
N ALA A 1118 35.02 19.58 -5.33
CA ALA A 1118 36.28 18.86 -5.52
C ALA A 1118 36.18 17.41 -5.04
N ALA A 1119 35.43 17.15 -3.96
CA ALA A 1119 35.14 15.78 -3.50
C ALA A 1119 34.29 15.02 -4.54
N TYR A 1120 33.22 15.63 -5.07
CA TYR A 1120 32.44 15.01 -6.14
C TYR A 1120 33.27 14.71 -7.38
N ALA A 1121 34.09 15.67 -7.83
CA ALA A 1121 34.97 15.47 -8.98
C ALA A 1121 36.00 14.35 -8.73
N LYS A 1122 36.56 14.28 -7.51
CA LYS A 1122 37.47 13.20 -7.09
C LYS A 1122 36.79 11.84 -7.17
N TYR A 1123 35.65 11.64 -6.51
CA TYR A 1123 34.98 10.33 -6.46
C TYR A 1123 34.42 9.93 -7.84
N ARG A 1124 33.83 10.85 -8.61
CA ARG A 1124 33.43 10.58 -10.01
C ARG A 1124 34.61 10.16 -10.89
N GLY A 1125 35.79 10.73 -10.64
CA GLY A 1125 37.00 10.47 -11.43
C GLY A 1125 37.42 9.00 -11.47
N TYR A 1126 37.20 8.24 -10.39
CA TYR A 1126 37.51 6.80 -10.34
C TYR A 1126 36.28 5.88 -10.26
N LEU A 1127 35.07 6.40 -10.10
CA LEU A 1127 33.79 5.66 -10.24
C LEU A 1127 33.32 5.61 -11.71
N SER A 1128 34.23 5.33 -12.64
CA SER A 1128 33.88 5.14 -14.04
C SER A 1128 33.13 3.82 -14.26
N ALA A 1129 32.36 3.71 -15.35
CA ALA A 1129 31.68 2.47 -15.71
C ALA A 1129 32.66 1.28 -15.81
N GLU A 1130 33.87 1.51 -16.31
CA GLU A 1130 34.93 0.49 -16.40
C GLU A 1130 35.44 0.06 -15.02
N SER A 1131 35.65 1.00 -14.10
CA SER A 1131 36.10 0.68 -12.73
C SER A 1131 35.05 -0.12 -11.96
N LEU A 1132 33.78 0.30 -12.06
CA LEU A 1132 32.65 -0.32 -11.38
C LEU A 1132 32.36 -1.74 -11.89
N GLN A 1133 32.53 -1.98 -13.20
CA GLN A 1133 32.35 -3.29 -13.80
C GLN A 1133 33.41 -4.30 -13.36
N ASN A 1134 34.62 -3.84 -13.05
CA ASN A 1134 35.75 -4.66 -12.59
C ASN A 1134 35.85 -4.79 -11.05
N ALA A 1135 34.87 -4.27 -10.33
CA ALA A 1135 34.88 -4.21 -8.87
C ALA A 1135 34.59 -5.58 -8.21
N ASP A 1136 35.14 -5.80 -7.01
CA ASP A 1136 34.91 -6.98 -6.19
C ASP A 1136 33.66 -6.80 -5.31
N LEU A 1137 32.52 -7.29 -5.82
CA LEU A 1137 31.21 -7.17 -5.16
C LEU A 1137 31.14 -7.89 -3.80
N LYS A 1138 31.94 -8.94 -3.57
CA LYS A 1138 31.98 -9.63 -2.27
C LYS A 1138 32.68 -8.77 -1.21
N LYS A 1139 33.77 -8.10 -1.60
CA LYS A 1139 34.37 -7.06 -0.74
C LYS A 1139 33.43 -5.88 -0.57
N GLY A 1140 32.74 -5.47 -1.62
CA GLY A 1140 31.69 -4.45 -1.57
C GLY A 1140 30.57 -4.77 -0.58
N LYS A 1141 30.05 -6.01 -0.57
CA LYS A 1141 29.06 -6.49 0.42
C LYS A 1141 29.59 -6.39 1.84
N ARG A 1142 30.83 -6.82 2.08
CA ARG A 1142 31.44 -6.72 3.42
C ARG A 1142 31.59 -5.26 3.86
N LEU A 1143 32.03 -4.38 2.97
CA LEU A 1143 32.13 -2.95 3.24
C LEU A 1143 30.75 -2.34 3.52
N PHE A 1144 29.73 -2.73 2.77
CA PHE A 1144 28.35 -2.32 3.03
C PHE A 1144 27.89 -2.76 4.42
N GLN A 1145 28.04 -4.05 4.75
CA GLN A 1145 27.70 -4.60 6.07
C GLN A 1145 28.41 -3.85 7.20
N GLN A 1146 29.66 -3.43 6.99
CA GLN A 1146 30.46 -2.68 7.96
C GLN A 1146 30.06 -1.20 8.09
N SER A 1147 29.75 -0.53 6.98
CA SER A 1147 29.61 0.93 6.92
C SER A 1147 28.15 1.42 6.82
N CYS A 1148 27.27 0.64 6.19
CA CYS A 1148 25.90 1.05 5.85
C CYS A 1148 24.84 0.10 6.43
N GLY A 1149 25.14 -1.19 6.53
CA GLY A 1149 24.21 -2.27 6.87
C GLY A 1149 23.63 -2.20 8.28
N ALA A 1150 24.25 -1.44 9.20
CA ALA A 1150 23.69 -1.20 10.52
C ALA A 1150 22.42 -0.32 10.49
N CYS A 1151 22.33 0.57 9.50
CA CYS A 1151 21.21 1.50 9.34
C CYS A 1151 20.30 1.10 8.19
N HIS A 1152 20.87 0.62 7.08
CA HIS A 1152 20.17 0.36 5.85
C HIS A 1152 20.00 -1.14 5.61
N LYS A 1153 18.83 -1.50 5.10
CA LYS A 1153 18.56 -2.81 4.57
C LYS A 1153 19.00 -2.85 3.11
N MET A 1154 19.57 -3.96 2.69
CA MET A 1154 19.94 -4.20 1.31
C MET A 1154 19.86 -5.71 1.06
N PHE A 1155 18.99 -6.12 0.15
CA PHE A 1155 18.58 -7.50 -0.10
C PHE A 1155 18.05 -8.23 1.14
N GLY A 1156 17.22 -7.57 1.94
CA GLY A 1156 16.68 -8.16 3.17
C GLY A 1156 17.67 -8.22 4.33
N GLU A 1157 18.96 -7.98 4.10
CA GLU A 1157 20.01 -7.95 5.11
C GLU A 1157 20.28 -6.52 5.59
N GLY A 1158 20.43 -6.32 6.90
CA GLY A 1158 20.78 -5.02 7.50
C GLY A 1158 19.67 -4.40 8.35
N GLY A 1159 19.83 -3.13 8.72
CA GLY A 1159 18.96 -2.40 9.63
C GLY A 1159 17.78 -1.68 8.95
N GLU A 1160 16.76 -1.31 9.72
CA GLU A 1160 15.59 -0.56 9.22
C GLU A 1160 15.60 0.91 9.66
N LEU A 1161 16.75 1.43 10.08
CA LEU A 1161 16.81 2.78 10.64
C LEU A 1161 16.83 3.86 9.55
N GLY A 1162 17.57 3.60 8.48
CA GLY A 1162 17.49 4.33 7.23
C GLY A 1162 16.53 3.64 6.24
N PRO A 1163 16.24 4.27 5.11
CA PRO A 1163 15.46 3.64 4.05
C PRO A 1163 16.11 2.33 3.61
N ASP A 1164 15.28 1.38 3.22
CA ASP A 1164 15.76 0.16 2.57
C ASP A 1164 16.36 0.52 1.21
N LEU A 1165 17.65 0.25 1.07
CA LEU A 1165 18.43 0.64 -0.10
C LEU A 1165 18.28 -0.32 -1.25
N THR A 1166 17.66 -1.49 -1.10
CA THR A 1166 17.61 -2.46 -2.22
C THR A 1166 16.83 -1.90 -3.42
N GLY A 1167 15.94 -0.93 -3.21
CA GLY A 1167 15.04 -0.34 -4.22
C GLY A 1167 15.22 1.17 -4.44
N SER A 1168 16.24 1.78 -3.84
CA SER A 1168 16.55 3.20 -4.09
C SER A 1168 17.14 3.43 -5.49
N ASN A 1169 17.27 4.68 -5.93
CA ASN A 1169 17.87 5.07 -7.23
C ASN A 1169 19.41 4.86 -7.30
N ARG A 1170 19.90 3.84 -6.60
CA ARG A 1170 21.32 3.49 -6.40
C ARG A 1170 22.04 3.06 -7.66
N THR A 1171 21.34 2.83 -8.78
CA THR A 1171 21.96 2.62 -10.07
C THR A 1171 22.65 3.89 -10.57
N ASP A 1172 22.19 5.07 -10.14
CA ASP A 1172 22.84 6.35 -10.43
C ASP A 1172 23.96 6.64 -9.42
N VAL A 1173 25.19 6.79 -9.93
CA VAL A 1173 26.36 7.17 -9.13
C VAL A 1173 26.15 8.54 -8.50
N ASN A 1174 25.53 9.50 -9.19
CA ASN A 1174 25.30 10.83 -8.64
C ASN A 1174 24.32 10.80 -7.46
N TYR A 1175 23.29 9.96 -7.54
CA TYR A 1175 22.40 9.71 -6.41
C TYR A 1175 23.15 9.12 -5.21
N ILE A 1176 24.02 8.12 -5.41
CA ILE A 1176 24.85 7.57 -4.33
C ILE A 1176 25.78 8.64 -3.76
N LEU A 1177 26.46 9.40 -4.61
CA LEU A 1177 27.38 10.45 -4.17
C LEU A 1177 26.66 11.54 -3.39
N LEU A 1178 25.48 11.97 -3.83
CA LEU A 1178 24.66 12.94 -3.11
C LEU A 1178 24.31 12.45 -1.72
N ASN A 1179 23.76 11.25 -1.63
CA ASN A 1179 23.37 10.69 -0.35
C ASN A 1179 24.59 10.44 0.55
N VAL A 1180 25.72 9.95 0.03
CA VAL A 1180 26.89 9.59 0.85
C VAL A 1180 27.76 10.79 1.24
N LEU A 1181 27.95 11.75 0.34
CA LEU A 1181 28.76 12.95 0.60
C LEU A 1181 27.96 14.01 1.35
N GLU A 1182 26.65 14.13 1.07
CA GLU A 1182 25.73 15.11 1.67
C GLU A 1182 24.48 14.42 2.25
N PRO A 1183 24.63 13.55 3.25
CA PRO A 1183 23.54 12.76 3.82
C PRO A 1183 22.39 13.58 4.43
N SER A 1184 22.62 14.85 4.72
CA SER A 1184 21.62 15.77 5.27
C SER A 1184 20.91 16.65 4.23
N ALA A 1185 21.28 16.55 2.94
CA ALA A 1185 20.69 17.38 1.89
C ALA A 1185 19.17 17.16 1.75
N GLU A 1186 18.70 15.92 1.93
CA GLU A 1186 17.28 15.58 1.92
C GLU A 1186 16.99 14.46 2.91
N ILE A 1187 16.25 14.78 3.99
CA ILE A 1187 15.83 13.80 5.00
C ILE A 1187 14.30 13.78 5.06
N GLN A 1188 13.70 12.68 4.60
CA GLN A 1188 12.27 12.45 4.78
C GLN A 1188 11.91 12.45 6.27
N ASP A 1189 10.77 13.06 6.63
CA ASP A 1189 10.34 13.25 8.03
C ASP A 1189 10.30 11.93 8.83
N ALA A 1190 9.97 10.80 8.19
CA ALA A 1190 9.93 9.48 8.82
C ALA A 1190 11.32 8.95 9.26
N TYR A 1191 12.41 9.48 8.70
CA TYR A 1191 13.78 9.09 9.01
C TYR A 1191 14.57 10.19 9.72
N LYS A 1192 13.90 11.32 10.08
CA LYS A 1192 14.53 12.35 10.91
C LYS A 1192 15.01 11.76 12.22
N MET A 1193 16.27 12.02 12.52
CA MET A 1193 16.90 11.54 13.73
C MET A 1193 16.38 12.35 14.92
N VAL A 1194 16.08 11.63 15.99
CA VAL A 1194 15.73 12.14 17.30
C VAL A 1194 16.73 11.61 18.31
N VAL A 1195 17.36 12.53 19.03
CA VAL A 1195 18.23 12.24 20.17
C VAL A 1195 17.42 12.42 21.44
N ILE A 1196 17.41 11.38 22.28
CA ILE A 1196 16.63 11.33 23.50
C ILE A 1196 17.55 11.00 24.66
N THR A 1197 17.69 11.94 25.59
CA THR A 1197 18.38 11.69 26.86
C THR A 1197 17.34 11.41 27.93
N THR A 1198 17.44 10.28 28.61
CA THR A 1198 16.57 9.89 29.71
C THR A 1198 17.09 10.41 31.05
N ARG A 1199 16.20 10.55 32.03
CA ARG A 1199 16.52 11.02 33.40
C ARG A 1199 17.47 10.10 34.17
N ASP A 1200 17.59 8.83 33.77
CA ASP A 1200 18.59 7.90 34.31
C ASP A 1200 19.94 8.01 33.58
N GLY A 1201 20.11 8.99 32.70
CA GLY A 1201 21.37 9.32 32.04
C GLY A 1201 21.73 8.42 30.87
N ARG A 1202 20.76 7.71 30.26
CA ARG A 1202 20.96 7.01 28.98
C ARG A 1202 20.65 7.97 27.83
N THR A 1203 21.37 7.81 26.72
CA THR A 1203 21.10 8.55 25.49
C THR A 1203 20.76 7.57 24.38
N TYR A 1204 19.60 7.76 23.77
CA TYR A 1204 19.11 7.03 22.61
C TYR A 1204 19.17 7.93 21.38
N THR A 1205 19.52 7.36 20.24
CA THR A 1205 19.59 8.08 18.96
C THR A 1205 18.97 7.20 17.89
N GLY A 1206 17.94 7.70 17.21
CA GLY A 1206 17.19 6.93 16.22
C GLY A 1206 15.99 7.69 15.66
N ASN A 1207 15.05 7.03 14.98
CA ASN A 1207 13.84 7.69 14.45
C ASN A 1207 12.58 7.21 15.20
N ILE A 1208 11.60 8.11 15.31
CA ILE A 1208 10.33 7.82 15.99
C ILE A 1208 9.45 7.03 15.03
N ILE A 1209 9.13 5.79 15.39
CA ILE A 1209 8.21 4.94 14.62
C ILE A 1209 6.79 4.95 15.20
N ALA A 1210 6.67 5.28 16.49
CA ALA A 1210 5.38 5.56 17.10
C ALA A 1210 5.46 6.59 18.23
N GLU A 1211 4.45 7.44 18.38
CA GLU A 1211 4.36 8.39 19.49
C GLU A 1211 2.92 8.49 19.99
N THR A 1212 2.73 8.38 21.30
CA THR A 1212 1.46 8.65 21.97
C THR A 1212 1.63 9.84 22.91
N HIS A 1213 0.58 10.24 23.62
CA HIS A 1213 0.71 11.30 24.63
C HIS A 1213 1.68 10.94 25.76
N ARG A 1214 1.96 9.64 25.99
CA ARG A 1214 2.76 9.18 27.14
C ARG A 1214 4.09 8.54 26.80
N HIS A 1215 4.20 7.90 25.65
CA HIS A 1215 5.45 7.25 25.26
C HIS A 1215 5.77 7.55 23.81
N LEU A 1216 7.02 7.26 23.46
CA LEU A 1216 7.47 7.18 22.08
C LEU A 1216 8.18 5.84 21.90
N THR A 1217 8.01 5.26 20.74
CA THR A 1217 8.74 4.09 20.29
C THR A 1217 9.80 4.58 19.32
N LEU A 1218 11.05 4.45 19.72
CA LEU A 1218 12.22 4.85 18.96
C LEU A 1218 12.85 3.60 18.34
N ARG A 1219 12.96 3.55 17.03
CA ARG A 1219 13.83 2.56 16.38
C ARG A 1219 15.27 3.05 16.55
N VAL A 1220 16.15 2.20 17.04
CA VAL A 1220 17.55 2.52 17.34
C VAL A 1220 18.43 1.51 16.60
N VAL A 1221 19.60 1.93 16.11
CA VAL A 1221 20.57 1.04 15.43
C VAL A 1221 20.78 -0.24 16.24
N GLY A 1222 20.82 -1.43 15.62
CA GLY A 1222 21.33 -2.64 16.25
C GLY A 1222 20.51 -3.23 17.42
N GLN A 1223 19.31 -2.73 17.71
CA GLN A 1223 18.44 -3.26 18.77
C GLN A 1223 16.96 -3.19 18.42
N ASP A 1224 16.14 -3.98 19.13
CA ASP A 1224 14.68 -3.91 19.06
C ASP A 1224 14.19 -2.47 19.35
N PRO A 1225 13.06 -2.02 18.76
CA PRO A 1225 12.52 -0.70 19.04
C PRO A 1225 12.35 -0.44 20.54
N VAL A 1226 12.85 0.70 20.99
CA VAL A 1226 12.84 1.09 22.40
C VAL A 1226 11.60 1.92 22.68
N ILE A 1227 10.78 1.47 23.63
CA ILE A 1227 9.65 2.24 24.12
C ILE A 1227 10.11 3.09 25.31
N LEU A 1228 10.03 4.42 25.15
CA LEU A 1228 10.43 5.40 26.16
C LEU A 1228 9.22 6.17 26.66
N ASN A 1229 9.00 6.13 27.96
CA ASN A 1229 8.04 7.00 28.63
C ASN A 1229 8.52 8.46 28.56
N LYS A 1230 7.64 9.36 28.10
CA LYS A 1230 7.94 10.80 27.99
C LYS A 1230 8.31 11.42 29.33
N SER A 1231 7.76 10.91 30.44
CA SER A 1231 8.15 11.31 31.79
C SER A 1231 9.60 10.94 32.15
N ALA A 1232 10.13 9.86 31.58
CA ALA A 1232 11.51 9.43 31.74
C ALA A 1232 12.48 10.19 30.83
N ILE A 1233 11.99 11.01 29.90
CA ILE A 1233 12.81 11.84 29.03
C ILE A 1233 13.24 13.11 29.76
N GLN A 1234 14.54 13.38 29.74
CA GLN A 1234 15.15 14.62 30.21
C GLN A 1234 15.20 15.65 29.08
N SER A 1235 15.60 15.24 27.87
CA SER A 1235 15.62 16.10 26.68
C SER A 1235 15.34 15.31 25.40
N ARG A 1236 14.71 15.98 24.43
CA ARG A 1236 14.47 15.50 23.07
C ARG A 1236 14.98 16.56 22.10
N GLU A 1237 15.80 16.16 21.15
CA GLU A 1237 16.34 17.01 20.09
C GLU A 1237 16.06 16.30 18.76
N THR A 1238 15.25 16.88 17.88
CA THR A 1238 15.15 16.45 16.49
C THR A 1238 16.25 17.15 15.72
N THR A 1239 17.05 16.41 14.95
CA THR A 1239 18.20 16.98 14.24
C THR A 1239 17.90 17.11 12.75
N ASP A 1240 18.30 18.24 12.16
CA ASP A 1240 18.32 18.43 10.70
C ASP A 1240 19.51 17.71 10.05
N VAL A 1241 20.38 17.14 10.88
CA VAL A 1241 21.53 16.33 10.48
C VAL A 1241 21.12 14.87 10.40
N SER A 1242 21.43 14.22 9.28
CA SER A 1242 21.15 12.80 9.05
C SER A 1242 21.92 11.90 10.01
N MET A 1243 21.41 10.70 10.29
CA MET A 1243 22.13 9.68 11.06
C MET A 1243 23.26 8.98 10.29
N MET A 1244 23.32 9.18 8.97
CA MET A 1244 24.47 8.79 8.16
C MET A 1244 25.62 9.83 8.28
N PRO A 1245 26.87 9.41 8.62
CA PRO A 1245 28.04 10.28 8.67
C PRO A 1245 28.41 10.88 7.32
N SER A 1246 28.83 12.15 7.31
CA SER A 1246 29.68 12.69 6.25
C SER A 1246 31.05 12.00 6.28
N GLY A 1247 31.75 11.98 5.15
CA GLY A 1247 33.11 11.43 5.07
C GLY A 1247 33.21 9.89 5.09
N LEU A 1248 32.11 9.15 4.87
CA LEU A 1248 32.11 7.67 4.83
C LEU A 1248 33.13 7.09 3.85
N PHE A 1249 33.46 7.80 2.77
CA PHE A 1249 34.47 7.37 1.81
C PHE A 1249 35.91 7.75 2.19
N GLU A 1250 36.13 8.67 3.13
CA GLU A 1250 37.49 9.17 3.45
C GLU A 1250 38.37 8.11 4.12
N HIS A 1251 37.75 7.12 4.76
CA HIS A 1251 38.44 6.01 5.42
C HIS A 1251 38.57 4.77 4.54
N LEU A 1252 38.08 4.84 3.29
CA LEU A 1252 38.18 3.77 2.30
C LEU A 1252 39.26 4.10 1.28
N SER A 1253 40.03 3.09 0.86
CA SER A 1253 40.88 3.21 -0.31
C SER A 1253 40.04 3.36 -1.59
N GLU A 1254 40.65 3.87 -2.66
CA GLU A 1254 40.00 4.02 -3.97
C GLU A 1254 39.32 2.71 -4.43
N ALA A 1255 40.01 1.59 -4.30
CA ALA A 1255 39.47 0.28 -4.63
C ALA A 1255 38.29 -0.13 -3.74
N GLU A 1256 38.30 0.24 -2.46
CA GLU A 1256 37.20 -0.05 -1.53
C GLU A 1256 35.96 0.81 -1.83
N VAL A 1257 36.14 2.08 -2.20
CA VAL A 1257 35.04 2.94 -2.66
C VAL A 1257 34.41 2.38 -3.94
N VAL A 1258 35.24 1.98 -4.91
CA VAL A 1258 34.77 1.35 -6.15
C VAL A 1258 34.01 0.05 -5.85
N ASN A 1259 34.53 -0.82 -4.96
CA ASN A 1259 33.84 -2.05 -4.56
C ASN A 1259 32.52 -1.79 -3.83
N LEU A 1260 32.49 -0.82 -2.92
CA LEU A 1260 31.29 -0.45 -2.16
C LEU A 1260 30.22 0.12 -3.08
N VAL A 1261 30.56 1.08 -3.95
CA VAL A 1261 29.60 1.70 -4.87
C VAL A 1261 29.12 0.68 -5.91
N ALA A 1262 30.00 -0.16 -6.44
CA ALA A 1262 29.61 -1.24 -7.35
C ALA A 1262 28.67 -2.24 -6.68
N TYR A 1263 28.89 -2.56 -5.39
CA TYR A 1263 27.94 -3.34 -4.62
C TYR A 1263 26.64 -2.58 -4.40
N LEU A 1264 26.66 -1.30 -4.01
CA LEU A 1264 25.44 -0.48 -3.89
C LEU A 1264 24.64 -0.38 -5.19
N GLN A 1265 25.28 -0.47 -6.37
CA GLN A 1265 24.63 -0.53 -7.68
C GLN A 1265 24.12 -1.92 -8.08
N THR A 1266 24.55 -2.98 -7.40
CA THR A 1266 24.17 -4.36 -7.79
C THR A 1266 22.67 -4.57 -7.64
N GLN A 1267 21.99 -5.23 -8.57
CA GLN A 1267 20.54 -5.49 -8.47
C GLN A 1267 20.19 -6.89 -7.94
N ARG A 1268 21.21 -7.67 -7.55
CA ARG A 1268 21.11 -9.05 -7.09
C ARG A 1268 21.79 -9.27 -5.74
N VAL A 1269 21.27 -10.22 -4.95
CA VAL A 1269 21.92 -10.68 -3.72
C VAL A 1269 23.31 -11.22 -4.06
N ILE A 1270 24.32 -10.82 -3.29
CA ILE A 1270 25.69 -11.35 -3.42
C ILE A 1270 25.91 -12.27 -2.22
N ASP A 1271 26.22 -13.54 -2.45
CA ASP A 1271 26.51 -14.50 -1.37
C ASP A 1271 27.82 -14.21 -0.63
#